data_AF-A0A4Q3XIM5-F1
#
_entry.id   AF-A0A4Q3XIM5-F1
#
_cell.length_a   1.000
_cell.length_b   1.000
_cell.length_c   1.000
_cell.angle_alpha   90.00
_cell.angle_beta   90.00
_cell.angle_gamma   90.00
#
_symmetry.space_group_name_H-M   'P 1'
#
loop_
_entity.id
_entity.type
_entity.pdbx_description
1 polymer ?
#
loop_
_entity_poly.entity_id
_entity_poly.type
_entity_poly.pdbx_seq_one_letter_code
_entity_poly.pdbx_strand_id
1 'polypeptide(L)'
;MSAEASRPSVLRSSAVMAAGTMVSRVLGLVRTILLAGVLGATTPVGNAFATANTLPNMIYILLAGGVLNAVLVPQMARALKHDDGGQGYTDKLLTLAMSILLVVTIVFTVSAPLAYFVMDFSGATPTTLGIAFAYICIPQIMFYGIYTLLGENLNARGRFGAFMWSPVLANVVAIAGLVWFWLGTHPDEVADPERWTWKMIAVLAGSATLGIVAQALVLIIPLRRAGYTFRPNFHFRGVGLRTASTIAIWAFAAVIVQQFGLIVSTNVLNAVPEGFGGTLAQQTAFLLFMLPHSIVTISLVTALYTRLSHAAAEGRTTAVKDDLDTGLRLSSLASIAVTVGSLVLVRPLTEAVWGPVDGGAIGTMTIAMMLGLVPFTVCVLVQRVFYAYEDAKTPFWMQLGCTAVAVVLTMFALLLPNAWMGPGVAFAQSVSYLVQAVMGWFLLQRRIGHIPITGAVRTYLRLTVAAIVAALVAAIARFGIESVLGDGRTGNMVTVLVGGGLFLLVYMTLGRRFGVSEINQLLDPVLSRIPGRARPASTPASTPAATPAEPQSGTPEQNEQTEQLLDEAATGETVAEAAIPPERRYFTPDADSTQTVPVGGQDYSGSARPLDLRMPLPRVTARVDRPNSDDHTPSHTRNGSPENPRSAADAPTNLRMGQAAAGETPTGAHETAATNRSTNEGEHVQGIESGQELAGRYLVRQAFASTDLKQVWTATDQTLSRDVTVTVFDANGEHAAAALDSARRAAAVEDRHLPRVLDVGTQDDISYVVSEALGGSESIASMLQFEPLPAEEARRMVGEAATGLHVAAGRGLHHLALTPHEIVRGRDGSVYVLGTATESALAGADDVPSADASRQDTVGLVQVLYAALTGKWPGEDEVRGVPSAARNSDGDVAPATSLRRNVPKDMNSLCLAVLGDDAGPRTPGELAAQLAPWSSEIVRDEPQEKSVAAKPDNTDELSKAGAGKTGAGKTGAAGAAGAVALGASAATGRPSSVAGGSDHNGIDDSSDDTAHFTPAPTDPDATHTFDATAMADRRREDDDYDPSFSELDPPLPMLNTGHDDPDHDTSKLALAIVAAFLVAALVLGIIGIRGLFTGGGDDADSASQRPGVTTSAPSGSGTSGAASPSTPSTPRGQKLPVQSVTSFDPQGDGDERNELARNVLDGNVDTVWMSQVYGRADYQGGRKKGAGLLLDLGKPTQVGSVKIHTVNNPSTIQVFVTDRKDSVEGLQPFGEMTDKVGEYTVTGKTPVTGRYVILWVTKLAAGNLGGFRERIAEVEVLS
;
A
#
# COMPACT_ATOMS: atom_id res chain seq x y z
N MET A 1 37.29 -31.93 0.68
CA MET A 1 36.20 -31.27 -0.08
C MET A 1 35.04 -31.04 0.89
N SER A 2 34.89 -29.81 1.39
CA SER A 2 33.78 -29.42 2.24
C SER A 2 32.78 -28.63 1.39
N ALA A 3 31.49 -28.92 1.50
CA ALA A 3 30.47 -28.31 0.65
C ALA A 3 30.18 -26.87 1.12
N GLU A 4 30.77 -25.90 0.43
CA GLU A 4 30.51 -24.48 0.65
C GLU A 4 29.07 -24.13 0.25
N ALA A 5 28.18 -24.14 1.23
CA ALA A 5 26.75 -23.94 1.05
C ALA A 5 26.44 -22.45 0.75
N SER A 6 26.65 -22.06 -0.51
CA SER A 6 26.35 -20.72 -1.04
C SER A 6 24.97 -20.21 -0.56
N ARG A 7 25.00 -19.23 0.36
CA ARG A 7 23.78 -18.61 0.90
C ARG A 7 23.01 -17.96 -0.27
N PRO A 8 21.72 -18.27 -0.47
CA PRO A 8 20.95 -17.66 -1.56
C PRO A 8 20.88 -16.16 -1.33
N SER A 9 21.29 -15.36 -2.32
CA SER A 9 21.31 -13.91 -2.23
C SER A 9 19.93 -13.33 -1.94
N VAL A 10 19.88 -12.19 -1.26
CA VAL A 10 18.62 -11.50 -0.92
C VAL A 10 17.82 -11.12 -2.17
N LEU A 11 18.49 -10.86 -3.31
CA LEU A 11 17.82 -10.73 -4.61
C LEU A 11 17.03 -12.00 -5.01
N ARG A 12 17.59 -13.20 -4.78
CA ARG A 12 16.96 -14.47 -5.17
C ARG A 12 15.75 -14.80 -4.29
N SER A 13 15.80 -14.52 -2.99
CA SER A 13 14.62 -14.66 -2.11
C SER A 13 13.54 -13.63 -2.47
N SER A 14 13.91 -12.37 -2.71
CA SER A 14 12.98 -11.32 -3.14
C SER A 14 12.31 -11.61 -4.49
N ALA A 15 13.05 -12.13 -5.47
CA ALA A 15 12.48 -12.57 -6.75
C ALA A 15 11.47 -13.74 -6.57
N VAL A 16 11.76 -14.69 -5.68
CA VAL A 16 10.84 -15.80 -5.36
C VAL A 16 9.58 -15.31 -4.64
N MET A 17 9.67 -14.30 -3.76
CA MET A 17 8.49 -13.65 -3.16
C MET A 17 7.63 -12.99 -4.24
N ALA A 18 8.21 -12.11 -5.05
CA ALA A 18 7.50 -11.37 -6.10
C ALA A 18 6.82 -12.30 -7.12
N ALA A 19 7.48 -13.40 -7.50
CA ALA A 19 6.92 -14.43 -8.37
C ALA A 19 5.69 -15.11 -7.73
N GLY A 20 5.74 -15.46 -6.43
CA GLY A 20 4.60 -16.05 -5.72
C GLY A 20 3.38 -15.14 -5.68
N THR A 21 3.60 -13.86 -5.35
CA THR A 21 2.54 -12.83 -5.34
C THR A 21 1.96 -12.60 -6.73
N MET A 22 2.79 -12.59 -7.78
CA MET A 22 2.34 -12.42 -9.16
C MET A 22 1.50 -13.62 -9.65
N VAL A 23 1.99 -14.86 -9.47
CA VAL A 23 1.28 -16.09 -9.83
C VAL A 23 -0.04 -16.21 -9.05
N SER A 24 -0.03 -15.87 -7.76
CA SER A 24 -1.24 -15.83 -6.93
C SER A 24 -2.30 -14.88 -7.48
N ARG A 25 -1.91 -13.67 -7.89
CA ARG A 25 -2.83 -12.67 -8.49
C ARG A 25 -3.39 -13.10 -9.84
N VAL A 26 -2.56 -13.71 -10.71
CA VAL A 26 -3.03 -14.26 -12.00
C VAL A 26 -4.04 -15.37 -11.78
N LEU A 27 -3.79 -16.29 -10.84
CA LEU A 27 -4.75 -17.35 -10.49
C LEU A 27 -5.99 -16.81 -9.78
N GLY A 28 -5.87 -15.73 -8.99
CA GLY A 28 -7.01 -15.03 -8.41
C GLY A 28 -7.93 -14.42 -9.49
N LEU A 29 -7.35 -13.80 -10.52
CA LEU A 29 -8.08 -13.32 -11.69
C LEU A 29 -8.76 -14.48 -12.44
N VAL A 30 -8.06 -15.59 -12.71
CA VAL A 30 -8.65 -16.78 -13.35
C VAL A 30 -9.80 -17.37 -12.51
N ARG A 31 -9.64 -17.46 -11.19
CA ARG A 31 -10.71 -17.87 -10.26
C ARG A 31 -11.92 -16.97 -10.37
N THR A 32 -11.76 -15.65 -10.39
CA THR A 32 -12.88 -14.70 -10.49
C THR A 32 -13.54 -14.73 -11.87
N ILE A 33 -12.77 -14.89 -12.95
CA ILE A 33 -13.30 -15.11 -14.31
C ILE A 33 -14.20 -16.35 -14.34
N LEU A 34 -13.72 -17.48 -13.80
CA LEU A 34 -14.50 -18.72 -13.71
C LEU A 34 -15.72 -18.55 -12.79
N LEU A 35 -15.59 -17.92 -11.62
CA LEU A 35 -16.71 -17.73 -10.69
C LEU A 35 -17.86 -16.94 -11.33
N ALA A 36 -17.54 -15.78 -11.95
CA ALA A 36 -18.52 -14.96 -12.63
C ALA A 36 -19.09 -15.64 -13.89
N GLY A 37 -18.29 -16.41 -14.63
CA GLY A 37 -18.75 -17.17 -15.80
C GLY A 37 -19.52 -18.47 -15.49
N VAL A 38 -19.44 -18.98 -14.25
CA VAL A 38 -20.14 -20.19 -13.80
C VAL A 38 -21.45 -19.85 -13.11
N LEU A 39 -21.49 -18.83 -12.25
CA LEU A 39 -22.71 -18.43 -11.52
C LEU A 39 -23.51 -17.33 -12.24
N GLY A 40 -22.92 -16.65 -13.21
CA GLY A 40 -23.41 -15.39 -13.75
C GLY A 40 -23.12 -14.21 -12.80
N ALA A 41 -22.55 -13.12 -13.31
CA ALA A 41 -22.24 -11.93 -12.52
C ALA A 41 -23.48 -11.08 -12.17
N THR A 42 -24.56 -11.24 -12.92
CA THR A 42 -25.84 -10.56 -12.74
C THR A 42 -26.95 -11.42 -12.13
N THR A 43 -26.64 -12.60 -11.56
CA THR A 43 -27.66 -13.50 -10.97
C THR A 43 -27.81 -13.30 -9.45
N PRO A 44 -29.01 -13.53 -8.88
CA PRO A 44 -29.21 -13.51 -7.43
C PRO A 44 -28.38 -14.57 -6.69
N VAL A 45 -28.13 -15.72 -7.33
CA VAL A 45 -27.31 -16.83 -6.81
C VAL A 45 -25.83 -16.44 -6.73
N GLY A 46 -25.30 -15.81 -7.78
CA GLY A 46 -23.94 -15.26 -7.79
C GLY A 46 -23.74 -14.21 -6.70
N ASN A 47 -24.71 -13.32 -6.52
CA ASN A 47 -24.71 -12.31 -5.44
C ASN A 47 -24.79 -12.95 -4.04
N ALA A 48 -25.60 -13.99 -3.85
CA ALA A 48 -25.69 -14.71 -2.57
C ALA A 48 -24.36 -15.37 -2.18
N PHE A 49 -23.71 -16.05 -3.13
CA PHE A 49 -22.40 -16.67 -2.90
C PHE A 49 -21.31 -15.62 -2.65
N ALA A 50 -21.27 -14.55 -3.45
CA ALA A 50 -20.31 -13.45 -3.29
C ALA A 50 -20.44 -12.79 -1.91
N THR A 51 -21.67 -12.57 -1.44
CA THR A 51 -21.97 -12.05 -0.11
C THR A 51 -21.48 -13.01 0.99
N ALA A 52 -21.90 -14.28 0.95
CA ALA A 52 -21.54 -15.29 1.95
C ALA A 52 -20.03 -15.54 2.06
N ASN A 53 -19.31 -15.54 0.92
CA ASN A 53 -17.85 -15.70 0.87
C ASN A 53 -17.08 -14.41 1.24
N THR A 54 -17.76 -13.26 1.39
CA THR A 54 -17.13 -11.99 1.85
C THR A 54 -17.15 -11.85 3.38
N LEU A 55 -18.19 -12.37 4.05
CA LEU A 55 -18.30 -12.37 5.52
C LEU A 55 -17.02 -12.78 6.27
N PRO A 56 -16.31 -13.88 5.92
CA PRO A 56 -15.18 -14.35 6.70
C PRO A 56 -13.99 -13.40 6.61
N ASN A 57 -13.79 -12.81 5.43
CA ASN A 57 -12.74 -11.83 5.18
C ASN A 57 -13.04 -10.50 5.89
N MET A 58 -14.29 -10.03 5.90
CA MET A 58 -14.69 -8.82 6.65
C MET A 58 -14.36 -8.96 8.15
N ILE A 59 -14.76 -10.08 8.76
CA ILE A 59 -14.57 -10.33 10.20
C ILE A 59 -13.08 -10.53 10.51
N TYR A 60 -12.35 -11.24 9.66
CA TYR A 60 -10.90 -11.38 9.77
C TYR A 60 -10.16 -10.03 9.66
N ILE A 61 -10.51 -9.18 8.69
CA ILE A 61 -9.89 -7.86 8.48
C ILE A 61 -10.07 -6.96 9.71
N LEU A 62 -11.26 -6.98 10.32
CA LEU A 62 -11.55 -6.26 11.57
C LEU A 62 -10.60 -6.72 12.69
N LEU A 63 -10.46 -8.04 12.88
CA LEU A 63 -9.61 -8.62 13.93
C LEU A 63 -8.10 -8.40 13.65
N ALA A 64 -7.69 -8.48 12.39
CA ALA A 64 -6.31 -8.33 11.93
C ALA A 64 -5.81 -6.88 12.02
N GLY A 65 -6.64 -5.93 11.61
CA GLY A 65 -6.31 -4.49 11.60
C GLY A 65 -6.35 -3.83 12.97
N GLY A 66 -7.07 -4.39 13.95
CA GLY A 66 -7.22 -3.79 15.28
C GLY A 66 -6.17 -4.19 16.32
N VAL A 67 -5.88 -5.50 16.43
CA VAL A 67 -5.06 -6.02 17.54
C VAL A 67 -3.97 -6.97 17.06
N LEU A 68 -4.27 -7.87 16.12
CA LEU A 68 -3.35 -8.95 15.80
C LEU A 68 -2.07 -8.42 15.12
N ASN A 69 -2.11 -7.82 13.94
CA ASN A 69 -0.86 -7.55 13.21
C ASN A 69 0.02 -6.48 13.89
N ALA A 70 -0.58 -5.47 14.51
CA ALA A 70 0.14 -4.38 15.18
C ALA A 70 0.86 -4.83 16.47
N VAL A 71 0.30 -5.79 17.21
CA VAL A 71 0.91 -6.30 18.46
C VAL A 71 1.78 -7.52 18.19
N LEU A 72 1.36 -8.45 17.33
CA LEU A 72 2.03 -9.73 17.16
C LEU A 72 3.42 -9.62 16.52
N VAL A 73 3.59 -8.84 15.45
CA VAL A 73 4.86 -8.80 14.71
C VAL A 73 6.00 -8.25 15.58
N PRO A 74 5.85 -7.11 16.30
CA PRO A 74 6.87 -6.63 17.22
C PRO A 74 7.13 -7.60 18.39
N GLN A 75 6.08 -8.22 18.96
CA GLN A 75 6.24 -9.12 20.09
C GLN A 75 6.87 -10.47 19.68
N MET A 76 6.60 -11.00 18.48
CA MET A 76 7.30 -12.18 17.95
C MET A 76 8.77 -11.88 17.65
N ALA A 77 9.07 -10.71 17.08
CA ALA A 77 10.45 -10.26 16.87
C ALA A 77 11.23 -10.04 18.18
N ARG A 78 10.53 -9.69 19.27
CA ARG A 78 11.10 -9.61 20.64
C ARG A 78 11.20 -10.97 21.32
N ALA A 79 10.28 -11.89 21.05
CA ALA A 79 10.29 -13.24 21.60
C ALA A 79 11.51 -14.04 21.13
N LEU A 80 11.87 -13.95 19.85
CA LEU A 80 13.04 -14.61 19.24
C LEU A 80 14.41 -14.25 19.87
N LYS A 81 14.44 -13.36 20.86
CA LYS A 81 15.62 -12.87 21.58
C LYS A 81 15.76 -13.44 23.00
N HIS A 82 14.89 -14.37 23.40
CA HIS A 82 14.99 -15.11 24.65
C HIS A 82 15.75 -16.44 24.43
N ASP A 83 16.41 -16.94 25.46
CA ASP A 83 17.31 -18.11 25.39
C ASP A 83 16.61 -19.42 24.97
N ASP A 84 15.28 -19.49 25.11
CA ASP A 84 14.45 -20.60 24.61
C ASP A 84 14.12 -20.51 23.10
N GLY A 85 14.78 -19.60 22.37
CA GLY A 85 14.47 -19.27 20.98
C GLY A 85 13.08 -18.63 20.81
N GLY A 86 12.55 -18.05 21.90
CA GLY A 86 11.21 -17.49 22.00
C GLY A 86 10.08 -18.51 22.00
N GLN A 87 10.34 -19.81 22.13
CA GLN A 87 9.33 -20.84 21.89
C GLN A 87 8.16 -20.75 22.87
N GLY A 88 8.42 -20.69 24.17
CA GLY A 88 7.38 -20.68 25.21
C GLY A 88 6.52 -19.42 25.20
N TYR A 89 7.08 -18.25 24.86
CA TYR A 89 6.30 -17.03 24.67
C TYR A 89 5.50 -17.07 23.36
N THR A 90 6.11 -17.50 22.25
CA THR A 90 5.42 -17.63 20.95
C THR A 90 4.28 -18.64 21.01
N ASP A 91 4.48 -19.76 21.71
CA ASP A 91 3.45 -20.78 21.96
C ASP A 91 2.25 -20.19 22.74
N LYS A 92 2.48 -19.42 23.82
CA LYS A 92 1.41 -18.70 24.54
C LYS A 92 0.67 -17.71 23.64
N LEU A 93 1.42 -16.89 22.90
CA LEU A 93 0.91 -15.82 22.05
C LEU A 93 0.04 -16.39 20.90
N LEU A 94 0.54 -17.43 20.22
CA LEU A 94 -0.21 -18.15 19.19
C LEU A 94 -1.43 -18.87 19.78
N THR A 95 -1.30 -19.51 20.95
CA THR A 95 -2.43 -20.20 21.59
C THR A 95 -3.54 -19.21 21.95
N LEU A 96 -3.20 -18.04 22.50
CA LEU A 96 -4.17 -17.00 22.80
C LEU A 96 -4.85 -16.47 21.53
N ALA A 97 -4.07 -16.11 20.50
CA ALA A 97 -4.60 -15.60 19.24
C ALA A 97 -5.51 -16.63 18.54
N MET A 98 -5.10 -17.90 18.47
CA MET A 98 -5.90 -19.00 17.93
C MET A 98 -7.15 -19.29 18.78
N SER A 99 -7.09 -19.12 20.11
CA SER A 99 -8.27 -19.28 20.99
C SER A 99 -9.29 -18.16 20.77
N ILE A 100 -8.84 -16.91 20.61
CA ILE A 100 -9.70 -15.78 20.27
C ILE A 100 -10.32 -15.99 18.89
N LEU A 101 -9.52 -16.37 17.89
CA LEU A 101 -10.00 -16.73 16.55
C LEU A 101 -11.02 -17.87 16.58
N LEU A 102 -10.81 -18.91 17.39
CA LEU A 102 -11.75 -20.01 17.56
C LEU A 102 -13.09 -19.52 18.12
N VAL A 103 -13.08 -18.74 19.21
CA VAL A 103 -14.30 -18.20 19.83
C VAL A 103 -15.04 -17.28 18.87
N VAL A 104 -14.34 -16.36 18.20
CA VAL A 104 -14.93 -15.47 17.17
C VAL A 104 -15.53 -16.29 16.02
N THR A 105 -14.82 -17.30 15.52
CA THR A 105 -15.31 -18.17 14.44
C THR A 105 -16.55 -18.95 14.86
N ILE A 106 -16.59 -19.51 16.08
CA ILE A 106 -17.77 -20.22 16.61
C ILE A 106 -18.96 -19.26 16.75
N VAL A 107 -18.76 -18.09 17.35
CA VAL A 107 -19.82 -17.08 17.55
C VAL A 107 -20.42 -16.66 16.20
N PHE A 108 -19.59 -16.34 15.20
CA PHE A 108 -20.09 -15.97 13.87
C PHE A 108 -20.66 -17.16 13.09
N THR A 109 -20.20 -18.40 13.30
CA THR A 109 -20.78 -19.58 12.65
C THR A 109 -22.15 -19.92 13.22
N VAL A 110 -22.33 -19.84 14.55
CA VAL A 110 -23.64 -20.02 15.20
C VAL A 110 -24.61 -18.91 14.78
N SER A 111 -24.12 -17.67 14.69
CA SER A 111 -24.89 -16.51 14.22
C SER A 111 -24.84 -16.30 12.70
N ALA A 112 -24.49 -17.31 11.89
CA ALA A 112 -24.41 -17.20 10.43
C ALA A 112 -25.69 -16.63 9.76
N PRO A 113 -26.92 -16.95 10.21
CA PRO A 113 -28.14 -16.31 9.71
C PRO A 113 -28.18 -14.79 9.95
N LEU A 114 -27.74 -14.34 11.12
CA LEU A 114 -27.67 -12.92 11.48
C LEU A 114 -26.55 -12.21 10.69
N ALA A 115 -25.38 -12.84 10.58
CA ALA A 115 -24.26 -12.31 9.81
C ALA A 115 -24.61 -12.14 8.32
N TYR A 116 -25.37 -13.08 7.76
CA TYR A 116 -25.90 -12.97 6.39
C TYR A 116 -26.98 -11.89 6.27
N PHE A 117 -27.95 -11.86 7.20
CA PHE A 117 -29.02 -10.86 7.23
C PHE A 117 -28.53 -9.41 7.32
N VAL A 118 -27.38 -9.16 7.97
CA VAL A 118 -26.76 -7.82 7.98
C VAL A 118 -26.27 -7.38 6.58
N MET A 119 -25.97 -8.32 5.67
CA MET A 119 -25.53 -8.04 4.30
C MET A 119 -26.64 -8.09 3.23
N ASP A 120 -27.77 -8.72 3.55
CA ASP A 120 -28.98 -8.71 2.73
C ASP A 120 -30.22 -8.55 3.63
N PHE A 121 -30.32 -7.37 4.25
CA PHE A 121 -31.46 -6.95 5.05
C PHE A 121 -32.75 -6.88 4.21
N SER A 122 -32.58 -6.64 2.91
CA SER A 122 -33.63 -6.69 1.89
C SER A 122 -34.21 -8.08 1.65
N GLY A 123 -33.47 -9.16 1.92
CA GLY A 123 -33.82 -10.51 1.47
C GLY A 123 -33.95 -10.62 -0.05
N ALA A 124 -33.17 -9.83 -0.80
CA ALA A 124 -33.25 -9.75 -2.26
C ALA A 124 -32.48 -10.89 -2.96
N THR A 125 -31.55 -11.53 -2.25
CA THR A 125 -30.88 -12.75 -2.69
C THR A 125 -31.59 -13.99 -2.11
N PRO A 126 -31.36 -15.21 -2.65
CA PRO A 126 -31.94 -16.44 -2.09
C PRO A 126 -31.42 -16.76 -0.67
N THR A 127 -32.06 -16.21 0.35
CA THR A 127 -31.56 -16.16 1.74
C THR A 127 -31.17 -17.53 2.30
N THR A 128 -31.98 -18.56 2.07
CA THR A 128 -31.71 -19.94 2.53
C THR A 128 -30.40 -20.49 1.96
N LEU A 129 -30.14 -20.24 0.67
CA LEU A 129 -28.94 -20.66 -0.05
C LEU A 129 -27.73 -19.82 0.40
N GLY A 130 -27.91 -18.51 0.57
CA GLY A 130 -26.91 -17.60 1.12
C GLY A 130 -26.45 -17.97 2.54
N ILE A 131 -27.40 -18.34 3.41
CA ILE A 131 -27.13 -18.86 4.76
C ILE A 131 -26.40 -20.22 4.70
N ALA A 132 -26.80 -21.12 3.79
CA ALA A 132 -26.12 -22.41 3.61
C ALA A 132 -24.66 -22.21 3.14
N PHE A 133 -24.39 -21.26 2.23
CA PHE A 133 -23.03 -20.85 1.90
C PHE A 133 -22.31 -20.23 3.11
N ALA A 134 -22.98 -19.37 3.90
CA ALA A 134 -22.38 -18.70 5.05
C ALA A 134 -21.90 -19.68 6.13
N TYR A 135 -22.67 -20.74 6.43
CA TYR A 135 -22.24 -21.80 7.35
C TYR A 135 -20.96 -22.52 6.90
N ILE A 136 -20.69 -22.62 5.60
CA ILE A 136 -19.47 -23.24 5.05
C ILE A 136 -18.33 -22.22 4.92
N CYS A 137 -18.63 -20.95 4.64
CA CYS A 137 -17.65 -19.89 4.45
C CYS A 137 -17.13 -19.29 5.77
N ILE A 138 -17.98 -19.05 6.77
CA ILE A 138 -17.58 -18.37 8.02
C ILE A 138 -16.46 -19.12 8.79
N PRO A 139 -16.39 -20.47 8.82
CA PRO A 139 -15.22 -21.19 9.33
C PRO A 139 -13.86 -20.78 8.74
N GLN A 140 -13.82 -20.15 7.56
CA GLN A 140 -12.59 -19.59 6.99
C GLN A 140 -11.91 -18.54 7.89
N ILE A 141 -12.63 -17.83 8.79
CA ILE A 141 -12.06 -16.82 9.72
C ILE A 141 -10.86 -17.40 10.47
N MET A 142 -11.05 -18.59 11.05
CA MET A 142 -10.00 -19.32 11.77
C MET A 142 -8.78 -19.59 10.88
N PHE A 143 -9.01 -19.98 9.62
CA PHE A 143 -7.92 -20.35 8.70
C PHE A 143 -7.21 -19.13 8.11
N TYR A 144 -7.88 -18.01 7.84
CA TYR A 144 -7.21 -16.73 7.57
C TYR A 144 -6.36 -16.30 8.77
N GLY A 145 -6.88 -16.43 9.99
CA GLY A 145 -6.13 -16.19 11.22
C GLY A 145 -4.87 -17.06 11.34
N ILE A 146 -5.02 -18.40 11.31
CA ILE A 146 -3.90 -19.34 11.35
C ILE A 146 -2.89 -19.07 10.23
N TYR A 147 -3.35 -18.81 9.00
CA TYR A 147 -2.49 -18.47 7.86
C TYR A 147 -1.59 -17.27 8.17
N THR A 148 -2.16 -16.17 8.68
CA THR A 148 -1.41 -14.97 9.07
C THR A 148 -0.48 -15.23 10.26
N LEU A 149 -0.97 -15.91 11.29
CA LEU A 149 -0.20 -16.23 12.51
C LEU A 149 1.04 -17.08 12.24
N LEU A 150 0.91 -18.13 11.42
CA LEU A 150 2.04 -18.98 11.02
C LEU A 150 2.93 -18.27 9.98
N GLY A 151 2.33 -17.40 9.15
CA GLY A 151 3.02 -16.57 8.17
C GLY A 151 3.98 -15.56 8.78
N GLU A 152 3.52 -14.79 9.78
CA GLU A 152 4.37 -13.80 10.44
C GLU A 152 5.44 -14.44 11.33
N ASN A 153 5.19 -15.61 11.93
CA ASN A 153 6.22 -16.43 12.58
C ASN A 153 7.29 -16.89 11.56
N LEU A 154 6.88 -17.31 10.35
CA LEU A 154 7.82 -17.60 9.25
C LEU A 154 8.58 -16.36 8.77
N ASN A 155 7.96 -15.18 8.70
CA ASN A 155 8.62 -13.93 8.33
C ASN A 155 9.66 -13.51 9.37
N ALA A 156 9.31 -13.55 10.66
CA ALA A 156 10.23 -13.27 11.77
C ALA A 156 11.43 -14.23 11.79
N ARG A 157 11.26 -15.46 11.28
CA ARG A 157 12.33 -16.46 11.08
C ARG A 157 13.02 -16.37 9.69
N GLY A 158 12.76 -15.32 8.90
CA GLY A 158 13.38 -15.09 7.58
C GLY A 158 12.95 -16.07 6.46
N ARG A 159 11.83 -16.77 6.61
CA ARG A 159 11.35 -17.84 5.71
C ARG A 159 10.16 -17.43 4.83
N PHE A 160 10.20 -16.20 4.32
CA PHE A 160 9.13 -15.53 3.57
C PHE A 160 8.51 -16.32 2.41
N GLY A 161 9.31 -17.11 1.67
CA GLY A 161 8.89 -17.72 0.41
C GLY A 161 7.67 -18.64 0.51
N ALA A 162 7.57 -19.47 1.55
CA ALA A 162 6.43 -20.38 1.69
C ALA A 162 5.13 -19.66 2.05
N PHE A 163 5.22 -18.58 2.83
CA PHE A 163 4.09 -17.71 3.17
C PHE A 163 3.50 -17.05 1.91
N MET A 164 4.35 -16.48 1.06
CA MET A 164 3.97 -15.83 -0.20
C MET A 164 3.41 -16.78 -1.27
N TRP A 165 3.85 -18.03 -1.31
CA TRP A 165 3.37 -19.01 -2.29
C TRP A 165 2.10 -19.76 -1.85
N SER A 166 1.76 -19.80 -0.57
CA SER A 166 0.58 -20.56 -0.11
C SER A 166 -0.78 -20.13 -0.70
N PRO A 167 -1.06 -18.84 -1.04
CA PRO A 167 -2.34 -18.49 -1.69
C PRO A 167 -2.47 -18.98 -3.13
N VAL A 168 -1.36 -19.37 -3.78
CA VAL A 168 -1.37 -20.09 -5.07
C VAL A 168 -2.15 -21.40 -4.91
N LEU A 169 -1.91 -22.13 -3.81
CA LEU A 169 -2.63 -23.37 -3.50
C LEU A 169 -4.13 -23.13 -3.26
N ALA A 170 -4.49 -22.06 -2.52
CA ALA A 170 -5.89 -21.70 -2.30
C ALA A 170 -6.64 -21.43 -3.61
N ASN A 171 -6.02 -20.68 -4.53
CA ASN A 171 -6.63 -20.39 -5.82
C ASN A 171 -6.66 -21.62 -6.74
N VAL A 172 -5.65 -22.50 -6.73
CA VAL A 172 -5.70 -23.78 -7.47
C VAL A 172 -6.84 -24.67 -6.98
N VAL A 173 -7.04 -24.80 -5.67
CA VAL A 173 -8.15 -25.61 -5.10
C VAL A 173 -9.51 -25.02 -5.45
N ALA A 174 -9.66 -23.69 -5.38
CA ALA A 174 -10.91 -23.02 -5.76
C ALA A 174 -11.19 -23.10 -7.27
N ILE A 175 -10.17 -23.00 -8.13
CA ILE A 175 -10.29 -23.20 -9.58
C ILE A 175 -10.71 -24.65 -9.88
N ALA A 176 -10.06 -25.64 -9.26
CA ALA A 176 -10.42 -27.05 -9.44
C ALA A 176 -11.87 -27.34 -9.01
N GLY A 177 -12.33 -26.73 -7.92
CA GLY A 177 -13.72 -26.80 -7.48
C GLY A 177 -14.71 -26.15 -8.44
N LEU A 178 -14.39 -24.97 -8.98
CA LEU A 178 -15.22 -24.29 -9.98
C LEU A 178 -15.29 -25.06 -11.31
N VAL A 179 -14.18 -25.63 -11.77
CA VAL A 179 -14.15 -26.47 -12.98
C VAL A 179 -14.92 -27.77 -12.75
N TRP A 180 -14.79 -28.41 -11.57
CA TRP A 180 -15.59 -29.59 -11.23
C TRP A 180 -17.08 -29.29 -11.16
N PHE A 181 -17.46 -28.15 -10.57
CA PHE A 181 -18.84 -27.66 -10.53
C PHE A 181 -19.38 -27.48 -11.96
N TRP A 182 -18.67 -26.71 -12.78
CA TRP A 182 -19.06 -26.42 -14.16
C TRP A 182 -19.18 -27.65 -15.07
N LEU A 183 -18.34 -28.67 -14.87
CA LEU A 183 -18.44 -29.96 -15.58
C LEU A 183 -19.56 -30.87 -15.05
N GLY A 184 -20.14 -30.57 -13.89
CA GLY A 184 -21.10 -31.41 -13.17
C GLY A 184 -22.48 -30.80 -12.95
N THR A 185 -22.77 -29.63 -13.52
CA THR A 185 -24.07 -28.92 -13.43
C THR A 185 -24.39 -28.24 -14.76
N HIS A 186 -25.68 -28.16 -15.11
CA HIS A 186 -26.15 -27.38 -16.26
C HIS A 186 -26.52 -25.94 -15.88
N PRO A 187 -26.36 -24.93 -16.77
CA PRO A 187 -26.68 -23.54 -16.45
C PRO A 187 -28.11 -23.34 -15.91
N ASP A 188 -29.08 -24.08 -16.46
CA ASP A 188 -30.49 -24.06 -16.04
C ASP A 188 -30.74 -24.65 -14.64
N GLU A 189 -29.76 -25.34 -14.05
CA GLU A 189 -29.76 -25.80 -12.65
C GLU A 189 -29.09 -24.79 -11.71
N VAL A 190 -28.17 -23.98 -12.24
CA VAL A 190 -27.40 -22.98 -11.48
C VAL A 190 -28.21 -21.70 -11.29
N ALA A 191 -28.97 -21.28 -12.31
CA ALA A 191 -29.80 -20.08 -12.27
C ALA A 191 -31.01 -20.21 -11.32
N ASP A 192 -31.67 -21.37 -11.29
CA ASP A 192 -32.86 -21.64 -10.48
C ASP A 192 -32.49 -21.98 -9.01
N PRO A 193 -32.78 -21.10 -8.02
CA PRO A 193 -32.38 -21.32 -6.64
C PRO A 193 -33.01 -22.56 -5.98
N GLU A 194 -34.16 -23.04 -6.47
CA GLU A 194 -34.85 -24.20 -5.90
C GLU A 194 -34.19 -25.54 -6.30
N ARG A 195 -33.38 -25.54 -7.37
CA ARG A 195 -32.64 -26.73 -7.85
C ARG A 195 -31.32 -26.95 -7.11
N TRP A 196 -30.89 -26.02 -6.26
CA TRP A 196 -29.60 -26.09 -5.57
C TRP A 196 -29.50 -27.23 -4.56
N THR A 197 -28.95 -28.35 -5.01
CA THR A 197 -28.69 -29.51 -4.15
C THR A 197 -27.56 -29.23 -3.15
N TRP A 198 -27.58 -29.94 -2.01
CA TRP A 198 -26.46 -29.93 -1.06
C TRP A 198 -25.10 -30.27 -1.70
N LYS A 199 -25.08 -31.08 -2.78
CA LYS A 199 -23.85 -31.37 -3.54
C LYS A 199 -23.29 -30.12 -4.21
N MET A 200 -24.14 -29.32 -4.86
CA MET A 200 -23.75 -28.07 -5.50
C MET A 200 -23.20 -27.07 -4.46
N ILE A 201 -23.91 -26.92 -3.35
CA ILE A 201 -23.50 -26.07 -2.21
C ILE A 201 -22.14 -26.50 -1.65
N ALA A 202 -21.97 -27.80 -1.39
CA ALA A 202 -20.75 -28.37 -0.83
C ALA A 202 -19.56 -28.34 -1.81
N VAL A 203 -19.76 -28.47 -3.12
CA VAL A 203 -18.68 -28.31 -4.10
C VAL A 203 -18.25 -26.84 -4.19
N LEU A 204 -19.19 -25.89 -4.34
CA LEU A 204 -18.86 -24.48 -4.54
C LEU A 204 -18.24 -23.85 -3.29
N ALA A 205 -18.98 -23.81 -2.17
CA ALA A 205 -18.49 -23.18 -0.94
C ALA A 205 -17.44 -24.05 -0.24
N GLY A 206 -17.57 -25.39 -0.31
CA GLY A 206 -16.59 -26.28 0.30
C GLY A 206 -15.23 -26.23 -0.39
N SER A 207 -15.16 -26.11 -1.73
CA SER A 207 -13.86 -25.92 -2.40
C SER A 207 -13.24 -24.54 -2.13
N ALA A 208 -14.06 -23.48 -2.08
CA ALA A 208 -13.60 -22.14 -1.68
C ALA A 208 -12.99 -22.16 -0.27
N THR A 209 -13.70 -22.74 0.71
CA THR A 209 -13.21 -22.90 2.09
C THR A 209 -12.01 -23.85 2.17
N LEU A 210 -12.01 -24.98 1.46
CA LEU A 210 -10.88 -25.92 1.42
C LEU A 210 -9.60 -25.27 0.89
N GLY A 211 -9.71 -24.32 -0.05
CA GLY A 211 -8.58 -23.50 -0.48
C GLY A 211 -7.97 -22.68 0.67
N ILE A 212 -8.80 -22.03 1.49
CA ILE A 212 -8.34 -21.25 2.66
C ILE A 212 -7.76 -22.16 3.75
N VAL A 213 -8.33 -23.35 3.96
CA VAL A 213 -7.77 -24.39 4.83
C VAL A 213 -6.40 -24.84 4.32
N ALA A 214 -6.25 -25.09 3.02
CA ALA A 214 -5.02 -25.58 2.42
C ALA A 214 -3.86 -24.57 2.52
N GLN A 215 -4.08 -23.28 2.26
CA GLN A 215 -3.04 -22.26 2.43
C GLN A 215 -2.60 -22.09 3.89
N ALA A 216 -3.50 -22.30 4.87
CA ALA A 216 -3.15 -22.23 6.29
C ALA A 216 -2.33 -23.46 6.73
N LEU A 217 -2.82 -24.67 6.41
CA LEU A 217 -2.19 -25.91 6.86
C LEU A 217 -0.87 -26.22 6.14
N VAL A 218 -0.68 -25.78 4.90
CA VAL A 218 0.59 -26.00 4.17
C VAL A 218 1.77 -25.30 4.85
N LEU A 219 1.55 -24.23 5.63
CA LEU A 219 2.60 -23.53 6.38
C LEU A 219 3.14 -24.33 7.60
N ILE A 220 2.42 -25.35 8.07
CA ILE A 220 2.90 -26.20 9.18
C ILE A 220 4.16 -26.97 8.77
N ILE A 221 4.29 -27.34 7.49
CA ILE A 221 5.45 -28.07 6.95
C ILE A 221 6.74 -27.23 6.94
N PRO A 222 6.82 -26.03 6.31
CA PRO A 222 8.00 -25.18 6.35
C PRO A 222 8.30 -24.67 7.76
N LEU A 223 7.29 -24.47 8.61
CA LEU A 223 7.48 -24.03 9.99
C LEU A 223 8.17 -25.11 10.85
N ARG A 224 7.73 -26.38 10.74
CA ARG A 224 8.45 -27.53 11.33
C ARG A 224 9.87 -27.68 10.77
N ARG A 225 10.07 -27.44 9.47
CA ARG A 225 11.42 -27.41 8.84
C ARG A 225 12.27 -26.21 9.26
N ALA A 226 11.68 -25.18 9.85
CA ALA A 226 12.36 -24.04 10.47
C ALA A 226 12.61 -24.23 11.98
N GLY A 227 12.56 -25.48 12.47
CA GLY A 227 12.83 -25.86 13.86
C GLY A 227 11.69 -25.61 14.84
N TYR A 228 10.64 -24.87 14.45
CA TYR A 228 9.55 -24.53 15.36
C TYR A 228 8.46 -25.61 15.39
N THR A 229 8.13 -26.08 16.59
CA THR A 229 6.99 -26.98 16.84
C THR A 229 6.01 -26.32 17.78
N PHE A 230 4.90 -25.81 17.25
CA PHE A 230 3.84 -25.21 18.05
C PHE A 230 3.32 -26.19 19.12
N ARG A 231 3.33 -25.77 20.39
CA ARG A 231 2.73 -26.50 21.50
C ARG A 231 1.65 -25.62 22.15
N PRO A 232 0.37 -26.03 22.18
CA PRO A 232 -0.68 -25.24 22.82
C PRO A 232 -0.37 -24.96 24.30
N ASN A 233 -0.30 -23.68 24.65
CA ASN A 233 0.07 -23.20 25.99
C ASN A 233 -0.94 -22.16 26.49
N PHE A 234 -1.85 -22.59 27.37
CA PHE A 234 -2.96 -21.78 27.88
C PHE A 234 -2.59 -20.86 29.06
N HIS A 235 -1.31 -20.79 29.43
CA HIS A 235 -0.82 -19.93 30.52
C HIS A 235 -0.69 -18.47 30.07
N PHE A 236 -1.83 -17.80 29.86
CA PHE A 236 -1.94 -16.44 29.29
C PHE A 236 -1.39 -15.29 30.16
N ARG A 237 -0.83 -15.57 31.34
CA ARG A 237 -0.11 -14.57 32.16
C ARG A 237 1.25 -14.25 31.52
N GLY A 238 1.60 -12.95 31.48
CA GLY A 238 2.87 -12.43 30.96
C GLY A 238 2.87 -12.02 29.48
N VAL A 239 1.74 -12.05 28.77
CA VAL A 239 1.70 -11.84 27.30
C VAL A 239 1.86 -10.36 26.86
N GLY A 240 1.85 -9.39 27.79
CA GLY A 240 2.23 -7.99 27.50
C GLY A 240 1.15 -7.12 26.82
N LEU A 241 -0.11 -7.55 26.83
CA LEU A 241 -1.23 -6.94 26.08
C LEU A 241 -1.66 -5.52 26.48
N ARG A 242 -1.05 -4.90 27.50
CA ARG A 242 -1.37 -3.52 27.91
C ARG A 242 -0.84 -2.45 26.94
N THR A 243 0.12 -2.80 26.08
CA THR A 243 0.81 -1.84 25.20
C THR A 243 0.10 -1.64 23.85
N ALA A 244 -1.22 -1.46 23.86
CA ALA A 244 -1.97 -1.09 22.66
C ALA A 244 -1.74 0.39 22.35
N SER A 245 -0.99 0.70 21.27
CA SER A 245 -0.68 2.10 20.92
C SER A 245 -1.93 2.85 20.44
N THR A 246 -2.02 4.14 20.75
CA THR A 246 -3.10 5.03 20.31
C THR A 246 -3.30 4.99 18.78
N ILE A 247 -2.22 4.80 18.03
CA ILE A 247 -2.17 4.60 16.58
C ILE A 247 -3.03 3.40 16.15
N ALA A 248 -2.92 2.26 16.84
CA ALA A 248 -3.68 1.05 16.53
C ALA A 248 -5.19 1.24 16.79
N ILE A 249 -5.56 2.01 17.82
CA ILE A 249 -6.98 2.33 18.13
C ILE A 249 -7.60 3.16 16.99
N TRP A 250 -6.90 4.18 16.48
CA TRP A 250 -7.39 4.97 15.33
C TRP A 250 -7.43 4.15 14.04
N ALA A 251 -6.45 3.27 13.80
CA ALA A 251 -6.47 2.35 12.66
C ALA A 251 -7.65 1.36 12.74
N PHE A 252 -7.96 0.81 13.92
CA PHE A 252 -9.12 -0.05 14.15
C PHE A 252 -10.44 0.69 13.90
N ALA A 253 -10.56 1.92 14.42
CA ALA A 253 -11.73 2.77 14.20
C ALA A 253 -11.93 3.08 12.71
N ALA A 254 -10.85 3.29 11.96
CA ALA A 254 -10.92 3.42 10.50
C ALA A 254 -11.43 2.11 9.86
N VAL A 255 -10.91 0.94 10.22
CA VAL A 255 -11.38 -0.34 9.69
C VAL A 255 -12.88 -0.58 9.97
N ILE A 256 -13.39 -0.21 11.15
CA ILE A 256 -14.83 -0.25 11.48
C ILE A 256 -15.65 0.61 10.53
N VAL A 257 -15.25 1.88 10.35
CA VAL A 257 -15.95 2.84 9.48
C VAL A 257 -15.86 2.42 8.00
N GLN A 258 -14.81 1.69 7.60
CA GLN A 258 -14.75 1.07 6.27
C GLN A 258 -15.78 -0.08 6.14
N GLN A 259 -15.89 -0.95 7.15
CA GLN A 259 -16.83 -2.08 7.09
C GLN A 259 -18.29 -1.61 7.07
N PHE A 260 -18.64 -0.52 7.76
CA PHE A 260 -19.98 0.07 7.69
C PHE A 260 -20.35 0.49 6.24
N GLY A 261 -19.42 1.15 5.54
CA GLY A 261 -19.62 1.50 4.12
C GLY A 261 -19.76 0.28 3.21
N LEU A 262 -18.99 -0.78 3.48
CA LEU A 262 -19.08 -2.06 2.75
C LEU A 262 -20.45 -2.74 2.96
N ILE A 263 -20.97 -2.77 4.19
CA ILE A 263 -22.29 -3.34 4.50
C ILE A 263 -23.40 -2.60 3.74
N VAL A 264 -23.41 -1.26 3.78
CA VAL A 264 -24.42 -0.46 3.07
C VAL A 264 -24.33 -0.67 1.54
N SER A 265 -23.12 -0.67 0.98
CA SER A 265 -22.88 -0.95 -0.44
C SER A 265 -23.36 -2.34 -0.86
N THR A 266 -23.07 -3.36 -0.04
CA THR A 266 -23.45 -4.76 -0.31
C THR A 266 -24.97 -4.94 -0.29
N ASN A 267 -25.67 -4.30 0.66
CA ASN A 267 -27.15 -4.35 0.70
C ASN A 267 -27.77 -3.73 -0.57
N VAL A 268 -27.29 -2.55 -1.01
CA VAL A 268 -27.81 -1.92 -2.25
C VAL A 268 -27.49 -2.76 -3.49
N LEU A 269 -26.31 -3.36 -3.55
CA LEU A 269 -25.90 -4.23 -4.67
C LEU A 269 -26.59 -5.60 -4.69
N ASN A 270 -27.03 -6.10 -3.53
CA ASN A 270 -27.90 -7.27 -3.41
C ASN A 270 -29.35 -6.96 -3.81
N ALA A 271 -29.82 -5.72 -3.61
CA ALA A 271 -31.12 -5.24 -4.08
C ALA A 271 -31.18 -4.91 -5.59
N VAL A 272 -30.08 -5.07 -6.34
CA VAL A 272 -30.07 -4.93 -7.80
C VAL A 272 -30.76 -6.15 -8.45
N PRO A 273 -31.81 -5.96 -9.28
CA PRO A 273 -32.49 -7.08 -9.94
C PRO A 273 -31.61 -7.87 -10.90
N GLU A 274 -32.02 -9.11 -11.16
CA GLU A 274 -31.36 -10.02 -12.10
C GLU A 274 -31.19 -9.42 -13.50
N GLY A 275 -30.07 -9.76 -14.15
CA GLY A 275 -29.66 -9.19 -15.45
C GLY A 275 -28.94 -7.84 -15.35
N PHE A 276 -28.84 -7.25 -14.15
CA PHE A 276 -28.06 -6.05 -13.88
C PHE A 276 -26.90 -6.30 -12.89
N GLY A 277 -25.94 -5.39 -12.86
CA GLY A 277 -24.71 -5.55 -12.09
C GLY A 277 -24.92 -5.43 -10.58
N GLY A 278 -25.01 -6.57 -9.89
CA GLY A 278 -25.08 -6.65 -8.43
C GLY A 278 -23.71 -6.89 -7.77
N THR A 279 -23.73 -7.48 -6.56
CA THR A 279 -22.56 -7.70 -5.71
C THR A 279 -21.42 -8.46 -6.39
N LEU A 280 -21.68 -9.54 -7.15
CA LEU A 280 -20.63 -10.30 -7.84
C LEU A 280 -20.00 -9.51 -9.01
N ALA A 281 -20.81 -8.74 -9.74
CA ALA A 281 -20.32 -7.82 -10.76
C ALA A 281 -19.46 -6.70 -10.16
N GLN A 282 -19.87 -6.09 -9.03
CA GLN A 282 -19.06 -5.09 -8.32
C GLN A 282 -17.72 -5.67 -7.83
N GLN A 283 -17.71 -6.87 -7.26
CA GLN A 283 -16.45 -7.50 -6.82
C GLN A 283 -15.50 -7.77 -8.00
N THR A 284 -16.05 -8.15 -9.15
CA THR A 284 -15.28 -8.35 -10.38
C THR A 284 -14.75 -7.03 -10.96
N ALA A 285 -15.57 -5.97 -10.95
CA ALA A 285 -15.18 -4.62 -11.34
C ALA A 285 -14.11 -4.02 -10.41
N PHE A 286 -14.22 -4.25 -9.09
CA PHE A 286 -13.22 -3.82 -8.11
C PHE A 286 -11.88 -4.55 -8.29
N LEU A 287 -11.90 -5.83 -8.71
CA LEU A 287 -10.68 -6.55 -9.07
C LEU A 287 -9.99 -5.88 -10.28
N LEU A 288 -10.74 -5.56 -11.33
CA LEU A 288 -10.22 -4.85 -12.51
C LEU A 288 -9.65 -3.46 -12.12
N PHE A 289 -10.35 -2.71 -11.27
CA PHE A 289 -9.89 -1.44 -10.69
C PHE A 289 -8.60 -1.58 -9.88
N MET A 290 -8.46 -2.66 -9.10
CA MET A 290 -7.29 -2.89 -8.25
C MET A 290 -6.05 -3.37 -9.01
N LEU A 291 -6.17 -3.95 -10.21
CA LEU A 291 -5.01 -4.49 -10.94
C LEU A 291 -3.90 -3.44 -11.22
N PRO A 292 -4.17 -2.25 -11.80
CA PRO A 292 -3.14 -1.24 -12.06
C PRO A 292 -2.50 -0.71 -10.78
N HIS A 293 -3.33 -0.40 -9.78
CA HIS A 293 -2.89 0.05 -8.46
C HIS A 293 -1.96 -0.98 -7.81
N SER A 294 -2.32 -2.26 -7.89
CA SER A 294 -1.59 -3.36 -7.26
C SER A 294 -0.23 -3.64 -7.91
N ILE A 295 -0.05 -3.27 -9.18
CA ILE A 295 1.21 -3.44 -9.93
C ILE A 295 2.11 -2.21 -9.74
N VAL A 296 1.57 -1.01 -9.94
CA VAL A 296 2.36 0.24 -9.99
C VAL A 296 2.35 0.96 -8.65
N THR A 297 1.16 1.31 -8.13
CA THR A 297 1.04 2.13 -6.92
C THR A 297 1.62 1.43 -5.69
N ILE A 298 1.33 0.14 -5.46
CA ILE A 298 1.89 -0.58 -4.29
C ILE A 298 3.42 -0.66 -4.37
N SER A 299 3.99 -1.05 -5.52
CA SER A 299 5.44 -1.19 -5.69
C SER A 299 6.17 0.14 -5.51
N LEU A 300 5.62 1.23 -6.08
CA LEU A 300 6.14 2.59 -5.91
C LEU A 300 6.02 3.05 -4.45
N VAL A 301 4.86 2.83 -3.83
CA VAL A 301 4.60 3.19 -2.43
C VAL A 301 5.56 2.50 -1.48
N THR A 302 5.89 1.22 -1.67
CA THR A 302 6.88 0.53 -0.83
C THR A 302 8.28 1.15 -0.95
N ALA A 303 8.70 1.54 -2.16
CA ALA A 303 10.01 2.18 -2.39
C ALA A 303 10.08 3.64 -1.90
N LEU A 304 8.96 4.37 -1.95
CA LEU A 304 8.88 5.73 -1.41
C LEU A 304 8.68 5.75 0.10
N TYR A 305 7.94 4.80 0.68
CA TYR A 305 7.59 4.82 2.10
C TYR A 305 8.81 4.77 3.02
N THR A 306 9.85 4.01 2.67
CA THR A 306 11.11 3.99 3.43
C THR A 306 11.79 5.36 3.44
N ARG A 307 11.85 6.03 2.28
CA ARG A 307 12.45 7.38 2.13
C ARG A 307 11.60 8.45 2.83
N LEU A 308 10.27 8.39 2.68
CA LEU A 308 9.31 9.25 3.37
C LEU A 308 9.39 9.10 4.90
N SER A 309 9.48 7.87 5.43
CA SER A 309 9.65 7.63 6.87
C SER A 309 10.99 8.13 7.40
N HIS A 310 12.08 7.97 6.65
CA HIS A 310 13.40 8.48 7.03
C HIS A 310 13.40 10.03 7.08
N ALA A 311 12.90 10.67 6.02
CA ALA A 311 12.80 12.12 5.94
C ALA A 311 11.79 12.71 6.94
N ALA A 312 10.71 12.00 7.28
CA ALA A 312 9.77 12.39 8.32
C ALA A 312 10.36 12.27 9.73
N ALA A 313 11.11 11.19 10.01
CA ALA A 313 11.79 10.96 11.29
C ALA A 313 12.84 12.03 11.60
N GLU A 314 13.59 12.48 10.60
CA GLU A 314 14.55 13.60 10.71
C GLU A 314 13.91 15.00 10.57
N GLY A 315 12.57 15.09 10.45
CA GLY A 315 11.87 16.37 10.26
C GLY A 315 12.13 17.07 8.92
N ARG A 316 12.86 16.44 7.98
CA ARG A 316 13.24 16.94 6.63
C ARG A 316 12.02 17.03 5.69
N THR A 317 11.13 17.94 6.05
CA THR A 317 9.78 18.13 5.48
C THR A 317 9.78 18.66 4.05
N THR A 318 10.91 19.18 3.55
CA THR A 318 11.13 19.47 2.11
C THR A 318 11.25 18.16 1.31
N ALA A 319 12.19 17.29 1.68
CA ALA A 319 12.38 15.99 1.02
C ALA A 319 11.10 15.13 1.02
N VAL A 320 10.29 15.20 2.07
CA VAL A 320 8.95 14.56 2.12
C VAL A 320 8.00 15.07 1.03
N LYS A 321 8.07 16.36 0.65
CA LYS A 321 7.28 16.95 -0.44
C LYS A 321 7.81 16.56 -1.81
N ASP A 322 9.13 16.53 -1.97
CA ASP A 322 9.78 16.20 -3.24
C ASP A 322 9.59 14.73 -3.59
N ASP A 323 9.62 13.84 -2.58
CA ASP A 323 9.27 12.42 -2.71
C ASP A 323 7.78 12.19 -2.99
N LEU A 324 6.91 13.04 -2.42
CA LEU A 324 5.48 13.00 -2.71
C LEU A 324 5.18 13.45 -4.15
N ASP A 325 5.75 14.57 -4.62
CA ASP A 325 5.59 15.02 -6.01
C ASP A 325 6.17 13.98 -6.99
N THR A 326 7.34 13.43 -6.70
CA THR A 326 7.93 12.30 -7.45
C THR A 326 6.98 11.10 -7.50
N GLY A 327 6.37 10.72 -6.37
CA GLY A 327 5.39 9.63 -6.30
C GLY A 327 4.09 9.90 -7.06
N LEU A 328 3.59 11.13 -7.01
CA LEU A 328 2.42 11.56 -7.78
C LEU A 328 2.72 11.48 -9.28
N ARG A 329 3.85 12.02 -9.74
CA ARG A 329 4.25 11.96 -11.16
C ARG A 329 4.43 10.52 -11.65
N LEU A 330 5.20 9.69 -10.94
CA LEU A 330 5.47 8.31 -11.34
C LEU A 330 4.20 7.43 -11.33
N SER A 331 3.28 7.63 -10.37
CA SER A 331 2.02 6.89 -10.33
C SER A 331 0.96 7.39 -11.33
N SER A 332 1.03 8.66 -11.73
CA SER A 332 0.14 9.25 -12.75
C SER A 332 0.26 8.56 -14.12
N LEU A 333 1.46 8.10 -14.47
CA LEU A 333 1.75 7.45 -15.76
C LEU A 333 0.91 6.20 -16.01
N ALA A 334 0.66 5.38 -14.99
CA ALA A 334 -0.18 4.19 -15.15
C ALA A 334 -1.65 4.46 -14.84
N SER A 335 -1.93 5.26 -13.81
CA SER A 335 -3.31 5.51 -13.37
C SER A 335 -4.12 6.32 -14.39
N ILE A 336 -3.54 7.36 -15.01
CA ILE A 336 -4.21 8.13 -16.07
C ILE A 336 -4.41 7.27 -17.32
N ALA A 337 -3.38 6.51 -17.72
CA ALA A 337 -3.45 5.61 -18.88
C ALA A 337 -4.60 4.60 -18.77
N VAL A 338 -4.72 3.92 -17.62
CA VAL A 338 -5.79 2.92 -17.45
C VAL A 338 -7.14 3.58 -17.21
N THR A 339 -7.22 4.70 -16.47
CA THR A 339 -8.49 5.43 -16.30
C THR A 339 -9.10 5.81 -17.65
N VAL A 340 -8.35 6.49 -18.51
CA VAL A 340 -8.85 6.98 -19.80
C VAL A 340 -8.97 5.85 -20.83
N GLY A 341 -8.03 4.90 -20.85
CA GLY A 341 -8.10 3.73 -21.74
C GLY A 341 -9.27 2.80 -21.42
N SER A 342 -9.67 2.68 -20.14
CA SER A 342 -10.81 1.85 -19.72
C SER A 342 -12.12 2.27 -20.37
N LEU A 343 -12.33 3.58 -20.58
CA LEU A 343 -13.55 4.16 -21.16
C LEU A 343 -13.89 3.58 -22.55
N VAL A 344 -12.86 3.16 -23.30
CA VAL A 344 -13.00 2.58 -24.65
C VAL A 344 -12.86 1.05 -24.63
N LEU A 345 -11.89 0.55 -23.85
CA LEU A 345 -11.38 -0.83 -23.97
C LEU A 345 -11.92 -1.80 -22.92
N VAL A 346 -12.40 -1.34 -21.75
CA VAL A 346 -12.78 -2.26 -20.67
C VAL A 346 -14.08 -2.98 -20.94
N ARG A 347 -15.04 -2.32 -21.61
CA ARG A 347 -16.32 -2.91 -22.01
C ARG A 347 -16.15 -4.04 -23.06
N PRO A 348 -15.44 -3.88 -24.19
CA PRO A 348 -15.19 -5.00 -25.10
C PRO A 348 -14.30 -6.08 -24.46
N LEU A 349 -13.42 -5.74 -23.49
CA LEU A 349 -12.70 -6.74 -22.70
C LEU A 349 -13.64 -7.59 -21.84
N THR A 350 -14.57 -6.99 -21.10
CA THR A 350 -15.51 -7.74 -20.26
C THR A 350 -16.52 -8.52 -21.11
N GLU A 351 -17.02 -7.94 -22.20
CA GLU A 351 -17.92 -8.61 -23.15
C GLU A 351 -17.23 -9.76 -23.93
N ALA A 352 -15.92 -9.67 -24.19
CA ALA A 352 -15.13 -10.79 -24.75
C ALA A 352 -14.91 -11.95 -23.78
N VAL A 353 -14.97 -11.71 -22.46
CA VAL A 353 -14.71 -12.73 -21.43
C VAL A 353 -16.01 -13.37 -20.95
N TRP A 354 -17.02 -12.57 -20.61
CA TRP A 354 -18.28 -13.00 -19.99
C TRP A 354 -19.53 -12.83 -20.89
N GLY A 355 -19.39 -12.34 -22.13
CA GLY A 355 -20.53 -12.08 -23.02
C GLY A 355 -21.26 -10.76 -22.74
N PRO A 356 -22.29 -10.41 -23.52
CA PRO A 356 -22.86 -9.06 -23.53
C PRO A 356 -23.63 -8.66 -22.27
N VAL A 357 -24.22 -9.62 -21.54
CA VAL A 357 -25.02 -9.33 -20.31
C VAL A 357 -24.08 -9.09 -19.13
N ASP A 358 -23.44 -10.15 -18.61
CA ASP A 358 -22.49 -10.05 -17.50
C ASP A 358 -21.32 -9.13 -17.82
N GLY A 359 -20.74 -9.26 -19.02
CA GLY A 359 -19.65 -8.42 -19.47
C GLY A 359 -20.05 -6.96 -19.67
N GLY A 360 -21.27 -6.69 -20.14
CA GLY A 360 -21.81 -5.32 -20.24
C GLY A 360 -21.99 -4.69 -18.85
N ALA A 361 -22.51 -5.44 -17.89
CA ALA A 361 -22.67 -5.01 -16.50
C ALA A 361 -21.33 -4.75 -15.81
N ILE A 362 -20.43 -5.74 -15.77
CA ILE A 362 -19.07 -5.62 -15.19
C ILE A 362 -18.32 -4.47 -15.87
N GLY A 363 -18.40 -4.34 -17.20
CA GLY A 363 -17.73 -3.29 -17.96
C GLY A 363 -18.21 -1.89 -17.58
N THR A 364 -19.53 -1.69 -17.51
CA THR A 364 -20.13 -0.40 -17.16
C THR A 364 -19.83 0.00 -15.70
N MET A 365 -19.88 -0.96 -14.76
CA MET A 365 -19.43 -0.73 -13.39
C MET A 365 -17.94 -0.39 -13.34
N THR A 366 -17.10 -1.13 -14.07
CA THR A 366 -15.65 -0.88 -14.09
C THR A 366 -15.33 0.51 -14.65
N ILE A 367 -16.01 0.99 -15.69
CA ILE A 367 -15.90 2.37 -16.18
C ILE A 367 -16.21 3.37 -15.06
N ALA A 368 -17.32 3.18 -14.35
CA ALA A 368 -17.72 4.04 -13.24
C ALA A 368 -16.71 4.04 -12.07
N MET A 369 -16.07 2.89 -11.77
CA MET A 369 -15.00 2.79 -10.76
C MET A 369 -13.67 3.38 -11.22
N MET A 370 -13.31 3.24 -12.50
CA MET A 370 -11.99 3.66 -13.02
C MET A 370 -11.79 5.17 -12.95
N LEU A 371 -12.86 5.97 -12.99
CA LEU A 371 -12.81 7.42 -12.73
C LEU A 371 -12.22 7.74 -11.34
N GLY A 372 -12.39 6.84 -10.36
CA GLY A 372 -11.82 6.95 -9.02
C GLY A 372 -10.36 6.52 -8.89
N LEU A 373 -9.74 5.92 -9.92
CA LEU A 373 -8.40 5.28 -9.80
C LEU A 373 -7.28 6.30 -9.58
N VAL A 374 -7.34 7.45 -10.28
CA VAL A 374 -6.40 8.56 -10.11
C VAL A 374 -6.50 9.16 -8.70
N PRO A 375 -7.67 9.64 -8.21
CA PRO A 375 -7.75 10.19 -6.86
C PRO A 375 -7.47 9.14 -5.78
N PHE A 376 -7.91 7.88 -5.93
CA PHE A 376 -7.54 6.79 -5.01
C PHE A 376 -6.01 6.60 -4.89
N THR A 377 -5.29 6.73 -6.00
CA THR A 377 -3.82 6.67 -6.03
C THR A 377 -3.19 7.85 -5.28
N VAL A 378 -3.72 9.07 -5.44
CA VAL A 378 -3.32 10.25 -4.65
C VAL A 378 -3.57 10.01 -3.16
N CYS A 379 -4.73 9.46 -2.80
CA CYS A 379 -5.10 9.18 -1.42
C CYS A 379 -4.13 8.23 -0.72
N VAL A 380 -3.73 7.15 -1.38
CA VAL A 380 -2.80 6.16 -0.80
C VAL A 380 -1.41 6.77 -0.62
N LEU A 381 -0.94 7.64 -1.53
CA LEU A 381 0.30 8.39 -1.33
C LEU A 381 0.20 9.38 -0.15
N VAL A 382 -0.89 10.15 -0.07
CA VAL A 382 -1.13 11.09 1.03
C VAL A 382 -1.21 10.37 2.39
N GLN A 383 -1.93 9.24 2.47
CA GLN A 383 -1.97 8.39 3.67
C GLN A 383 -0.59 7.92 4.13
N ARG A 384 0.29 7.56 3.19
CA ARG A 384 1.66 7.14 3.49
C ARG A 384 2.48 8.25 4.13
N VAL A 385 2.26 9.51 3.77
CA VAL A 385 2.90 10.64 4.46
C VAL A 385 2.34 10.82 5.88
N PHE A 386 1.03 10.66 6.09
CA PHE A 386 0.47 10.72 7.46
C PHE A 386 1.04 9.63 8.38
N TYR A 387 1.13 8.39 7.89
CA TYR A 387 1.75 7.28 8.60
C TYR A 387 3.28 7.41 8.78
N ALA A 388 3.99 8.06 7.85
CA ALA A 388 5.42 8.33 7.97
C ALA A 388 5.76 9.25 9.16
N TYR A 389 4.85 10.17 9.50
CA TYR A 389 4.88 10.95 10.76
C TYR A 389 3.89 10.39 11.81
N GLU A 390 3.74 9.06 11.90
CA GLU A 390 3.00 8.28 12.92
C GLU A 390 1.52 8.66 13.21
N ASP A 391 0.88 9.48 12.36
CA ASP A 391 -0.50 9.92 12.55
C ASP A 391 -1.48 8.94 11.90
N ALA A 392 -2.20 8.18 12.73
CA ALA A 392 -3.39 7.42 12.33
C ALA A 392 -4.72 8.13 12.66
N LYS A 393 -4.71 9.22 13.44
CA LYS A 393 -5.91 9.99 13.80
C LYS A 393 -6.44 10.75 12.58
N THR A 394 -5.58 11.32 11.76
CA THR A 394 -5.97 11.84 10.45
C THR A 394 -6.52 10.70 9.57
N PRO A 395 -5.82 9.56 9.37
CA PRO A 395 -6.34 8.28 8.84
C PRO A 395 -7.66 7.73 9.40
N PHE A 396 -8.18 8.22 10.52
CA PHE A 396 -9.55 7.95 10.95
C PHE A 396 -10.59 8.94 10.41
N TRP A 397 -10.38 10.25 10.54
CA TRP A 397 -11.26 11.27 9.94
C TRP A 397 -11.37 11.09 8.43
N MET A 398 -10.27 10.56 7.88
CA MET A 398 -10.13 9.95 6.58
C MET A 398 -11.28 9.00 6.32
N GLN A 399 -11.35 7.87 7.00
CA GLN A 399 -12.42 6.92 6.76
C GLN A 399 -13.81 7.54 6.92
N LEU A 400 -14.00 8.39 7.93
CA LEU A 400 -15.31 8.95 8.23
C LEU A 400 -15.89 9.78 7.08
N GLY A 401 -15.16 10.76 6.54
CA GLY A 401 -15.70 11.60 5.46
C GLY A 401 -15.82 10.87 4.12
N CYS A 402 -14.93 9.90 3.83
CA CYS A 402 -15.04 9.08 2.62
C CYS A 402 -16.25 8.13 2.70
N THR A 403 -16.38 7.36 3.78
CA THR A 403 -17.53 6.46 4.01
C THR A 403 -18.84 7.26 4.03
N ALA A 404 -18.89 8.44 4.66
CA ALA A 404 -20.12 9.25 4.70
C ALA A 404 -20.61 9.63 3.30
N VAL A 405 -19.71 10.11 2.42
CA VAL A 405 -20.06 10.43 1.02
C VAL A 405 -20.42 9.16 0.24
N ALA A 406 -19.67 8.07 0.41
CA ALA A 406 -19.95 6.79 -0.25
C ALA A 406 -21.35 6.29 0.11
N VAL A 407 -21.72 6.30 1.41
CA VAL A 407 -23.03 5.88 1.92
C VAL A 407 -24.14 6.77 1.38
N VAL A 408 -24.01 8.10 1.44
CA VAL A 408 -25.05 9.02 0.94
C VAL A 408 -25.31 8.82 -0.55
N LEU A 409 -24.26 8.71 -1.37
CA LEU A 409 -24.39 8.50 -2.81
C LEU A 409 -24.85 7.08 -3.17
N THR A 410 -24.50 6.07 -2.35
CA THR A 410 -25.00 4.69 -2.46
C THR A 410 -26.49 4.59 -2.13
N MET A 411 -26.97 5.33 -1.14
CA MET A 411 -28.41 5.45 -0.86
C MET A 411 -29.14 6.23 -1.96
N PHE A 412 -28.52 7.25 -2.55
CA PHE A 412 -29.06 7.94 -3.73
C PHE A 412 -29.15 7.01 -4.96
N ALA A 413 -28.25 6.02 -5.09
CA ALA A 413 -28.29 5.06 -6.20
C ALA A 413 -29.57 4.21 -6.23
N LEU A 414 -30.28 4.04 -5.10
CA LEU A 414 -31.61 3.41 -5.04
C LEU A 414 -32.72 4.21 -5.74
N LEU A 415 -32.47 5.49 -6.09
CA LEU A 415 -33.39 6.35 -6.84
C LEU A 415 -33.12 6.30 -8.36
N LEU A 416 -32.07 5.58 -8.80
CA LEU A 416 -31.74 5.41 -10.21
C LEU A 416 -32.53 4.24 -10.82
N PRO A 417 -32.79 4.24 -12.15
CA PRO A 417 -33.35 3.08 -12.83
C PRO A 417 -32.46 1.84 -12.64
N ASN A 418 -33.05 0.63 -12.60
CA ASN A 418 -32.37 -0.63 -12.27
C ASN A 418 -31.00 -0.82 -12.95
N ALA A 419 -30.91 -0.53 -14.26
CA ALA A 419 -29.68 -0.62 -15.05
C ALA A 419 -28.53 0.29 -14.58
N TRP A 420 -28.86 1.36 -13.87
CA TRP A 420 -27.93 2.38 -13.36
C TRP A 420 -27.72 2.30 -11.84
N MET A 421 -28.46 1.48 -11.09
CA MET A 421 -28.25 1.34 -9.63
C MET A 421 -26.84 0.81 -9.33
N GLY A 422 -26.46 -0.34 -9.93
CA GLY A 422 -25.13 -0.93 -9.78
C GLY A 422 -23.98 -0.01 -10.22
N PRO A 423 -23.99 0.51 -11.46
CA PRO A 423 -23.05 1.55 -11.90
C PRO A 423 -23.07 2.83 -11.04
N GLY A 424 -24.20 3.17 -10.43
CA GLY A 424 -24.35 4.28 -9.49
C GLY A 424 -23.60 4.06 -8.17
N VAL A 425 -23.63 2.84 -7.61
CA VAL A 425 -22.81 2.46 -6.44
C VAL A 425 -21.32 2.46 -6.80
N ALA A 426 -20.96 1.95 -7.99
CA ALA A 426 -19.60 2.02 -8.52
C ALA A 426 -19.11 3.49 -8.67
N PHE A 427 -19.97 4.38 -9.15
CA PHE A 427 -19.67 5.81 -9.26
C PHE A 427 -19.61 6.52 -7.90
N ALA A 428 -20.48 6.17 -6.96
CA ALA A 428 -20.47 6.66 -5.59
C ALA A 428 -19.13 6.40 -4.90
N GLN A 429 -18.50 5.24 -5.15
CA GLN A 429 -17.17 4.90 -4.67
C GLN A 429 -16.07 5.76 -5.34
N SER A 430 -16.18 6.07 -6.63
CA SER A 430 -15.26 7.00 -7.32
C SER A 430 -15.36 8.43 -6.79
N VAL A 431 -16.58 8.93 -6.57
CA VAL A 431 -16.82 10.27 -6.02
C VAL A 431 -16.37 10.35 -4.56
N SER A 432 -16.58 9.29 -3.76
CA SER A 432 -16.05 9.26 -2.40
C SER A 432 -14.53 9.30 -2.40
N TYR A 433 -13.84 8.56 -3.29
CA TYR A 433 -12.39 8.66 -3.47
C TYR A 433 -11.92 10.04 -4.02
N LEU A 434 -12.75 10.79 -4.74
CA LEU A 434 -12.41 12.16 -5.14
C LEU A 434 -12.50 13.14 -3.96
N VAL A 435 -13.61 13.11 -3.21
CA VAL A 435 -13.74 13.89 -1.97
C VAL A 435 -12.64 13.49 -0.98
N GLN A 436 -12.31 12.19 -0.93
CA GLN A 436 -11.17 11.65 -0.22
C GLN A 436 -9.90 12.43 -0.59
N ALA A 437 -9.49 12.42 -1.86
CA ALA A 437 -8.22 13.02 -2.31
C ALA A 437 -8.13 14.52 -2.01
N VAL A 438 -9.20 15.28 -2.27
CA VAL A 438 -9.26 16.74 -2.05
C VAL A 438 -9.11 17.07 -0.56
N MET A 439 -9.89 16.40 0.28
CA MET A 439 -9.84 16.56 1.74
C MET A 439 -8.45 16.14 2.27
N GLY A 440 -7.88 15.08 1.67
CA GLY A 440 -6.53 14.55 1.85
C GLY A 440 -5.46 15.60 1.70
N TRP A 441 -5.45 16.20 0.52
CA TRP A 441 -4.55 17.25 0.13
C TRP A 441 -4.61 18.45 1.08
N PHE A 442 -5.82 18.85 1.47
CA PHE A 442 -6.04 20.01 2.34
C PHE A 442 -5.47 19.84 3.76
N LEU A 443 -5.63 18.67 4.41
CA LEU A 443 -4.92 18.46 5.68
C LEU A 443 -3.42 18.29 5.50
N LEU A 444 -2.96 17.69 4.40
CA LEU A 444 -1.52 17.55 4.21
C LEU A 444 -0.86 18.92 4.08
N GLN A 445 -1.46 19.84 3.32
CA GLN A 445 -1.03 21.25 3.27
C GLN A 445 -1.13 21.97 4.63
N ARG A 446 -2.10 21.62 5.49
CA ARG A 446 -2.15 22.14 6.88
C ARG A 446 -1.09 21.53 7.81
N ARG A 447 -0.61 20.31 7.55
CA ARG A 447 0.36 19.59 8.42
C ARG A 447 1.81 19.86 8.04
N ILE A 448 2.14 19.88 6.75
CA ILE A 448 3.51 20.10 6.25
C ILE A 448 3.70 21.44 5.51
N GLY A 449 2.69 22.32 5.53
CA GLY A 449 2.70 23.59 4.83
C GLY A 449 2.50 23.45 3.30
N HIS A 450 2.74 24.53 2.55
CA HIS A 450 2.55 24.53 1.10
C HIS A 450 3.39 23.46 0.38
N ILE A 451 2.82 22.85 -0.66
CA ILE A 451 3.43 21.77 -1.46
C ILE A 451 3.37 22.21 -2.93
N PRO A 452 4.51 22.27 -3.66
CA PRO A 452 4.58 22.83 -5.01
C PRO A 452 4.03 21.86 -6.08
N ILE A 453 2.71 21.87 -6.28
CA ILE A 453 2.02 20.95 -7.22
C ILE A 453 2.23 21.25 -8.71
N THR A 454 2.93 22.33 -9.08
CA THR A 454 3.03 22.79 -10.48
C THR A 454 3.69 21.75 -11.39
N GLY A 455 4.64 20.97 -10.86
CA GLY A 455 5.24 19.81 -11.52
C GLY A 455 4.22 18.71 -11.80
N ALA A 456 3.68 18.09 -10.74
CA ALA A 456 2.62 17.08 -10.85
C ALA A 456 1.46 17.52 -11.77
N VAL A 457 0.87 18.70 -11.59
CA VAL A 457 -0.26 19.18 -12.39
C VAL A 457 0.09 19.27 -13.88
N ARG A 458 1.30 19.74 -14.23
CA ARG A 458 1.78 19.80 -15.62
C ARG A 458 1.94 18.40 -16.23
N THR A 459 2.47 17.44 -15.46
CA THR A 459 2.60 16.04 -15.88
C THR A 459 1.22 15.39 -16.05
N TYR A 460 0.31 15.53 -15.07
CA TYR A 460 -1.06 15.01 -15.14
C TYR A 460 -1.82 15.55 -16.35
N LEU A 461 -1.76 16.85 -16.62
CA LEU A 461 -2.42 17.47 -17.78
C LEU A 461 -1.86 16.93 -19.10
N ARG A 462 -0.53 16.87 -19.26
CA ARG A 462 0.14 16.30 -20.46
C ARG A 462 -0.25 14.85 -20.71
N LEU A 463 -0.23 14.03 -19.66
CA LEU A 463 -0.62 12.61 -19.75
C LEU A 463 -2.11 12.44 -20.03
N THR A 464 -2.97 13.30 -19.47
CA THR A 464 -4.41 13.26 -19.73
C THR A 464 -4.72 13.60 -21.19
N VAL A 465 -4.08 14.63 -21.75
CA VAL A 465 -4.18 14.97 -23.19
C VAL A 465 -3.65 13.82 -24.07
N ALA A 466 -2.50 13.24 -23.74
CA ALA A 466 -1.95 12.09 -24.45
C ALA A 466 -2.88 10.87 -24.41
N ALA A 467 -3.50 10.60 -23.26
CA ALA A 467 -4.42 9.48 -23.07
C ALA A 467 -5.77 9.69 -23.77
N ILE A 468 -6.28 10.93 -23.81
CA ILE A 468 -7.51 11.26 -24.55
C ILE A 468 -7.30 11.06 -26.05
N VAL A 469 -6.17 11.55 -26.61
CA VAL A 469 -5.86 11.32 -28.03
C VAL A 469 -5.66 9.82 -28.32
N ALA A 470 -4.97 9.10 -27.44
CA ALA A 470 -4.83 7.64 -27.55
C ALA A 470 -6.19 6.91 -27.50
N ALA A 471 -7.11 7.33 -26.63
CA ALA A 471 -8.46 6.77 -26.53
C ALA A 471 -9.30 7.07 -27.77
N LEU A 472 -9.22 8.28 -28.33
CA LEU A 472 -9.89 8.62 -29.59
C LEU A 472 -9.39 7.73 -30.75
N VAL A 473 -8.08 7.53 -30.87
CA VAL A 473 -7.50 6.64 -31.89
C VAL A 473 -7.93 5.17 -31.65
N ALA A 474 -7.96 4.71 -30.41
CA ALA A 474 -8.45 3.37 -30.05
C ALA A 474 -9.95 3.20 -30.32
N ALA A 475 -10.77 4.24 -30.15
CA ALA A 475 -12.20 4.23 -30.46
C ALA A 475 -12.45 4.19 -31.98
N ILE A 476 -11.68 4.94 -32.78
CA ILE A 476 -11.71 4.85 -34.24
C ILE A 476 -11.33 3.43 -34.70
N ALA A 477 -10.28 2.84 -34.13
CA ALA A 477 -9.90 1.47 -34.42
C ALA A 477 -10.99 0.46 -34.02
N ARG A 478 -11.64 0.65 -32.86
CA ARG A 478 -12.80 -0.14 -32.43
C ARG A 478 -13.93 -0.10 -33.47
N PHE A 479 -14.40 1.08 -33.87
CA PHE A 479 -15.46 1.19 -34.88
C PHE A 479 -15.08 0.52 -36.22
N GLY A 480 -13.81 0.65 -36.63
CA GLY A 480 -13.28 -0.06 -37.80
C GLY A 480 -13.33 -1.58 -37.66
N ILE A 481 -12.99 -2.12 -36.49
CA ILE A 481 -13.01 -3.56 -36.20
C ILE A 481 -14.46 -4.08 -36.10
N GLU A 482 -15.33 -3.38 -35.39
CA GLU A 482 -16.76 -3.71 -35.25
C GLU A 482 -17.48 -3.71 -36.62
N SER A 483 -17.15 -2.79 -37.52
CA SER A 483 -17.75 -2.75 -38.87
C SER A 483 -17.31 -3.89 -39.80
N VAL A 484 -16.27 -4.65 -39.46
CA VAL A 484 -15.73 -5.76 -40.28
C VAL A 484 -15.91 -7.13 -39.61
N LEU A 485 -15.80 -7.22 -38.28
CA LEU A 485 -15.91 -8.47 -37.51
C LEU A 485 -17.20 -8.57 -36.66
N GLY A 486 -17.99 -7.49 -36.57
CA GLY A 486 -19.14 -7.40 -35.67
C GLY A 486 -18.77 -7.17 -34.21
N ASP A 487 -19.79 -7.06 -33.37
CA ASP A 487 -19.75 -6.94 -31.91
C ASP A 487 -19.59 -8.29 -31.18
N GLY A 488 -19.43 -9.38 -31.94
CA GLY A 488 -19.20 -10.73 -31.42
C GLY A 488 -17.89 -10.88 -30.65
N ARG A 489 -17.77 -11.99 -29.91
CA ARG A 489 -16.61 -12.30 -29.05
C ARG A 489 -15.25 -12.13 -29.75
N THR A 490 -15.17 -12.50 -31.02
CA THR A 490 -13.98 -12.34 -31.88
C THR A 490 -13.66 -10.87 -32.17
N GLY A 491 -14.64 -10.07 -32.59
CA GLY A 491 -14.49 -8.63 -32.82
C GLY A 491 -14.07 -7.88 -31.55
N ASN A 492 -14.64 -8.24 -30.40
CA ASN A 492 -14.26 -7.70 -29.10
C ASN A 492 -12.82 -8.10 -28.68
N MET A 493 -12.41 -9.36 -28.88
CA MET A 493 -11.02 -9.77 -28.64
C MET A 493 -10.01 -9.03 -29.54
N VAL A 494 -10.32 -8.86 -30.82
CA VAL A 494 -9.48 -8.10 -31.76
C VAL A 494 -9.44 -6.61 -31.40
N THR A 495 -10.57 -6.03 -30.99
CA THR A 495 -10.65 -4.65 -30.46
C THR A 495 -9.75 -4.44 -29.25
N VAL A 496 -9.72 -5.37 -28.30
CA VAL A 496 -8.86 -5.27 -27.12
C VAL A 496 -7.38 -5.36 -27.50
N LEU A 497 -6.99 -6.30 -28.36
CA LEU A 497 -5.59 -6.50 -28.74
C LEU A 497 -5.06 -5.35 -29.62
N VAL A 498 -5.78 -5.01 -30.68
CA VAL A 498 -5.36 -3.98 -31.65
C VAL A 498 -5.58 -2.58 -31.07
N GLY A 499 -6.76 -2.30 -30.53
CA GLY A 499 -7.09 -1.02 -29.91
C GLY A 499 -6.26 -0.74 -28.65
N GLY A 500 -5.98 -1.76 -27.82
CA GLY A 500 -5.11 -1.64 -26.66
C GLY A 500 -3.63 -1.45 -27.02
N GLY A 501 -3.12 -2.17 -28.02
CA GLY A 501 -1.76 -1.97 -28.53
C GLY A 501 -1.58 -0.57 -29.15
N LEU A 502 -2.57 -0.12 -29.92
CA LEU A 502 -2.58 1.21 -30.54
C LEU A 502 -2.72 2.33 -29.51
N PHE A 503 -3.58 2.16 -28.50
CA PHE A 503 -3.70 3.06 -27.35
C PHE A 503 -2.34 3.24 -26.65
N LEU A 504 -1.69 2.14 -26.28
CA LEU A 504 -0.40 2.17 -25.58
C LEU A 504 0.70 2.84 -26.43
N LEU A 505 0.74 2.55 -27.73
CA LEU A 505 1.70 3.13 -28.66
C LEU A 505 1.49 4.65 -28.82
N VAL A 506 0.26 5.11 -29.01
CA VAL A 506 -0.07 6.53 -29.15
C VAL A 506 0.18 7.28 -27.83
N TYR A 507 -0.22 6.69 -26.70
CA TYR A 507 0.00 7.26 -25.37
C TYR A 507 1.50 7.46 -25.06
N MET A 508 2.31 6.41 -25.25
CA MET A 508 3.75 6.46 -24.99
C MET A 508 4.48 7.41 -25.93
N THR A 509 4.09 7.46 -27.21
CA THR A 509 4.73 8.38 -28.19
C THR A 509 4.34 9.83 -27.96
N LEU A 510 3.07 10.15 -27.63
CA LEU A 510 2.65 11.50 -27.26
C LEU A 510 3.24 11.95 -25.92
N GLY A 511 3.24 11.11 -24.89
CA GLY A 511 3.86 11.43 -23.61
C GLY A 511 5.36 11.72 -23.73
N ARG A 512 6.07 10.95 -24.57
CA ARG A 512 7.47 11.25 -24.94
C ARG A 512 7.61 12.58 -25.70
N ARG A 513 6.73 12.85 -26.68
CA ARG A 513 6.72 14.11 -27.44
C ARG A 513 6.41 15.34 -26.58
N PHE A 514 5.59 15.19 -25.54
CA PHE A 514 5.29 16.24 -24.56
C PHE A 514 6.40 16.46 -23.52
N GLY A 515 7.51 15.70 -23.58
CA GLY A 515 8.63 15.85 -22.67
C GLY A 515 8.28 15.43 -21.24
N VAL A 516 7.60 14.30 -21.08
CA VAL A 516 7.43 13.63 -19.78
C VAL A 516 8.67 12.78 -19.50
N SER A 517 9.54 13.29 -18.64
CA SER A 517 10.81 12.69 -18.17
C SER A 517 10.67 11.21 -17.76
N GLU A 518 9.59 10.92 -17.06
CA GLU A 518 9.23 9.66 -16.43
C GLU A 518 8.99 8.54 -17.48
N ILE A 519 8.52 8.91 -18.68
CA ILE A 519 8.37 7.99 -19.83
C ILE A 519 9.72 7.65 -20.45
N ASN A 520 10.65 8.61 -20.51
CA ASN A 520 11.99 8.37 -21.06
C ASN A 520 12.79 7.42 -20.15
N GLN A 521 12.74 7.63 -18.83
CA GLN A 521 13.37 6.75 -17.83
C GLN A 521 12.95 5.28 -17.97
N LEU A 522 11.70 5.01 -18.36
CA LEU A 522 11.18 3.65 -18.56
C LEU A 522 11.47 3.08 -19.95
N LEU A 523 11.42 3.90 -21.01
CA LEU A 523 11.59 3.43 -22.38
C LEU A 523 13.05 3.33 -22.82
N ASP A 524 13.94 4.22 -22.38
CA ASP A 524 15.32 4.27 -22.87
C ASP A 524 16.17 3.03 -22.50
N PRO A 525 16.01 2.38 -21.33
CA PRO A 525 16.64 1.09 -21.03
C PRO A 525 16.15 -0.08 -21.90
N VAL A 526 15.00 0.07 -22.57
CA VAL A 526 14.42 -0.95 -23.47
C VAL A 526 14.79 -0.64 -24.93
N LEU A 527 14.64 0.61 -25.36
CA LEU A 527 14.95 1.07 -26.71
C LEU A 527 16.45 0.96 -27.04
N SER A 528 17.32 1.15 -26.03
CA SER A 528 18.78 0.92 -26.17
C SER A 528 19.17 -0.54 -26.41
N ARG A 529 18.25 -1.50 -26.23
CA ARG A 529 18.46 -2.93 -26.54
C ARG A 529 17.98 -3.34 -27.93
N ILE A 530 17.41 -2.42 -28.72
CA ILE A 530 16.95 -2.71 -30.09
C ILE A 530 18.10 -2.39 -31.07
N PRO A 531 18.77 -3.40 -31.67
CA PRO A 531 19.84 -3.16 -32.62
C PRO A 531 19.30 -2.49 -33.89
N GLY A 532 20.01 -1.47 -34.38
CA GLY A 532 19.68 -0.74 -35.61
C GLY A 532 19.05 0.65 -35.40
N ARG A 533 18.61 1.01 -34.18
CA ARG A 533 18.15 2.38 -33.90
C ARG A 533 19.33 3.27 -33.49
N ALA A 534 19.90 3.98 -34.47
CA ALA A 534 20.91 5.00 -34.19
C ALA A 534 20.39 6.03 -33.18
N ARG A 535 21.27 6.50 -32.28
CA ARG A 535 21.00 7.69 -31.46
C ARG A 535 20.62 8.86 -32.40
N PRO A 536 19.65 9.72 -32.04
CA PRO A 536 19.59 11.05 -32.61
C PRO A 536 20.94 11.71 -32.32
N ALA A 537 21.69 12.07 -33.36
CA ALA A 537 23.00 12.67 -33.17
C ALA A 537 22.84 14.05 -32.53
N SER A 538 23.41 14.23 -31.34
CA SER A 538 23.72 15.55 -30.82
C SER A 538 24.70 16.21 -31.77
N THR A 539 24.23 17.14 -32.59
CA THR A 539 25.06 17.83 -33.59
C THR A 539 26.17 18.61 -32.87
N PRO A 540 27.46 18.40 -33.22
CA PRO A 540 28.56 19.10 -32.57
C PRO A 540 28.60 20.58 -32.99
N ALA A 541 28.74 21.47 -32.01
CA ALA A 541 28.97 22.89 -32.26
C ALA A 541 30.42 23.15 -32.72
N SER A 542 30.61 24.07 -33.67
CA SER A 542 31.92 24.45 -34.22
C SER A 542 32.36 25.85 -33.78
N THR A 543 33.62 25.99 -33.40
CA THR A 543 34.28 27.22 -32.92
C THR A 543 34.27 28.37 -33.95
N PRO A 544 34.12 29.65 -33.53
CA PRO A 544 34.03 30.80 -34.45
C PRO A 544 35.38 31.46 -34.78
N ALA A 545 35.49 32.12 -35.95
CA ALA A 545 36.59 33.06 -36.26
C ALA A 545 36.27 34.09 -37.39
N ALA A 546 36.58 35.36 -37.11
CA ALA A 546 36.99 36.46 -38.00
C ALA A 546 36.10 36.97 -39.18
N THR A 547 35.91 38.30 -39.19
CA THR A 547 35.27 39.13 -40.24
C THR A 547 36.29 39.69 -41.25
N PRO A 548 35.90 39.88 -42.53
CA PRO A 548 36.40 40.97 -43.38
C PRO A 548 35.27 41.89 -43.91
N ALA A 549 35.62 43.03 -44.50
CA ALA A 549 34.72 44.16 -44.80
C ALA A 549 34.12 44.19 -46.22
N GLU A 550 33.21 45.15 -46.47
CA GLU A 550 32.56 45.44 -47.76
C GLU A 550 33.55 45.75 -48.91
N PRO A 551 33.12 45.57 -50.17
CA PRO A 551 32.77 46.76 -50.95
C PRO A 551 31.58 46.65 -51.93
N GLN A 552 30.79 47.73 -52.00
CA GLN A 552 30.23 48.42 -53.18
C GLN A 552 29.57 47.63 -54.36
N SER A 553 28.28 47.97 -54.57
CA SER A 553 27.60 48.27 -55.86
C SER A 553 27.71 47.34 -57.09
N GLY A 554 26.56 47.01 -57.70
CA GLY A 554 26.47 46.75 -59.15
C GLY A 554 25.48 45.67 -59.60
N THR A 555 24.50 46.06 -60.41
CA THR A 555 23.76 45.22 -61.38
C THR A 555 24.47 45.24 -62.74
N PRO A 556 24.09 44.43 -63.77
CA PRO A 556 23.26 43.21 -63.82
C PRO A 556 23.92 42.07 -64.67
N GLU A 557 23.10 41.09 -65.14
CA GLU A 557 23.13 40.40 -66.46
C GLU A 557 23.29 38.86 -66.54
N GLN A 558 22.52 38.28 -67.49
CA GLN A 558 22.76 37.05 -68.31
C GLN A 558 22.79 35.67 -67.59
N ASN A 559 22.03 34.66 -68.04
CA ASN A 559 22.21 33.74 -69.21
C ASN A 559 23.50 32.89 -69.10
N GLU A 560 23.54 31.57 -69.38
CA GLU A 560 22.50 30.62 -69.84
C GLU A 560 22.97 29.14 -69.66
N GLN A 561 22.08 28.17 -69.91
CA GLN A 561 22.33 26.76 -70.33
C GLN A 561 23.32 25.89 -69.50
N THR A 562 22.92 24.74 -68.96
CA THR A 562 22.96 23.37 -69.57
C THR A 562 22.63 22.38 -68.42
N GLU A 563 21.98 21.21 -68.49
CA GLU A 563 21.46 20.24 -69.49
C GLU A 563 20.05 19.78 -68.95
N GLN A 564 19.06 19.14 -69.59
CA GLN A 564 18.91 18.14 -70.68
C GLN A 564 19.45 16.72 -70.35
N LEU A 565 18.72 15.60 -70.43
CA LEU A 565 17.30 15.23 -70.67
C LEU A 565 16.92 14.11 -69.63
N LEU A 566 15.66 13.70 -69.37
CA LEU A 566 14.62 13.14 -70.26
C LEU A 566 13.20 13.18 -69.60
N ASP A 567 12.20 12.92 -70.44
CA ASP A 567 10.72 12.92 -70.26
C ASP A 567 10.18 11.89 -69.22
N GLU A 568 8.88 11.83 -68.84
CA GLU A 568 7.65 12.25 -69.54
C GLU A 568 6.49 12.65 -68.56
N ALA A 569 5.35 13.12 -69.08
CA ALA A 569 4.43 14.03 -68.36
C ALA A 569 2.97 13.57 -68.15
N ALA A 570 2.23 14.23 -67.22
CA ALA A 570 0.79 14.50 -67.33
C ALA A 570 0.27 15.62 -66.38
N THR A 571 -0.32 16.67 -66.97
CA THR A 571 -1.24 17.75 -66.49
C THR A 571 -2.13 17.48 -65.26
N GLY A 572 -2.57 18.44 -64.41
CA GLY A 572 -2.54 19.93 -64.32
C GLY A 572 -3.05 20.34 -62.89
N GLU A 573 -3.54 21.53 -62.47
CA GLU A 573 -3.83 22.92 -62.94
C GLU A 573 -3.81 23.84 -61.66
N THR A 574 -3.36 25.12 -61.60
CA THR A 574 -3.97 26.44 -61.98
C THR A 574 -5.38 26.74 -61.38
N VAL A 575 -5.79 27.94 -60.89
CA VAL A 575 -5.43 29.39 -61.11
C VAL A 575 -5.44 30.20 -59.75
N ALA A 576 -5.21 31.54 -59.77
CA ALA A 576 -5.13 32.53 -58.66
C ALA A 576 -6.49 33.30 -58.37
N GLU A 577 -6.65 34.50 -57.74
CA GLU A 577 -5.78 35.63 -57.32
C GLU A 577 -6.38 36.51 -56.17
N ALA A 578 -5.95 37.78 -55.97
CA ALA A 578 -6.11 38.59 -54.72
C ALA A 578 -6.60 40.06 -54.91
N ALA A 579 -6.87 40.82 -53.81
CA ALA A 579 -6.77 42.32 -53.71
C ALA A 579 -7.13 42.94 -52.30
N ILE A 580 -6.70 44.19 -52.05
CA ILE A 580 -6.95 45.11 -50.89
C ILE A 580 -6.74 46.59 -51.39
N PRO A 581 -6.73 47.71 -50.60
CA PRO A 581 -7.13 48.02 -49.20
C PRO A 581 -8.29 49.09 -49.19
N PRO A 582 -8.24 50.40 -48.76
CA PRO A 582 -7.50 51.14 -47.70
C PRO A 582 -8.28 52.27 -46.91
N GLU A 583 -7.61 52.90 -45.92
CA GLU A 583 -7.80 54.28 -45.34
C GLU A 583 -9.07 54.60 -44.46
N ARG A 584 -9.07 55.46 -43.41
CA ARG A 584 -8.03 56.27 -42.68
C ARG A 584 -8.53 56.85 -41.30
N ARG A 585 -7.62 56.93 -40.28
CA ARG A 585 -7.46 58.01 -39.23
C ARG A 585 -8.59 58.24 -38.17
N TYR A 586 -8.38 58.86 -36.99
CA TYR A 586 -7.23 59.21 -36.10
C TYR A 586 -7.77 59.64 -34.70
N PHE A 587 -7.07 59.33 -33.59
CA PHE A 587 -6.55 60.31 -32.59
C PHE A 587 -5.78 59.64 -31.43
N THR A 588 -4.63 60.21 -31.04
CA THR A 588 -3.96 60.09 -29.72
C THR A 588 -3.56 61.51 -29.28
N PRO A 589 -3.23 61.77 -28.00
CA PRO A 589 -1.82 61.57 -27.57
C PRO A 589 -1.66 61.09 -26.10
N ASP A 590 -0.47 60.81 -25.55
CA ASP A 590 0.72 60.01 -25.94
C ASP A 590 1.40 59.71 -24.55
N ALA A 591 2.67 59.85 -24.13
CA ALA A 591 4.09 59.98 -24.61
C ALA A 591 4.95 59.94 -23.31
N ASP A 592 6.22 59.53 -23.19
CA ASP A 592 7.19 58.70 -23.96
C ASP A 592 8.26 58.24 -22.89
N SER A 593 9.45 57.67 -23.09
CA SER A 593 10.29 57.42 -24.27
C SER A 593 11.14 56.15 -24.23
N THR A 594 10.86 55.27 -25.20
CA THR A 594 11.77 54.51 -26.09
C THR A 594 13.29 54.42 -25.80
N GLN A 595 13.87 53.23 -26.07
CA GLN A 595 14.92 53.05 -27.11
C GLN A 595 15.21 51.56 -27.45
N THR A 596 15.29 51.24 -28.75
CA THR A 596 16.16 50.26 -29.49
C THR A 596 16.52 48.86 -28.91
N VAL A 597 16.70 47.76 -29.66
CA VAL A 597 16.55 47.41 -31.10
C VAL A 597 16.47 45.86 -31.23
N PRO A 598 15.86 45.27 -32.29
CA PRO A 598 15.76 43.81 -32.47
C PRO A 598 16.82 43.19 -33.41
N VAL A 599 17.12 41.89 -33.23
CA VAL A 599 17.74 40.88 -34.14
C VAL A 599 17.96 39.61 -33.25
N GLY A 600 17.95 38.34 -33.67
CA GLY A 600 18.20 37.71 -34.98
C GLY A 600 19.55 36.96 -34.93
N GLY A 601 19.72 35.69 -35.30
CA GLY A 601 18.73 34.71 -35.72
C GLY A 601 19.09 33.90 -36.97
N GLN A 602 20.32 33.37 -37.11
CA GLN A 602 20.63 32.03 -37.64
C GLN A 602 22.14 31.77 -37.87
N ASP A 603 22.55 30.52 -37.59
CA ASP A 603 23.50 29.62 -38.26
C ASP A 603 24.45 30.16 -39.37
N TYR A 604 25.74 29.75 -39.34
CA TYR A 604 26.20 28.55 -40.05
C TYR A 604 27.68 28.16 -39.79
N SER A 605 28.09 27.00 -40.33
CA SER A 605 29.21 26.13 -39.93
C SER A 605 30.54 26.28 -40.68
N GLY A 606 31.64 25.83 -40.08
CA GLY A 606 32.87 25.37 -40.74
C GLY A 606 34.04 25.24 -39.74
N SER A 607 35.06 24.38 -39.88
CA SER A 607 35.34 23.20 -40.74
C SER A 607 36.38 22.31 -39.97
N ALA A 608 36.88 21.14 -40.39
CA ALA A 608 36.91 20.43 -41.67
C ALA A 608 36.88 18.88 -41.47
N ARG A 609 37.30 18.11 -42.49
CA ARG A 609 37.15 16.63 -42.58
C ARG A 609 38.47 15.84 -42.31
N PRO A 610 38.77 14.63 -42.87
CA PRO A 610 38.97 13.44 -42.01
C PRO A 610 40.30 12.70 -42.27
N LEU A 611 40.49 11.54 -41.63
CA LEU A 611 41.22 10.43 -42.27
C LEU A 611 40.76 9.05 -41.74
N ASP A 612 40.64 8.08 -42.65
CA ASP A 612 40.45 6.66 -42.34
C ASP A 612 41.73 6.04 -41.76
N LEU A 613 41.58 4.95 -40.97
CA LEU A 613 42.21 3.66 -41.30
C LEU A 613 41.65 2.49 -40.47
N ARG A 614 41.76 1.27 -41.01
CA ARG A 614 41.19 0.02 -40.47
C ARG A 614 42.26 -0.90 -39.88
N MET A 615 41.97 -1.50 -38.72
CA MET A 615 42.57 -2.77 -38.22
C MET A 615 44.10 -2.76 -37.95
N PRO A 616 44.69 -3.82 -37.35
CA PRO A 616 44.13 -4.99 -36.65
C PRO A 616 44.60 -5.13 -35.18
N LEU A 617 44.14 -6.19 -34.49
CA LEU A 617 44.74 -6.68 -33.24
C LEU A 617 46.06 -7.43 -33.50
N PRO A 618 47.14 -7.18 -32.73
CA PRO A 618 48.32 -8.03 -32.71
C PRO A 618 48.33 -9.03 -31.53
N ARG A 619 48.89 -10.22 -31.77
CA ARG A 619 49.45 -11.14 -30.75
C ARG A 619 50.97 -11.20 -30.96
N VAL A 620 51.69 -11.75 -29.96
CA VAL A 620 52.85 -12.69 -30.07
C VAL A 620 54.02 -12.37 -29.10
N THR A 621 54.01 -13.14 -28.00
CA THR A 621 55.11 -13.75 -27.19
C THR A 621 56.58 -13.31 -27.28
N ALA A 622 57.24 -13.18 -26.11
CA ALA A 622 58.51 -13.86 -25.69
C ALA A 622 58.87 -13.44 -24.24
N ARG A 623 59.76 -14.08 -23.44
CA ARG A 623 60.15 -15.50 -23.23
C ARG A 623 61.12 -15.54 -22.03
N VAL A 624 60.92 -16.43 -21.05
CA VAL A 624 61.97 -16.96 -20.14
C VAL A 624 61.67 -18.46 -19.88
N ASP A 625 62.68 -19.27 -19.61
CA ASP A 625 62.70 -20.71 -19.90
C ASP A 625 62.33 -21.67 -18.75
N ARG A 626 62.15 -22.95 -19.14
CA ARG A 626 62.12 -24.16 -18.28
C ARG A 626 63.35 -25.04 -18.54
N PRO A 627 63.63 -26.00 -17.65
CA PRO A 627 64.11 -27.33 -18.04
C PRO A 627 63.05 -28.46 -17.87
N ASN A 628 63.39 -29.65 -18.38
CA ASN A 628 62.62 -30.92 -18.36
C ASN A 628 62.41 -31.51 -16.94
N SER A 629 61.64 -32.60 -16.70
CA SER A 629 61.27 -33.75 -17.56
C SER A 629 59.93 -34.45 -17.22
N ASP A 630 59.29 -35.07 -18.22
CA ASP A 630 58.98 -36.53 -18.40
C ASP A 630 58.72 -37.40 -17.13
N ASP A 631 57.80 -38.39 -17.08
CA ASP A 631 56.72 -38.92 -17.97
C ASP A 631 55.82 -39.92 -17.15
N HIS A 632 54.83 -40.56 -17.81
CA HIS A 632 54.07 -41.78 -17.45
C HIS A 632 52.70 -41.67 -16.74
N THR A 633 51.71 -42.27 -17.41
CA THR A 633 50.41 -42.80 -16.91
C THR A 633 50.43 -44.35 -17.11
N PRO A 634 49.38 -45.19 -16.90
CA PRO A 634 48.00 -44.96 -16.42
C PRO A 634 47.49 -46.06 -15.41
N SER A 635 46.15 -46.26 -15.34
CA SER A 635 45.39 -47.45 -14.84
C SER A 635 44.91 -47.43 -13.36
N HIS A 636 43.77 -48.03 -12.95
CA HIS A 636 42.62 -48.62 -13.69
C HIS A 636 41.33 -48.75 -12.82
N THR A 637 40.14 -48.54 -13.41
CA THR A 637 38.80 -49.13 -13.06
C THR A 637 38.16 -48.90 -11.66
N ARG A 638 36.93 -49.40 -11.34
CA ARG A 638 35.57 -49.22 -11.95
C ARG A 638 34.51 -50.04 -11.14
N ASN A 639 33.35 -49.42 -10.85
CA ASN A 639 32.09 -50.01 -10.32
C ASN A 639 32.10 -50.71 -8.93
N GLY A 640 30.98 -50.60 -8.21
CA GLY A 640 30.66 -51.50 -7.08
C GLY A 640 29.79 -50.88 -5.97
N SER A 641 28.50 -51.24 -5.94
CA SER A 641 27.69 -51.26 -4.71
C SER A 641 27.25 -52.72 -4.48
N PRO A 642 27.03 -53.18 -3.25
CA PRO A 642 25.64 -53.19 -2.75
C PRO A 642 25.45 -53.06 -1.22
N GLU A 643 24.17 -52.93 -0.85
CA GLU A 643 23.50 -53.50 0.35
C GLU A 643 23.79 -53.02 1.79
N ASN A 644 22.75 -53.27 2.62
CA ASN A 644 22.57 -52.98 4.04
C ASN A 644 21.48 -53.96 4.53
N PRO A 645 21.66 -54.67 5.66
CA PRO A 645 20.58 -54.65 6.65
C PRO A 645 20.97 -54.87 8.13
N ARG A 646 20.46 -53.98 9.01
CA ARG A 646 19.85 -54.31 10.34
C ARG A 646 20.79 -54.89 11.45
N SER A 647 20.42 -54.94 12.74
CA SER A 647 19.51 -54.16 13.63
C SER A 647 19.61 -54.75 15.06
N ALA A 648 19.35 -53.94 16.11
CA ALA A 648 19.05 -54.37 17.51
C ALA A 648 20.20 -55.08 18.30
N ALA A 649 20.24 -55.13 19.63
CA ALA A 649 19.58 -54.35 20.71
C ALA A 649 20.29 -54.59 22.07
N ASP A 650 19.65 -54.17 23.16
CA ASP A 650 19.82 -54.53 24.57
C ASP A 650 20.93 -53.88 25.42
N ALA A 651 20.49 -53.43 26.61
CA ALA A 651 21.28 -53.09 27.79
C ALA A 651 20.93 -54.10 28.92
N PRO A 652 21.71 -54.19 30.01
CA PRO A 652 21.20 -53.54 31.23
C PRO A 652 22.24 -52.99 32.24
N THR A 653 21.95 -51.79 32.74
CA THR A 653 21.84 -51.34 34.16
C THR A 653 22.80 -51.80 35.28
N ASN A 654 23.06 -50.85 36.22
CA ASN A 654 23.59 -50.99 37.61
C ASN A 654 25.13 -51.09 37.74
N LEU A 655 25.81 -50.48 38.73
CA LEU A 655 25.44 -50.20 40.14
C LEU A 655 26.08 -48.88 40.70
N ARG A 656 25.91 -48.61 42.01
CA ARG A 656 26.33 -47.38 42.73
C ARG A 656 27.49 -47.62 43.72
N MET A 657 28.11 -46.50 44.12
CA MET A 657 28.65 -46.17 45.46
C MET A 657 30.14 -46.45 45.79
N GLY A 658 30.79 -45.40 46.33
CA GLY A 658 32.14 -45.32 46.91
C GLY A 658 32.32 -43.91 47.50
N GLN A 659 33.11 -43.71 48.56
CA GLN A 659 33.04 -42.51 49.41
C GLN A 659 34.34 -41.71 49.55
N ALA A 660 34.18 -40.38 49.68
CA ALA A 660 34.87 -39.39 50.52
C ALA A 660 36.38 -39.51 50.86
N ALA A 661 37.09 -38.38 50.71
CA ALA A 661 37.90 -37.74 51.76
C ALA A 661 38.26 -36.28 51.36
N ALA A 662 38.78 -35.48 52.29
CA ALA A 662 39.26 -34.10 52.07
C ALA A 662 40.73 -33.95 52.51
N GLY A 663 41.46 -32.94 52.02
CA GLY A 663 42.84 -32.67 52.42
C GLY A 663 43.56 -31.54 51.66
N GLU A 664 43.59 -30.36 52.28
CA GLU A 664 44.70 -29.39 52.40
C GLU A 664 45.64 -29.03 51.21
N THR A 665 45.70 -27.72 50.93
CA THR A 665 46.84 -26.94 50.35
C THR A 665 47.92 -26.68 51.43
N PRO A 666 49.14 -26.11 51.18
CA PRO A 666 49.55 -25.25 50.04
C PRO A 666 51.04 -25.42 49.58
N THR A 667 51.66 -24.30 49.15
CA THR A 667 53.09 -24.03 48.82
C THR A 667 53.62 -24.50 47.44
N GLY A 668 54.53 -23.77 46.77
CA GLY A 668 55.23 -22.52 47.11
C GLY A 668 55.79 -21.79 45.87
N ALA A 669 56.46 -20.64 46.04
CA ALA A 669 56.76 -19.69 44.96
C ALA A 669 58.26 -19.38 44.75
N HIS A 670 58.59 -18.90 43.53
CA HIS A 670 59.88 -18.32 43.08
C HIS A 670 61.12 -19.24 43.18
N GLU A 671 62.28 -18.99 42.56
CA GLU A 671 62.85 -17.81 41.87
C GLU A 671 63.90 -18.31 40.84
N THR A 672 64.05 -17.81 39.61
CA THR A 672 64.92 -16.68 39.19
C THR A 672 65.12 -16.72 37.67
N ALA A 673 65.26 -15.56 37.00
CA ALA A 673 66.14 -15.33 35.84
C ALA A 673 66.03 -13.84 35.39
N ALA A 674 67.13 -13.21 34.98
CA ALA A 674 67.14 -11.80 34.60
C ALA A 674 67.79 -11.53 33.23
N THR A 675 67.13 -10.68 32.44
CA THR A 675 67.68 -9.77 31.41
C THR A 675 68.71 -10.29 30.40
N ASN A 676 68.34 -10.23 29.12
CA ASN A 676 68.99 -9.26 28.22
C ASN A 676 67.99 -8.74 27.16
N ARG A 677 68.27 -7.57 26.58
CA ARG A 677 67.33 -6.82 25.71
C ARG A 677 67.27 -7.33 24.27
N SER A 678 66.05 -7.37 23.71
CA SER A 678 65.79 -6.79 22.38
C SER A 678 65.17 -5.39 22.55
N THR A 679 65.11 -4.61 21.48
CA THR A 679 64.60 -3.22 21.46
C THR A 679 63.09 -3.13 21.30
N ASN A 680 62.52 -1.96 21.62
CA ASN A 680 61.11 -1.63 21.39
C ASN A 680 60.71 -1.88 19.93
N GLU A 681 59.66 -2.67 19.74
CA GLU A 681 58.69 -2.54 18.65
C GLU A 681 57.32 -2.38 19.32
N GLY A 682 56.39 -1.63 18.71
CA GLY A 682 55.20 -1.12 19.40
C GLY A 682 54.22 -2.22 19.86
N GLU A 683 53.53 -1.97 20.97
CA GLU A 683 52.47 -2.83 21.49
C GLU A 683 51.21 -2.74 20.60
N HIS A 684 51.21 -3.48 19.49
CA HIS A 684 49.98 -3.72 18.74
C HIS A 684 48.97 -4.47 19.62
N VAL A 685 47.75 -3.93 19.73
CA VAL A 685 46.60 -4.56 20.39
C VAL A 685 46.32 -5.96 19.79
N GLN A 686 46.84 -7.01 20.41
CA GLN A 686 46.54 -8.40 20.06
C GLN A 686 45.34 -8.88 20.88
N GLY A 687 44.34 -9.50 20.23
CA GLY A 687 43.24 -10.13 20.98
C GLY A 687 41.92 -10.37 20.25
N ILE A 688 41.73 -9.89 19.00
CA ILE A 688 40.45 -10.03 18.28
C ILE A 688 40.62 -10.64 16.88
N GLU A 689 39.88 -11.72 16.64
CA GLU A 689 39.75 -12.36 15.33
C GLU A 689 38.37 -12.20 14.68
N SER A 690 38.33 -12.31 13.35
CA SER A 690 37.09 -12.36 12.56
C SER A 690 36.22 -13.56 12.97
N GLY A 691 35.08 -13.30 13.60
CA GLY A 691 34.16 -14.32 14.10
C GLY A 691 34.16 -14.49 15.62
N GLN A 692 35.00 -13.75 16.34
CA GLN A 692 34.98 -13.65 17.80
C GLN A 692 33.73 -12.88 18.28
N GLU A 693 33.28 -13.17 19.49
CA GLU A 693 32.10 -12.56 20.10
C GLU A 693 32.51 -11.74 21.33
N LEU A 694 32.19 -10.44 21.33
CA LEU A 694 32.46 -9.51 22.42
C LEU A 694 31.18 -9.24 23.22
N ALA A 695 31.31 -9.11 24.54
CA ALA A 695 30.23 -8.91 25.50
C ALA A 695 29.06 -9.92 25.41
N GLY A 696 29.32 -11.14 24.92
CA GLY A 696 28.28 -12.15 24.65
C GLY A 696 27.21 -11.69 23.64
N ARG A 697 27.56 -10.75 22.75
CA ARG A 697 26.56 -10.00 21.95
C ARG A 697 27.06 -9.52 20.60
N TYR A 698 28.30 -9.06 20.48
CA TYR A 698 28.84 -8.41 19.30
C TYR A 698 29.73 -9.37 18.51
N LEU A 699 29.19 -9.95 17.44
CA LEU A 699 29.90 -10.88 16.59
C LEU A 699 30.77 -10.12 15.58
N VAL A 700 32.07 -10.07 15.84
CA VAL A 700 33.08 -9.38 15.04
C VAL A 700 33.15 -9.98 13.63
N ARG A 701 33.28 -9.13 12.60
CA ARG A 701 33.28 -9.51 11.18
C ARG A 701 34.59 -9.21 10.48
N GLN A 702 34.94 -7.94 10.36
CA GLN A 702 36.05 -7.49 9.53
C GLN A 702 36.60 -6.18 10.08
N ALA A 703 37.93 -6.09 10.21
CA ALA A 703 38.62 -4.87 10.58
C ALA A 703 38.36 -3.78 9.51
N PHE A 704 37.95 -2.61 9.97
CA PHE A 704 37.63 -1.42 9.17
C PHE A 704 38.81 -0.45 9.17
N ALA A 705 39.41 -0.21 10.34
CA ALA A 705 40.63 0.58 10.51
C ALA A 705 41.49 0.02 11.65
N SER A 706 42.78 0.37 11.69
CA SER A 706 43.70 -0.02 12.74
C SER A 706 44.82 1.02 12.88
N THR A 707 45.02 1.49 14.10
CA THR A 707 46.12 2.34 14.55
C THR A 707 46.91 1.59 15.62
N ASP A 708 47.96 2.20 16.17
CA ASP A 708 48.73 1.56 17.24
C ASP A 708 48.00 1.57 18.59
N LEU A 709 47.08 2.52 18.82
CA LEU A 709 46.28 2.63 20.06
C LEU A 709 44.92 1.92 20.01
N LYS A 710 44.29 1.81 18.82
CA LYS A 710 42.95 1.22 18.65
C LYS A 710 42.83 0.39 17.38
N GLN A 711 41.92 -0.58 17.40
CA GLN A 711 41.38 -1.18 16.19
C GLN A 711 39.89 -0.84 16.06
N VAL A 712 39.40 -0.72 14.84
CA VAL A 712 37.98 -0.47 14.55
C VAL A 712 37.47 -1.62 13.70
N TRP A 713 36.44 -2.32 14.17
CA TRP A 713 35.87 -3.49 13.54
C TRP A 713 34.41 -3.27 13.14
N THR A 714 34.00 -3.86 12.02
CA THR A 714 32.58 -4.13 11.78
C THR A 714 32.15 -5.35 12.59
N ALA A 715 30.99 -5.29 13.22
CA ALA A 715 30.40 -6.42 13.96
C ALA A 715 28.88 -6.47 13.77
N THR A 716 28.27 -7.61 14.10
CA THR A 716 26.81 -7.75 14.19
C THR A 716 26.41 -7.82 15.67
N ASP A 717 25.63 -6.84 16.15
CA ASP A 717 24.93 -6.87 17.45
C ASP A 717 23.85 -7.95 17.35
N GLN A 718 24.14 -9.16 17.85
CA GLN A 718 23.28 -10.34 17.71
C GLN A 718 21.92 -10.10 18.37
N THR A 719 21.94 -9.59 19.60
CA THR A 719 20.77 -9.28 20.41
C THR A 719 19.83 -8.29 19.71
N LEU A 720 20.34 -7.23 19.09
CA LEU A 720 19.49 -6.29 18.33
C LEU A 720 19.28 -6.69 16.86
N SER A 721 20.10 -7.61 16.34
CA SER A 721 20.10 -8.09 14.94
C SER A 721 20.34 -6.97 13.93
N ARG A 722 21.29 -6.09 14.27
CA ARG A 722 21.80 -4.99 13.44
C ARG A 722 23.32 -5.13 13.30
N ASP A 723 23.89 -4.60 12.23
CA ASP A 723 25.32 -4.35 12.23
C ASP A 723 25.64 -3.13 13.13
N VAL A 724 26.88 -3.04 13.58
CA VAL A 724 27.46 -1.95 14.40
C VAL A 724 28.95 -1.80 14.07
N THR A 725 29.53 -0.68 14.45
CA THR A 725 30.98 -0.48 14.45
C THR A 725 31.48 -0.65 15.89
N VAL A 726 32.58 -1.37 16.10
CA VAL A 726 33.17 -1.61 17.43
C VAL A 726 34.62 -1.17 17.40
N THR A 727 34.92 -0.07 18.08
CA THR A 727 36.29 0.35 18.38
C THR A 727 36.77 -0.42 19.62
N VAL A 728 38.01 -0.90 19.60
CA VAL A 728 38.62 -1.70 20.67
C VAL A 728 40.04 -1.24 20.94
N PHE A 729 40.45 -1.31 22.20
CA PHE A 729 41.77 -0.96 22.69
C PHE A 729 42.09 -1.76 23.96
N ASP A 730 43.37 -1.81 24.36
CA ASP A 730 43.79 -2.52 25.58
C ASP A 730 43.11 -1.95 26.82
N ALA A 731 42.55 -2.81 27.68
CA ALA A 731 41.91 -2.40 28.92
C ALA A 731 42.89 -1.91 29.99
N ASN A 732 44.15 -2.34 29.91
CA ASN A 732 45.23 -2.03 30.84
C ASN A 732 46.07 -0.82 30.39
N GLY A 733 45.80 -0.26 29.21
CA GLY A 733 46.49 0.92 28.69
C GLY A 733 46.26 2.16 29.56
N GLU A 734 47.30 3.00 29.71
CA GLU A 734 47.36 4.12 30.67
C GLU A 734 46.12 5.04 30.65
N HIS A 735 45.56 5.31 29.47
CA HIS A 735 44.40 6.20 29.30
C HIS A 735 43.08 5.46 28.97
N ALA A 736 43.04 4.12 29.03
CA ALA A 736 41.87 3.33 28.62
C ALA A 736 40.60 3.70 29.40
N ALA A 737 40.72 3.99 30.71
CA ALA A 737 39.60 4.42 31.53
C ALA A 737 39.06 5.81 31.13
N ALA A 738 39.94 6.75 30.78
CA ALA A 738 39.57 8.09 30.31
C ALA A 738 38.88 8.02 28.93
N ALA A 739 39.36 7.16 28.04
CA ALA A 739 38.74 6.91 26.74
C ALA A 739 37.31 6.35 26.86
N LEU A 740 37.06 5.40 27.78
CA LEU A 740 35.72 4.89 28.05
C LEU A 740 34.78 5.95 28.67
N ASP A 741 35.28 6.81 29.55
CA ASP A 741 34.47 7.91 30.08
C ASP A 741 34.13 8.95 29.00
N SER A 742 35.13 9.36 28.20
CA SER A 742 34.94 10.26 27.05
C SER A 742 33.95 9.69 26.02
N ALA A 743 33.98 8.38 25.75
CA ALA A 743 33.00 7.72 24.90
C ALA A 743 31.57 7.74 25.49
N ARG A 744 31.42 7.62 26.82
CA ARG A 744 30.12 7.77 27.51
C ARG A 744 29.62 9.21 27.49
N ARG A 745 30.51 10.21 27.59
CA ARG A 745 30.16 11.63 27.39
C ARG A 745 29.76 11.91 25.93
N ALA A 746 30.48 11.36 24.96
CA ALA A 746 30.15 11.46 23.54
C ALA A 746 28.77 10.84 23.21
N ALA A 747 28.33 9.80 23.93
CA ALA A 747 27.00 9.20 23.76
C ALA A 747 25.81 10.16 24.06
N ALA A 748 26.08 11.31 24.70
CA ALA A 748 25.09 12.39 24.92
C ALA A 748 25.09 13.48 23.83
N VAL A 749 25.95 13.36 22.80
CA VAL A 749 25.94 14.21 21.62
C VAL A 749 25.09 13.55 20.53
N GLU A 750 23.92 14.10 20.25
CA GLU A 750 23.13 13.72 19.07
C GLU A 750 23.37 14.75 17.96
N ASP A 751 24.23 14.42 16.99
CA ASP A 751 24.41 15.14 15.72
C ASP A 751 24.58 14.13 14.56
N ARG A 752 24.19 14.51 13.34
CA ARG A 752 24.22 13.63 12.17
C ARG A 752 25.61 13.29 11.64
N HIS A 753 26.63 14.07 11.99
CA HIS A 753 28.01 13.89 11.50
C HIS A 753 28.90 13.15 12.51
N LEU A 754 28.35 12.70 13.64
CA LEU A 754 29.08 12.00 14.70
C LEU A 754 28.44 10.61 14.91
N PRO A 755 29.17 9.49 14.69
CA PRO A 755 28.60 8.15 14.85
C PRO A 755 28.08 7.96 16.26
N ARG A 756 26.76 7.74 16.40
CA ARG A 756 26.16 7.59 17.73
C ARG A 756 26.82 6.45 18.50
N VAL A 757 27.35 6.74 19.69
CA VAL A 757 27.80 5.71 20.64
C VAL A 757 26.59 4.99 21.24
N LEU A 758 26.64 3.66 21.26
CA LEU A 758 25.54 2.75 21.54
C LEU A 758 25.77 1.88 22.78
N ASP A 759 27.03 1.58 23.09
CA ASP A 759 27.44 0.75 24.23
C ASP A 759 28.94 1.00 24.53
N VAL A 760 29.35 0.92 25.79
CA VAL A 760 30.73 1.24 26.23
C VAL A 760 31.11 0.40 27.45
N GLY A 761 32.05 -0.53 27.27
CA GLY A 761 32.43 -1.47 28.32
C GLY A 761 33.83 -2.07 28.16
N THR A 762 34.10 -3.04 29.00
CA THR A 762 35.36 -3.81 29.04
C THR A 762 35.00 -5.29 29.23
N GLN A 763 35.70 -6.18 28.55
CA GLN A 763 35.63 -7.62 28.77
C GLN A 763 37.05 -8.18 28.67
N ASP A 764 37.45 -8.99 29.66
CA ASP A 764 38.82 -9.50 29.78
C ASP A 764 39.82 -8.32 29.68
N ASP A 765 40.92 -8.47 28.95
CA ASP A 765 41.90 -7.39 28.73
C ASP A 765 41.52 -6.40 27.61
N ILE A 766 40.26 -6.37 27.17
CA ILE A 766 39.81 -5.56 26.01
C ILE A 766 38.72 -4.56 26.40
N SER A 767 39.01 -3.28 26.23
CA SER A 767 38.03 -2.19 26.32
C SER A 767 37.42 -1.91 24.94
N TYR A 768 36.11 -1.66 24.90
CA TYR A 768 35.35 -1.51 23.66
C TYR A 768 34.32 -0.37 23.70
N VAL A 769 34.18 0.30 22.55
CA VAL A 769 33.19 1.35 22.28
C VAL A 769 32.40 0.95 21.05
N VAL A 770 31.12 0.67 21.23
CA VAL A 770 30.20 0.32 20.14
C VAL A 770 29.52 1.59 19.63
N SER A 771 29.61 1.84 18.34
CA SER A 771 28.91 2.90 17.62
C SER A 771 28.08 2.33 16.46
N GLU A 772 27.26 3.17 15.83
CA GLU A 772 26.39 2.74 14.73
C GLU A 772 27.14 2.23 13.49
N ALA A 773 26.43 1.51 12.61
CA ALA A 773 27.05 0.79 11.50
C ALA A 773 27.48 1.72 10.36
N LEU A 774 28.78 1.92 10.22
CA LEU A 774 29.40 2.64 9.10
C LEU A 774 29.57 1.72 7.87
N GLY A 775 28.49 0.97 7.56
CA GLY A 775 28.48 -0.24 6.75
C GLY A 775 28.94 -0.07 5.30
N GLY A 776 30.25 -0.15 5.08
CA GLY A 776 30.86 0.07 3.78
C GLY A 776 31.00 1.55 3.42
N SER A 777 31.20 2.40 4.42
CA SER A 777 31.79 3.74 4.31
C SER A 777 33.27 3.66 3.92
N GLU A 778 33.84 4.80 3.54
CA GLU A 778 35.22 4.93 3.05
C GLU A 778 35.88 6.18 3.65
N SER A 779 37.12 6.09 4.15
CA SER A 779 37.85 7.25 4.70
C SER A 779 38.46 8.13 3.62
N ILE A 780 38.70 9.41 3.92
CA ILE A 780 39.45 10.30 3.00
C ILE A 780 40.82 9.68 2.67
N ALA A 781 41.52 9.11 3.66
CA ALA A 781 42.78 8.40 3.47
C ALA A 781 42.67 7.22 2.48
N SER A 782 41.54 6.50 2.45
CA SER A 782 41.31 5.43 1.48
C SER A 782 41.09 5.98 0.07
N MET A 783 40.31 7.05 -0.08
CA MET A 783 40.06 7.69 -1.38
C MET A 783 41.34 8.25 -2.00
N LEU A 784 42.19 8.87 -1.17
CA LEU A 784 43.47 9.47 -1.58
C LEU A 784 44.51 8.46 -2.11
N GLN A 785 44.29 7.14 -1.94
CA GLN A 785 45.12 6.11 -2.58
C GLN A 785 44.95 6.05 -4.10
N PHE A 786 43.83 6.57 -4.62
CA PHE A 786 43.51 6.59 -6.05
C PHE A 786 43.77 7.97 -6.66
N GLU A 787 43.13 9.01 -6.15
CA GLU A 787 43.31 10.40 -6.62
C GLU A 787 42.88 11.45 -5.57
N PRO A 788 43.44 12.69 -5.62
CA PRO A 788 42.99 13.80 -4.78
C PRO A 788 41.53 14.22 -5.07
N LEU A 789 40.73 14.37 -4.02
CA LEU A 789 39.28 14.60 -4.10
C LEU A 789 38.91 15.88 -4.90
N PRO A 790 37.80 15.89 -5.66
CA PRO A 790 37.24 17.12 -6.24
C PRO A 790 37.15 18.23 -5.20
N ALA A 791 37.51 19.47 -5.56
CA ALA A 791 37.64 20.55 -4.57
C ALA A 791 36.32 20.84 -3.82
N GLU A 792 35.18 20.71 -4.51
CA GLU A 792 33.85 20.84 -3.92
C GLU A 792 33.47 19.67 -2.99
N GLU A 793 33.95 18.45 -3.26
CA GLU A 793 33.77 17.30 -2.35
C GLU A 793 34.68 17.44 -1.11
N ALA A 794 35.90 17.96 -1.29
CA ALA A 794 36.80 18.30 -0.18
C ALA A 794 36.19 19.42 0.71
N ARG A 795 35.63 20.47 0.09
CA ARG A 795 34.88 21.54 0.79
C ARG A 795 33.70 20.97 1.56
N ARG A 796 32.90 20.11 0.92
CA ARG A 796 31.74 19.44 1.53
C ARG A 796 32.14 18.58 2.72
N MET A 797 33.08 17.65 2.54
CA MET A 797 33.45 16.70 3.59
C MET A 797 34.06 17.39 4.82
N VAL A 798 34.89 18.41 4.64
CA VAL A 798 35.43 19.17 5.77
C VAL A 798 34.39 20.12 6.38
N GLY A 799 33.51 20.73 5.58
CA GLY A 799 32.42 21.58 6.08
C GLY A 799 31.39 20.81 6.92
N GLU A 800 30.98 19.62 6.48
CA GLU A 800 30.12 18.72 7.26
C GLU A 800 30.82 18.24 8.55
N ALA A 801 32.08 17.82 8.47
CA ALA A 801 32.87 17.41 9.64
C ALA A 801 33.06 18.55 10.66
N ALA A 802 33.36 19.76 10.18
CA ALA A 802 33.49 20.96 11.00
C ALA A 802 32.17 21.34 11.70
N THR A 803 31.03 21.07 11.05
CA THR A 803 29.69 21.26 11.63
C THR A 803 29.45 20.29 12.80
N GLY A 804 29.78 19.01 12.64
CA GLY A 804 29.68 18.02 13.73
C GLY A 804 30.58 18.34 14.92
N LEU A 805 31.85 18.66 14.66
CA LEU A 805 32.80 19.02 15.72
C LEU A 805 32.45 20.32 16.43
N HIS A 806 31.81 21.28 15.77
CA HIS A 806 31.26 22.46 16.45
C HIS A 806 30.19 22.09 17.50
N VAL A 807 29.31 21.12 17.19
CA VAL A 807 28.27 20.62 18.12
C VAL A 807 28.88 19.80 19.28
N ALA A 808 29.99 19.10 19.04
CA ALA A 808 30.75 18.41 20.09
C ALA A 808 31.49 19.42 21.01
N ALA A 809 32.19 20.38 20.43
CA ALA A 809 32.91 21.43 21.15
C ALA A 809 31.99 22.26 22.05
N GLY A 810 30.75 22.50 21.63
CA GLY A 810 29.69 23.12 22.44
C GLY A 810 29.30 22.35 23.71
N ARG A 811 29.71 21.08 23.85
CA ARG A 811 29.63 20.29 25.10
C ARG A 811 30.99 19.99 25.74
N GLY A 812 32.06 20.68 25.30
CA GLY A 812 33.42 20.47 25.79
C GLY A 812 34.07 19.16 25.30
N LEU A 813 33.63 18.65 24.15
CA LEU A 813 34.15 17.41 23.54
C LEU A 813 34.85 17.76 22.22
N HIS A 814 36.17 17.59 22.18
CA HIS A 814 37.03 17.91 21.04
C HIS A 814 37.68 16.63 20.50
N HIS A 815 38.27 16.64 19.31
CA HIS A 815 38.88 15.43 18.71
C HIS A 815 40.40 15.37 18.91
N LEU A 816 41.10 16.48 18.70
CA LEU A 816 42.53 16.78 18.89
C LEU A 816 43.55 15.97 18.07
N ALA A 817 43.21 14.74 17.69
CA ALA A 817 44.00 13.82 16.86
C ALA A 817 43.39 13.62 15.45
N LEU A 818 42.92 14.68 14.79
CA LEU A 818 42.24 14.58 13.48
C LEU A 818 43.21 14.16 12.36
N THR A 819 42.85 13.08 11.66
CA THR A 819 43.56 12.63 10.46
C THR A 819 42.58 12.28 9.34
N PRO A 820 43.03 12.11 8.07
CA PRO A 820 42.17 11.69 6.97
C PRO A 820 41.57 10.28 7.12
N HIS A 821 41.93 9.50 8.15
CA HIS A 821 41.26 8.23 8.49
C HIS A 821 39.96 8.44 9.27
N GLU A 822 39.91 9.46 10.13
CA GLU A 822 38.79 9.69 11.06
C GLU A 822 37.61 10.43 10.41
N ILE A 823 37.79 11.00 9.20
CA ILE A 823 36.66 11.52 8.40
C ILE A 823 36.29 10.50 7.32
N VAL A 824 35.07 9.98 7.40
CA VAL A 824 34.56 8.92 6.49
C VAL A 824 33.28 9.34 5.77
N ARG A 825 33.07 8.81 4.57
CA ARG A 825 31.87 9.01 3.74
C ARG A 825 31.07 7.71 3.63
N GLY A 826 29.79 7.75 3.99
CA GLY A 826 28.82 6.69 3.76
C GLY A 826 28.47 6.53 2.27
N ARG A 827 27.86 5.38 1.92
CA ARG A 827 27.47 5.06 0.52
C ARG A 827 26.36 5.97 -0.03
N ASP A 828 25.59 6.57 0.86
CA ASP A 828 24.57 7.58 0.64
C ASP A 828 25.15 8.99 0.46
N GLY A 829 26.41 9.20 0.84
CA GLY A 829 27.11 10.48 0.81
C GLY A 829 27.28 11.16 2.17
N SER A 830 26.61 10.66 3.22
CA SER A 830 26.70 11.21 4.58
C SER A 830 28.14 11.20 5.09
N VAL A 831 28.56 12.26 5.79
CA VAL A 831 29.94 12.42 6.27
C VAL A 831 29.96 12.27 7.79
N TYR A 832 30.88 11.45 8.31
CA TYR A 832 31.02 11.17 9.72
C TYR A 832 32.45 11.44 10.21
N VAL A 833 32.56 11.98 11.42
CA VAL A 833 33.82 12.13 12.15
C VAL A 833 33.86 11.08 13.26
N LEU A 834 34.79 10.14 13.14
CA LEU A 834 35.04 9.09 14.12
C LEU A 834 35.75 9.68 15.36
N GLY A 835 36.11 8.85 16.34
CA GLY A 835 37.07 9.20 17.40
C GLY A 835 36.73 10.31 18.40
N THR A 836 35.74 11.18 18.13
CA THR A 836 35.49 12.43 18.89
C THR A 836 35.49 12.22 20.41
N ALA A 837 36.34 12.98 21.12
CA ALA A 837 36.74 12.87 22.53
C ALA A 837 37.34 11.52 23.00
N THR A 838 37.09 10.42 22.30
CA THR A 838 37.70 9.12 22.60
C THR A 838 39.17 9.10 22.20
N GLU A 839 39.51 9.71 21.05
CA GLU A 839 40.87 9.72 20.50
C GLU A 839 41.82 10.61 21.29
N SER A 840 41.38 11.82 21.66
CA SER A 840 42.14 12.71 22.54
C SER A 840 42.42 12.07 23.88
N ALA A 841 41.45 11.35 24.44
CA ALA A 841 41.61 10.62 25.70
C ALA A 841 42.56 9.42 25.55
N LEU A 842 42.45 8.61 24.48
CA LEU A 842 43.40 7.53 24.20
C LEU A 842 44.85 8.04 24.07
N ALA A 843 45.03 9.23 23.49
CA ALA A 843 46.32 9.89 23.33
C ALA A 843 46.83 10.63 24.59
N GLY A 844 46.06 10.67 25.69
CA GLY A 844 46.43 11.40 26.92
C GLY A 844 46.44 12.92 26.76
N ALA A 845 45.60 13.46 25.89
CA ALA A 845 45.55 14.87 25.50
C ALA A 845 44.18 15.53 25.75
N ASP A 846 43.41 15.04 26.72
CA ASP A 846 42.07 15.55 27.06
C ASP A 846 42.05 16.66 28.15
N ASP A 847 43.22 17.13 28.59
CA ASP A 847 43.39 18.24 29.55
C ASP A 847 43.52 19.64 28.89
N VAL A 848 43.60 19.69 27.56
CA VAL A 848 43.78 20.93 26.78
C VAL A 848 42.61 21.91 27.00
N PRO A 849 42.87 23.21 27.29
CA PRO A 849 41.81 24.20 27.48
C PRO A 849 40.88 24.32 26.25
N SER A 850 39.57 24.37 26.49
CA SER A 850 38.54 24.25 25.44
C SER A 850 38.70 25.21 24.23
N ALA A 851 39.31 26.38 24.42
CA ALA A 851 39.59 27.33 23.34
C ALA A 851 40.77 26.89 22.45
N ASP A 852 41.85 26.41 23.06
CA ASP A 852 43.03 25.88 22.36
C ASP A 852 42.70 24.52 21.72
N ALA A 853 41.89 23.71 22.39
CA ALA A 853 41.31 22.47 21.88
C ALA A 853 40.44 22.71 20.62
N SER A 854 39.53 23.69 20.68
CA SER A 854 38.75 24.13 19.50
C SER A 854 39.66 24.58 18.36
N ARG A 855 40.77 25.26 18.68
CA ARG A 855 41.73 25.71 17.67
C ARG A 855 42.46 24.54 17.02
N GLN A 856 42.92 23.57 17.81
CA GLN A 856 43.62 22.38 17.33
C GLN A 856 42.72 21.53 16.41
N ASP A 857 41.44 21.36 16.75
CA ASP A 857 40.45 20.74 15.85
C ASP A 857 40.29 21.53 14.54
N THR A 858 40.28 22.87 14.61
CA THR A 858 40.19 23.74 13.44
C THR A 858 41.42 23.61 12.52
N VAL A 859 42.62 23.54 13.10
CA VAL A 859 43.87 23.30 12.37
C VAL A 859 43.85 21.90 11.74
N GLY A 860 43.47 20.86 12.50
CA GLY A 860 43.35 19.48 12.00
C GLY A 860 42.38 19.35 10.82
N LEU A 861 41.22 20.01 10.88
CA LEU A 861 40.27 20.08 9.76
C LEU A 861 40.90 20.72 8.51
N VAL A 862 41.70 21.78 8.65
CA VAL A 862 42.41 22.41 7.52
C VAL A 862 43.59 21.56 7.02
N GLN A 863 44.26 20.80 7.89
CA GLN A 863 45.27 19.81 7.47
C GLN A 863 44.62 18.71 6.62
N VAL A 864 43.45 18.20 7.03
CA VAL A 864 42.67 17.23 6.23
C VAL A 864 42.13 17.85 4.94
N LEU A 865 41.73 19.13 4.95
CA LEU A 865 41.32 19.85 3.73
C LEU A 865 42.45 19.94 2.70
N TYR A 866 43.65 20.33 3.15
CA TYR A 866 44.84 20.37 2.30
C TYR A 866 45.17 18.96 1.75
N ALA A 867 45.08 17.92 2.58
CA ALA A 867 45.30 16.54 2.14
C ALA A 867 44.27 16.07 1.12
N ALA A 868 42.98 16.36 1.34
CA ALA A 868 41.90 16.07 0.39
C ALA A 868 42.13 16.74 -0.97
N LEU A 869 42.58 18.01 -0.97
CA LEU A 869 42.85 18.79 -2.18
C LEU A 869 44.11 18.34 -2.95
N THR A 870 45.17 17.92 -2.25
CA THR A 870 46.51 17.72 -2.84
C THR A 870 46.97 16.27 -2.91
N GLY A 871 46.35 15.37 -2.14
CA GLY A 871 46.84 14.01 -1.92
C GLY A 871 48.05 13.92 -0.99
N LYS A 872 48.37 15.00 -0.24
CA LYS A 872 49.52 15.03 0.68
C LYS A 872 49.20 15.56 2.07
N TRP A 873 49.72 14.92 3.10
CA TRP A 873 49.49 15.29 4.49
C TRP A 873 50.42 16.45 4.93
N PRO A 874 49.90 17.57 5.47
CA PRO A 874 50.71 18.75 5.83
C PRO A 874 51.10 18.82 7.32
N GLY A 875 50.76 17.81 8.13
CA GLY A 875 51.20 17.74 9.53
C GLY A 875 52.69 17.47 9.68
N GLU A 876 53.14 17.22 10.91
CA GLU A 876 54.51 16.76 11.18
C GLU A 876 54.56 15.22 11.27
N ASP A 877 53.54 14.60 11.86
CA ASP A 877 53.41 13.14 11.96
C ASP A 877 53.07 12.47 10.62
N GLU A 878 53.63 11.28 10.36
CA GLU A 878 53.35 10.51 9.14
C GLU A 878 52.00 9.80 9.21
N VAL A 879 51.04 10.20 8.35
CA VAL A 879 49.76 9.49 8.21
C VAL A 879 49.92 8.27 7.30
N ARG A 880 49.73 7.08 7.89
CA ARG A 880 49.76 5.79 7.17
C ARG A 880 48.86 5.81 5.92
N GLY A 881 49.48 5.73 4.74
CA GLY A 881 48.79 5.70 3.45
C GLY A 881 48.58 7.05 2.75
N VAL A 882 48.94 8.18 3.38
CA VAL A 882 48.87 9.52 2.77
C VAL A 882 50.27 10.17 2.80
N PRO A 883 50.95 10.34 1.66
CA PRO A 883 52.33 10.84 1.65
C PRO A 883 52.47 12.25 2.24
N SER A 884 53.50 12.49 3.05
CA SER A 884 53.76 13.81 3.64
C SER A 884 54.05 14.88 2.59
N ALA A 885 53.63 16.11 2.87
CA ALA A 885 53.86 17.28 2.03
C ALA A 885 55.32 17.73 2.10
N ALA A 886 55.84 18.27 1.00
CA ALA A 886 57.18 18.86 0.99
C ALA A 886 57.12 20.24 1.66
N ARG A 887 57.99 20.46 2.64
CA ARG A 887 58.21 21.75 3.29
C ARG A 887 59.33 22.53 2.59
N ASN A 888 59.23 23.85 2.62
CA ASN A 888 60.25 24.78 2.13
C ASN A 888 61.42 24.88 3.13
N SER A 889 62.47 25.62 2.76
CA SER A 889 63.63 25.95 3.62
C SER A 889 63.24 26.52 4.99
N ASP A 890 62.11 27.21 5.04
CA ASP A 890 61.65 28.02 6.15
C ASP A 890 60.61 27.27 7.02
N GLY A 891 60.32 26.00 6.70
CA GLY A 891 59.38 25.12 7.42
C GLY A 891 57.97 25.06 6.81
N ASP A 892 57.58 26.07 6.04
CA ASP A 892 56.26 26.21 5.44
C ASP A 892 55.91 25.08 4.46
N VAL A 893 54.63 24.69 4.45
CA VAL A 893 54.09 23.73 3.49
C VAL A 893 53.82 24.40 2.14
N ALA A 894 54.20 23.76 1.02
CA ALA A 894 53.99 24.29 -0.32
C ALA A 894 52.49 24.58 -0.63
N PRO A 895 52.14 25.68 -1.32
CA PRO A 895 50.76 26.02 -1.65
C PRO A 895 50.00 24.90 -2.37
N ALA A 896 48.74 24.65 -2.01
CA ALA A 896 47.94 23.59 -2.63
C ALA A 896 47.83 23.76 -4.16
N THR A 897 47.75 25.01 -4.64
CA THR A 897 47.78 25.38 -6.06
C THR A 897 49.07 25.02 -6.81
N SER A 898 50.23 24.88 -6.12
CA SER A 898 51.47 24.42 -6.77
C SER A 898 51.50 22.90 -6.95
N LEU A 899 50.79 22.14 -6.11
CA LEU A 899 50.62 20.69 -6.26
C LEU A 899 49.48 20.33 -7.24
N ARG A 900 48.38 21.11 -7.26
CA ARG A 900 47.22 20.87 -8.14
C ARG A 900 46.67 22.18 -8.72
N ARG A 901 46.70 22.30 -10.05
CA ARG A 901 46.34 23.53 -10.80
C ARG A 901 44.89 24.02 -10.64
N ASN A 902 43.98 23.17 -10.17
CA ASN A 902 42.52 23.45 -10.13
C ASN A 902 41.98 23.69 -8.70
N VAL A 903 42.83 24.02 -7.72
CA VAL A 903 42.37 24.34 -6.35
C VAL A 903 41.75 25.74 -6.31
N PRO A 904 40.52 25.91 -5.76
CA PRO A 904 39.90 27.22 -5.56
C PRO A 904 40.75 28.18 -4.72
N LYS A 905 40.71 29.47 -5.05
CA LYS A 905 41.58 30.48 -4.44
C LYS A 905 41.31 30.66 -2.94
N ASP A 906 40.04 30.67 -2.55
CA ASP A 906 39.57 30.73 -1.18
C ASP A 906 40.14 29.58 -0.34
N MET A 907 39.96 28.32 -0.78
CA MET A 907 40.47 27.14 -0.10
C MET A 907 42.01 27.14 0.00
N ASN A 908 42.71 27.55 -1.07
CA ASN A 908 44.17 27.69 -1.04
C ASN A 908 44.63 28.78 -0.07
N SER A 909 43.94 29.92 -0.01
CA SER A 909 44.24 31.01 0.92
C SER A 909 43.97 30.62 2.37
N LEU A 910 42.88 29.90 2.63
CA LEU A 910 42.53 29.34 3.95
C LEU A 910 43.60 28.36 4.44
N CYS A 911 44.04 27.42 3.59
CA CYS A 911 45.12 26.51 3.93
C CYS A 911 46.45 27.24 4.20
N LEU A 912 46.82 28.24 3.40
CA LEU A 912 48.06 29.00 3.63
C LEU A 912 48.03 29.81 4.92
N ALA A 913 46.93 30.52 5.19
CA ALA A 913 46.81 31.35 6.37
C ALA A 913 46.91 30.52 7.66
N VAL A 914 46.20 29.37 7.71
CA VAL A 914 46.16 28.52 8.92
C VAL A 914 47.41 27.66 9.09
N LEU A 915 48.05 27.19 8.00
CA LEU A 915 49.22 26.30 8.06
C LEU A 915 50.58 27.01 8.01
N GLY A 916 50.61 28.33 7.77
CA GLY A 916 51.82 29.16 7.77
C GLY A 916 51.75 30.27 8.83
N ASP A 917 50.87 31.25 8.65
CA ASP A 917 50.78 32.46 9.50
C ASP A 917 50.05 32.26 10.85
N ASP A 918 49.55 31.04 11.15
CA ASP A 918 48.56 30.74 12.20
C ASP A 918 47.33 31.69 12.19
N ALA A 919 46.95 32.17 11.01
CA ALA A 919 45.87 33.13 10.81
C ALA A 919 44.62 32.47 10.19
N GLY A 920 43.43 32.83 10.64
CA GLY A 920 42.18 32.26 10.11
C GLY A 920 41.18 31.89 11.21
N PRO A 921 40.24 30.95 10.95
CA PRO A 921 39.21 30.56 11.90
C PRO A 921 39.82 30.00 13.19
N ARG A 922 39.17 30.32 14.31
CA ARG A 922 39.56 29.87 15.67
C ARG A 922 38.73 28.68 16.17
N THR A 923 37.59 28.40 15.53
CA THR A 923 36.70 27.29 15.88
C THR A 923 36.22 26.51 14.65
N PRO A 924 35.79 25.23 14.80
CA PRO A 924 35.21 24.47 13.69
C PRO A 924 33.96 25.15 13.11
N GLY A 925 33.18 25.87 13.93
CA GLY A 925 32.02 26.64 13.48
C GLY A 925 32.39 27.81 12.56
N GLU A 926 33.47 28.53 12.84
CA GLU A 926 33.99 29.57 11.94
C GLU A 926 34.54 28.97 10.64
N LEU A 927 35.20 27.82 10.69
CA LEU A 927 35.69 27.13 9.50
C LEU A 927 34.52 26.63 8.63
N ALA A 928 33.47 26.08 9.24
CA ALA A 928 32.22 25.74 8.57
C ALA A 928 31.58 26.99 7.92
N ALA A 929 31.52 28.11 8.62
CA ALA A 929 31.00 29.37 8.06
C ALA A 929 31.83 29.90 6.88
N GLN A 930 33.16 29.73 6.89
CA GLN A 930 34.05 30.16 5.79
C GLN A 930 34.06 29.20 4.59
N LEU A 931 33.80 27.91 4.79
CA LEU A 931 33.67 26.92 3.72
C LEU A 931 32.29 26.93 3.06
N ALA A 932 31.28 27.55 3.68
CA ALA A 932 29.91 27.55 3.18
C ALA A 932 29.70 28.50 1.97
N PRO A 933 28.81 28.18 1.03
CA PRO A 933 28.00 26.96 0.94
C PRO A 933 28.71 25.80 0.22
N TRP A 934 28.35 24.57 0.58
CA TRP A 934 28.71 23.34 -0.15
C TRP A 934 27.47 22.57 -0.61
N SER A 935 27.67 21.64 -1.55
CA SER A 935 26.66 20.68 -1.99
C SER A 935 26.22 19.76 -0.85
N SER A 936 24.92 19.42 -0.76
CA SER A 936 24.43 18.35 0.13
C SER A 936 24.52 16.95 -0.48
N GLU A 937 24.97 16.84 -1.74
CA GLU A 937 25.18 15.58 -2.47
C GLU A 937 26.67 15.39 -2.81
N ILE A 938 27.10 14.13 -2.96
CA ILE A 938 28.48 13.75 -3.34
C ILE A 938 28.88 14.46 -4.64
N VAL A 939 29.90 15.31 -4.59
CA VAL A 939 30.42 15.96 -5.79
C VAL A 939 31.44 15.05 -6.48
N ARG A 940 31.33 14.94 -7.80
CA ARG A 940 32.25 14.21 -8.67
C ARG A 940 32.71 15.17 -9.77
N ASP A 941 33.97 15.07 -10.18
CA ASP A 941 34.52 15.89 -11.27
C ASP A 941 33.89 15.49 -12.62
N GLU A 942 32.77 16.11 -12.99
CA GLU A 942 32.42 16.30 -14.41
C GLU A 942 33.31 17.41 -15.01
N PRO A 943 33.72 17.32 -16.30
CA PRO A 943 34.55 18.36 -16.92
C PRO A 943 33.79 19.69 -17.05
N GLN A 944 33.99 20.60 -16.08
CA GLN A 944 33.26 21.87 -16.01
C GLN A 944 33.52 22.79 -17.22
N GLU A 945 32.45 23.08 -17.97
CA GLU A 945 32.36 24.36 -18.69
C GLU A 945 32.14 25.50 -17.68
N LYS A 946 32.70 26.68 -17.99
CA LYS A 946 32.79 27.79 -17.03
C LYS A 946 31.44 28.49 -16.82
N SER A 947 30.92 28.45 -15.59
CA SER A 947 29.89 29.38 -15.15
C SER A 947 30.46 30.80 -14.99
N VAL A 948 29.64 31.82 -15.28
CA VAL A 948 30.01 33.24 -15.19
C VAL A 948 29.38 33.86 -13.95
N ALA A 949 30.15 34.65 -13.20
CA ALA A 949 29.72 35.24 -11.94
C ALA A 949 28.61 36.30 -12.14
N ALA A 950 27.60 36.26 -11.27
CA ALA A 950 26.64 37.35 -11.08
C ALA A 950 27.04 38.17 -9.84
N LYS A 951 26.85 39.49 -9.91
CA LYS A 951 27.18 40.45 -8.85
C LYS A 951 25.89 40.82 -8.08
N PRO A 952 25.93 41.01 -6.74
CA PRO A 952 24.76 41.46 -6.00
C PRO A 952 24.42 42.92 -6.31
N ASP A 953 23.15 43.28 -6.17
CA ASP A 953 22.68 44.66 -6.07
C ASP A 953 21.52 44.77 -5.07
N ASN A 954 21.15 46.00 -4.69
CA ASN A 954 20.76 46.33 -3.32
C ASN A 954 19.34 46.93 -3.15
N THR A 955 19.03 47.37 -1.91
CA THR A 955 17.98 48.32 -1.48
C THR A 955 16.49 47.90 -1.51
N ASP A 956 15.98 47.56 -0.32
CA ASP A 956 15.06 48.37 0.50
C ASP A 956 13.61 48.76 0.12
N GLU A 957 12.82 48.94 1.19
CA GLU A 957 11.53 49.63 1.38
C GLU A 957 10.32 49.36 0.44
N LEU A 958 9.27 48.76 1.02
CA LEU A 958 8.11 49.55 1.50
C LEU A 958 7.30 48.79 2.59
N SER A 959 6.34 49.44 3.25
CA SER A 959 5.72 48.93 4.49
C SER A 959 4.19 49.07 4.62
N LYS A 960 3.64 48.30 5.58
CA LYS A 960 2.37 48.49 6.35
C LYS A 960 1.02 47.99 5.79
N ALA A 961 0.13 47.78 6.77
CA ALA A 961 -1.30 47.43 6.75
C ALA A 961 -1.66 45.97 6.32
N GLY A 962 -2.58 45.27 7.00
CA GLY A 962 -3.35 45.62 8.21
C GLY A 962 -4.12 44.43 8.82
N ALA A 963 -4.54 44.54 10.09
CA ALA A 963 -5.10 43.42 10.89
C ALA A 963 -6.54 43.00 10.51
N GLY A 964 -6.93 41.72 10.78
CA GLY A 964 -8.23 41.19 10.32
C GLY A 964 -8.75 39.87 10.94
N LYS A 965 -8.68 39.70 12.27
CA LYS A 965 -9.43 38.75 13.15
C LYS A 965 -10.25 37.56 12.57
N THR A 966 -10.08 36.40 13.25
CA THR A 966 -11.08 35.33 13.54
C THR A 966 -11.68 34.48 12.40
N GLY A 967 -11.80 33.16 12.62
CA GLY A 967 -12.55 32.25 11.74
C GLY A 967 -12.31 30.76 12.05
N ALA A 968 -13.21 30.13 12.79
CA ALA A 968 -13.01 28.77 13.31
C ALA A 968 -13.05 27.64 12.25
N GLY A 969 -12.08 26.71 12.34
CA GLY A 969 -12.45 25.30 12.51
C GLY A 969 -12.10 24.26 11.43
N LYS A 970 -12.34 23.01 11.86
CA LYS A 970 -12.58 21.77 11.10
C LYS A 970 -11.47 21.26 10.17
N THR A 971 -10.82 20.21 10.67
CA THR A 971 -10.61 18.88 10.05
C THR A 971 -11.59 18.47 8.92
N GLY A 972 -11.32 17.44 8.10
CA GLY A 972 -10.13 16.59 8.04
C GLY A 972 -10.17 15.53 6.92
N ALA A 973 -9.04 15.30 6.26
CA ALA A 973 -8.75 14.39 5.12
C ALA A 973 -9.31 12.97 5.19
N ALA A 974 -9.72 12.34 4.04
CA ALA A 974 -9.27 11.15 3.20
C ALA A 974 -9.23 9.57 3.48
N GLY A 975 -10.32 8.79 3.56
CA GLY A 975 -10.42 7.33 3.84
C GLY A 975 -10.37 6.21 2.77
N ALA A 976 -9.70 5.09 3.07
CA ALA A 976 -9.30 4.02 2.14
C ALA A 976 -10.29 2.86 1.89
N ALA A 977 -9.97 2.08 0.84
CA ALA A 977 -10.03 0.62 0.88
C ALA A 977 -8.62 0.09 0.48
N GLY A 978 -8.20 -1.12 0.80
CA GLY A 978 -8.77 -2.15 1.68
C GLY A 978 -7.69 -3.16 2.04
N ALA A 979 -7.90 -3.95 3.10
CA ALA A 979 -6.80 -4.73 3.70
C ALA A 979 -6.40 -5.97 2.87
N VAL A 980 -5.30 -5.84 2.12
CA VAL A 980 -4.42 -6.95 1.74
C VAL A 980 -3.08 -6.72 2.43
N ALA A 981 -2.93 -7.27 3.64
CA ALA A 981 -1.73 -7.13 4.46
C ALA A 981 -1.07 -8.51 4.63
N LEU A 982 -0.18 -8.87 3.70
CA LEU A 982 0.60 -10.11 3.71
C LEU A 982 2.02 -9.80 3.22
N GLY A 983 3.01 -9.89 4.12
CA GLY A 983 4.44 -10.05 3.81
C GLY A 983 5.12 -8.99 2.94
N ALA A 984 5.40 -7.82 3.53
CA ALA A 984 6.50 -6.95 3.10
C ALA A 984 7.35 -6.56 4.32
N SER A 985 8.13 -7.53 4.82
CA SER A 985 9.01 -7.32 5.98
C SER A 985 10.34 -6.70 5.54
N ALA A 986 10.53 -5.42 5.87
CA ALA A 986 11.79 -4.70 5.70
C ALA A 986 11.89 -3.55 6.72
N ALA A 987 13.00 -3.51 7.47
CA ALA A 987 13.51 -2.41 8.30
C ALA A 987 12.52 -1.61 9.17
N THR A 988 12.53 -1.88 10.48
CA THR A 988 11.99 -0.97 11.51
C THR A 988 13.13 -0.24 12.24
N GLY A 989 13.40 1.00 11.86
CA GLY A 989 14.17 1.95 12.68
C GLY A 989 13.24 2.77 13.59
N ARG A 990 13.76 3.27 14.71
CA ARG A 990 13.03 4.18 15.64
C ARG A 990 13.43 5.64 15.37
N PRO A 991 12.50 6.61 15.48
CA PRO A 991 12.84 8.00 15.73
C PRO A 991 13.06 8.28 17.23
N SER A 992 13.84 9.31 17.52
CA SER A 992 13.93 10.01 18.80
C SER A 992 13.65 11.50 18.58
N SER A 993 13.29 12.22 19.64
CA SER A 993 13.33 13.69 19.71
C SER A 993 14.07 14.06 21.02
N VAL A 994 14.66 15.23 21.22
CA VAL A 994 14.08 16.58 21.14
C VAL A 994 15.12 17.66 20.78
N ALA A 995 14.63 18.77 20.24
CA ALA A 995 15.33 19.98 19.81
C ALA A 995 16.26 20.68 20.82
N GLY A 996 17.15 21.53 20.28
CA GLY A 996 17.80 22.68 20.94
C GLY A 996 18.17 23.71 19.86
N GLY A 997 17.94 25.01 20.11
CA GLY A 997 18.10 26.04 19.06
C GLY A 997 17.52 27.41 19.41
N SER A 998 17.73 27.86 20.64
CA SER A 998 17.62 29.27 21.01
C SER A 998 18.82 30.05 20.52
N ASP A 999 18.65 31.30 20.09
CA ASP A 999 19.55 32.44 20.37
C ASP A 999 19.06 33.72 19.67
N HIS A 1000 19.38 34.95 20.11
CA HIS A 1000 20.23 35.40 21.21
C HIS A 1000 19.50 36.48 22.04
N ASN A 1001 20.11 36.93 23.15
CA ASN A 1001 19.71 38.16 23.85
C ASN A 1001 20.94 39.05 24.12
N GLY A 1002 20.82 40.37 23.90
CA GLY A 1002 21.83 41.37 24.23
C GLY A 1002 21.99 42.47 23.16
N ILE A 1003 22.29 43.72 23.51
CA ILE A 1003 22.30 44.34 24.86
C ILE A 1003 22.20 45.88 24.75
N ASP A 1004 21.60 46.51 25.77
CA ASP A 1004 21.50 47.97 26.03
C ASP A 1004 20.84 48.86 24.92
N ASP A 1005 20.33 50.07 25.21
CA ASP A 1005 20.49 50.94 26.39
C ASP A 1005 19.21 51.75 26.74
N SER A 1006 19.20 52.29 27.97
CA SER A 1006 18.58 53.54 28.45
C SER A 1006 17.15 53.58 29.07
N SER A 1007 17.12 54.21 30.25
CA SER A 1007 16.04 54.95 30.94
C SER A 1007 14.84 54.23 31.58
N ASP A 1008 14.92 54.15 32.92
CA ASP A 1008 13.91 54.51 33.94
C ASP A 1008 12.45 54.79 33.51
N ASP A 1009 11.50 54.17 34.21
CA ASP A 1009 10.88 54.86 35.37
C ASP A 1009 10.47 53.85 36.47
N THR A 1010 10.14 54.36 37.67
CA THR A 1010 10.27 53.64 38.96
C THR A 1010 8.96 53.54 39.76
N ALA A 1011 9.07 53.14 41.05
CA ALA A 1011 8.04 53.10 42.11
C ALA A 1011 7.11 51.85 42.17
N HIS A 1012 6.83 51.27 43.35
CA HIS A 1012 7.41 51.50 44.70
C HIS A 1012 7.38 50.23 45.58
N PHE A 1013 8.12 50.32 46.69
CA PHE A 1013 8.55 49.25 47.60
C PHE A 1013 7.82 49.30 48.96
N THR A 1014 7.54 48.16 49.61
CA THR A 1014 7.78 47.94 51.08
C THR A 1014 7.42 46.50 51.55
N PRO A 1015 8.13 45.90 52.54
CA PRO A 1015 7.91 44.51 53.01
C PRO A 1015 7.58 44.40 54.53
N ALA A 1016 7.78 43.19 55.10
CA ALA A 1016 7.76 42.76 56.53
C ALA A 1016 6.42 42.15 57.04
N PRO A 1017 6.42 41.27 58.08
CA PRO A 1017 7.53 40.91 58.97
C PRO A 1017 7.93 39.42 59.03
N THR A 1018 9.07 39.18 59.68
CA THR A 1018 9.55 37.88 60.19
C THR A 1018 9.45 37.85 61.72
N ASP A 1019 9.30 36.67 62.32
CA ASP A 1019 9.41 36.47 63.79
C ASP A 1019 10.28 35.21 64.06
N PRO A 1020 11.16 35.16 65.09
CA PRO A 1020 12.51 34.64 64.87
C PRO A 1020 13.08 33.81 66.04
N ASP A 1021 12.88 32.50 66.08
CA ASP A 1021 13.42 31.67 67.16
C ASP A 1021 13.82 30.23 66.74
N ALA A 1022 14.55 29.55 67.62
CA ALA A 1022 15.11 28.18 67.48
C ALA A 1022 16.27 28.00 66.47
N THR A 1023 17.46 28.46 66.86
CA THR A 1023 18.74 27.90 66.39
C THR A 1023 18.94 26.46 66.90
N HIS A 1024 19.62 25.60 66.12
CA HIS A 1024 20.90 24.93 66.50
C HIS A 1024 21.19 23.60 65.74
N THR A 1025 22.47 23.47 65.36
CA THR A 1025 23.30 22.23 65.24
C THR A 1025 22.77 21.00 64.48
N PHE A 1026 23.51 20.62 63.42
CA PHE A 1026 23.66 19.22 63.01
C PHE A 1026 24.22 18.36 64.16
N ASP A 1027 23.70 17.15 64.32
CA ASP A 1027 24.31 16.06 65.09
C ASP A 1027 24.50 14.84 64.17
N ALA A 1028 25.72 14.31 64.10
CA ALA A 1028 26.11 13.22 63.20
C ALA A 1028 25.90 11.81 63.80
N THR A 1029 25.32 11.69 64.99
CA THR A 1029 25.33 10.45 65.79
C THR A 1029 24.06 9.59 65.63
N ALA A 1030 23.02 10.08 64.96
CA ALA A 1030 21.67 9.52 64.96
C ALA A 1030 21.41 8.33 63.98
N MET A 1031 22.44 7.59 63.56
CA MET A 1031 22.27 6.45 62.64
C MET A 1031 22.98 5.15 63.07
N ALA A 1032 23.48 5.08 64.31
CA ALA A 1032 24.17 3.90 64.83
C ALA A 1032 23.24 2.81 65.43
N ASP A 1033 22.00 3.16 65.81
CA ASP A 1033 21.16 2.35 66.71
C ASP A 1033 19.96 1.67 66.01
N ARG A 1034 20.20 1.09 64.83
CA ARG A 1034 19.28 0.17 64.14
C ARG A 1034 20.01 -1.08 63.64
N ARG A 1035 20.78 -1.71 64.54
CA ARG A 1035 21.39 -3.04 64.33
C ARG A 1035 21.08 -3.96 65.50
N ARG A 1036 19.98 -4.70 65.39
CA ARG A 1036 19.69 -6.05 65.94
C ARG A 1036 18.29 -6.48 65.44
N GLU A 1037 18.07 -7.79 65.43
CA GLU A 1037 16.75 -8.44 65.29
C GLU A 1037 15.99 -8.09 63.99
N ASP A 1038 16.35 -8.77 62.89
CA ASP A 1038 15.66 -10.03 62.54
C ASP A 1038 16.50 -10.86 61.55
N ASP A 1039 16.70 -12.15 61.85
CA ASP A 1039 17.40 -13.13 61.01
C ASP A 1039 16.38 -14.10 60.38
N ASP A 1040 15.98 -13.89 59.13
CA ASP A 1040 15.52 -14.98 58.25
C ASP A 1040 15.74 -14.61 56.77
N TYR A 1041 16.41 -15.49 56.00
CA TYR A 1041 16.78 -15.23 54.60
C TYR A 1041 16.35 -16.40 53.72
N ASP A 1042 15.22 -16.23 53.04
CA ASP A 1042 14.72 -17.17 52.02
C ASP A 1042 15.45 -16.95 50.68
N PRO A 1043 16.22 -17.93 50.17
CA PRO A 1043 16.97 -17.80 48.93
C PRO A 1043 16.10 -18.05 47.69
N SER A 1044 14.97 -17.34 47.52
CA SER A 1044 14.03 -17.59 46.42
C SER A 1044 13.30 -16.39 45.80
N PHE A 1045 14.00 -15.31 45.41
CA PHE A 1045 13.61 -14.52 44.22
C PHE A 1045 14.80 -13.79 43.59
N SER A 1046 14.86 -13.78 42.25
CA SER A 1046 15.93 -13.12 41.47
C SER A 1046 15.43 -11.86 40.76
N GLU A 1047 16.37 -10.94 40.49
CA GLU A 1047 16.29 -9.79 39.59
C GLU A 1047 15.23 -8.72 39.91
N LEU A 1048 15.71 -7.61 40.47
CA LEU A 1048 15.05 -6.31 40.41
C LEU A 1048 15.40 -5.62 39.09
N ASP A 1049 14.42 -5.40 38.22
CA ASP A 1049 14.55 -4.49 37.07
C ASP A 1049 15.00 -3.10 37.56
N PRO A 1050 16.02 -2.47 36.95
CA PRO A 1050 16.31 -1.06 37.20
C PRO A 1050 15.17 -0.18 36.67
N PRO A 1051 14.77 0.88 37.38
CA PRO A 1051 13.65 1.73 36.96
C PRO A 1051 13.96 2.45 35.65
N LEU A 1052 13.10 2.25 34.65
CA LEU A 1052 13.20 2.92 33.36
C LEU A 1052 13.11 4.44 33.52
N PRO A 1053 13.92 5.23 32.80
CA PRO A 1053 13.77 6.69 32.79
C PRO A 1053 12.42 7.06 32.16
N MET A 1054 11.54 7.71 32.93
CA MET A 1054 10.27 8.19 32.41
C MET A 1054 10.50 9.37 31.46
N LEU A 1055 10.17 9.16 30.19
CA LEU A 1055 10.16 10.21 29.17
C LEU A 1055 9.05 11.22 29.49
N ASN A 1056 9.40 12.35 30.09
CA ASN A 1056 8.49 13.48 30.28
C ASN A 1056 8.28 14.24 28.96
N THR A 1057 7.57 13.62 28.02
CA THR A 1057 7.09 14.29 26.80
C THR A 1057 5.81 15.07 27.12
N GLY A 1058 5.82 16.38 26.89
CA GLY A 1058 4.64 17.26 27.05
C GLY A 1058 3.54 16.98 26.03
N HIS A 1059 2.82 15.88 26.22
CA HIS A 1059 1.59 15.51 25.54
C HIS A 1059 0.63 14.97 26.59
N ASP A 1060 -0.67 15.29 26.50
CA ASP A 1060 -1.65 14.85 27.49
C ASP A 1060 -1.64 13.32 27.62
N ASP A 1061 -1.20 12.82 28.78
CA ASP A 1061 -1.19 11.39 29.11
C ASP A 1061 -2.62 10.87 28.94
N PRO A 1062 -2.88 9.91 28.02
CA PRO A 1062 -4.22 9.64 27.55
C PRO A 1062 -5.09 9.14 28.69
N ASP A 1063 -5.99 10.03 29.15
CA ASP A 1063 -6.86 9.89 30.31
C ASP A 1063 -7.30 8.45 30.50
N HIS A 1064 -7.26 7.96 31.74
CA HIS A 1064 -7.58 6.59 32.12
C HIS A 1064 -8.96 6.14 31.61
N ASP A 1065 -9.87 7.07 31.34
CA ASP A 1065 -11.16 6.84 30.67
C ASP A 1065 -11.06 6.53 29.16
N THR A 1066 -10.04 6.96 28.43
CA THR A 1066 -9.82 6.60 27.00
C THR A 1066 -9.54 5.12 26.80
N SER A 1067 -8.77 4.50 27.71
CA SER A 1067 -8.54 3.05 27.71
C SER A 1067 -9.81 2.28 28.10
N LYS A 1068 -10.61 2.83 29.03
CA LYS A 1068 -11.96 2.31 29.32
C LYS A 1068 -12.89 2.49 28.12
N LEU A 1069 -12.75 3.56 27.35
CA LEU A 1069 -13.55 3.86 26.15
C LEU A 1069 -13.20 2.89 25.01
N ALA A 1070 -11.92 2.53 24.82
CA ALA A 1070 -11.54 1.47 23.89
C ALA A 1070 -12.11 0.10 24.30
N LEU A 1071 -12.00 -0.26 25.59
CA LEU A 1071 -12.62 -1.47 26.14
C LEU A 1071 -14.15 -1.42 26.04
N ALA A 1072 -14.76 -0.24 26.21
CA ALA A 1072 -16.19 0.01 26.08
C ALA A 1072 -16.66 0.06 24.63
N ILE A 1073 -15.81 0.37 23.64
CA ILE A 1073 -16.11 0.20 22.21
C ILE A 1073 -16.10 -1.28 21.86
N VAL A 1074 -15.11 -2.05 22.33
CA VAL A 1074 -15.09 -3.51 22.13
C VAL A 1074 -16.28 -4.16 22.84
N ALA A 1075 -16.56 -3.76 24.08
CA ALA A 1075 -17.75 -4.21 24.82
C ALA A 1075 -19.04 -3.71 24.17
N ALA A 1076 -19.12 -2.50 23.61
CA ALA A 1076 -20.30 -2.00 22.91
C ALA A 1076 -20.48 -2.66 21.54
N PHE A 1077 -19.43 -3.13 20.86
CA PHE A 1077 -19.55 -3.95 19.66
C PHE A 1077 -19.97 -5.38 19.98
N LEU A 1078 -19.43 -5.97 21.06
CA LEU A 1078 -19.90 -7.26 21.57
C LEU A 1078 -21.34 -7.18 22.07
N VAL A 1079 -21.70 -6.11 22.79
CA VAL A 1079 -23.07 -5.82 23.24
C VAL A 1079 -23.97 -5.45 22.08
N ALA A 1080 -23.52 -4.75 21.03
CA ALA A 1080 -24.34 -4.50 19.85
C ALA A 1080 -24.59 -5.79 19.07
N ALA A 1081 -23.58 -6.65 18.87
CA ALA A 1081 -23.75 -7.97 18.28
C ALA A 1081 -24.67 -8.86 19.14
N LEU A 1082 -24.52 -8.82 20.47
CA LEU A 1082 -25.36 -9.53 21.42
C LEU A 1082 -26.79 -8.97 21.47
N VAL A 1083 -26.99 -7.65 21.36
CA VAL A 1083 -28.30 -6.98 21.40
C VAL A 1083 -29.02 -7.16 20.07
N LEU A 1084 -28.34 -7.06 18.93
CA LEU A 1084 -28.90 -7.43 17.62
C LEU A 1084 -29.22 -8.93 17.57
N GLY A 1085 -28.37 -9.77 18.18
CA GLY A 1085 -28.66 -11.18 18.43
C GLY A 1085 -29.90 -11.39 19.31
N ILE A 1086 -30.03 -10.67 20.43
CA ILE A 1086 -31.19 -10.74 21.34
C ILE A 1086 -32.46 -10.18 20.70
N ILE A 1087 -32.37 -9.19 19.80
CA ILE A 1087 -33.49 -8.66 19.02
C ILE A 1087 -33.95 -9.71 17.99
N GLY A 1088 -33.02 -10.34 17.25
CA GLY A 1088 -33.33 -11.45 16.35
C GLY A 1088 -33.92 -12.67 17.10
N ILE A 1089 -33.34 -13.02 18.25
CA ILE A 1089 -33.83 -14.09 19.13
C ILE A 1089 -35.19 -13.74 19.74
N ARG A 1090 -35.47 -12.47 20.07
CA ARG A 1090 -36.82 -12.04 20.46
C ARG A 1090 -37.82 -12.25 19.33
N GLY A 1091 -37.47 -11.95 18.09
CA GLY A 1091 -38.28 -12.29 16.92
C GLY A 1091 -38.59 -13.79 16.80
N LEU A 1092 -37.66 -14.66 17.23
CA LEU A 1092 -37.84 -16.11 17.26
C LEU A 1092 -38.74 -16.60 18.42
N PHE A 1093 -38.71 -15.93 19.58
CA PHE A 1093 -39.43 -16.35 20.79
C PHE A 1093 -40.76 -15.62 21.06
N THR A 1094 -41.16 -14.66 20.21
CA THR A 1094 -42.50 -14.04 20.26
C THR A 1094 -43.47 -14.60 19.21
N GLY A 1095 -43.22 -15.81 18.71
CA GLY A 1095 -44.00 -16.46 17.65
C GLY A 1095 -44.30 -17.95 17.88
N GLY A 1096 -44.48 -18.36 19.14
CA GLY A 1096 -44.98 -19.70 19.47
C GLY A 1096 -46.51 -19.77 19.45
N GLY A 1097 -47.07 -20.80 18.81
CA GLY A 1097 -48.51 -21.01 18.69
C GLY A 1097 -48.86 -22.26 17.88
N ASP A 1098 -48.98 -23.37 18.60
CA ASP A 1098 -49.83 -24.55 18.36
C ASP A 1098 -49.52 -25.52 17.18
N ASP A 1099 -49.10 -26.73 17.57
CA ASP A 1099 -49.48 -28.09 17.10
C ASP A 1099 -49.42 -28.43 15.58
N ALA A 1100 -48.62 -29.41 15.14
CA ALA A 1100 -48.73 -30.87 15.36
C ALA A 1100 -50.05 -31.46 14.80
N ASP A 1101 -50.05 -32.39 13.83
CA ASP A 1101 -49.55 -33.76 14.04
C ASP A 1101 -49.30 -34.58 12.73
N SER A 1102 -48.54 -35.67 12.88
CA SER A 1102 -48.49 -36.99 12.18
C SER A 1102 -48.96 -37.21 10.72
N ALA A 1103 -48.17 -38.02 10.01
CA ALA A 1103 -48.46 -38.56 8.67
C ALA A 1103 -49.23 -39.90 8.69
N SER A 1104 -49.84 -40.32 7.57
CA SER A 1104 -49.99 -41.77 7.21
C SER A 1104 -50.46 -42.03 5.75
N GLN A 1105 -50.45 -43.32 5.39
CA GLN A 1105 -50.38 -43.93 4.05
C GLN A 1105 -51.61 -43.84 3.10
N ARG A 1106 -51.30 -44.03 1.80
CA ARG A 1106 -51.98 -44.84 0.75
C ARG A 1106 -53.17 -45.74 1.19
N PRO A 1107 -54.19 -46.01 0.33
CA PRO A 1107 -54.00 -46.50 -1.05
C PRO A 1107 -54.99 -46.01 -2.14
N GLY A 1108 -54.85 -46.52 -3.38
CA GLY A 1108 -55.72 -46.22 -4.53
C GLY A 1108 -56.24 -47.48 -5.24
N VAL A 1109 -57.10 -47.32 -6.27
CA VAL A 1109 -57.90 -48.40 -6.88
C VAL A 1109 -57.99 -48.28 -8.43
N THR A 1110 -57.44 -49.30 -9.12
CA THR A 1110 -57.74 -49.90 -10.45
C THR A 1110 -58.24 -49.04 -11.65
N THR A 1111 -57.59 -49.04 -12.83
CA THR A 1111 -57.73 -50.00 -13.99
C THR A 1111 -59.01 -49.71 -14.85
N SER A 1112 -59.05 -49.70 -16.20
CA SER A 1112 -58.20 -50.27 -17.28
C SER A 1112 -58.33 -49.54 -18.64
N ALA A 1113 -57.20 -49.40 -19.37
CA ALA A 1113 -56.88 -49.94 -20.72
C ALA A 1113 -57.86 -49.78 -21.94
N PRO A 1114 -57.46 -50.16 -23.18
CA PRO A 1114 -56.36 -49.57 -23.97
C PRO A 1114 -56.72 -49.35 -25.47
N SER A 1115 -55.84 -48.71 -26.27
CA SER A 1115 -55.42 -49.20 -27.62
C SER A 1115 -54.44 -48.29 -28.38
N GLY A 1116 -53.34 -48.87 -28.86
CA GLY A 1116 -53.08 -49.03 -30.30
C GLY A 1116 -52.58 -47.86 -31.16
N SER A 1117 -51.27 -47.87 -31.45
CA SER A 1117 -50.61 -47.47 -32.72
C SER A 1117 -50.91 -46.12 -33.39
N GLY A 1118 -49.86 -45.34 -33.71
CA GLY A 1118 -49.93 -44.20 -34.64
C GLY A 1118 -49.21 -44.48 -35.97
N THR A 1119 -49.11 -43.46 -36.84
CA THR A 1119 -48.08 -43.29 -37.89
C THR A 1119 -48.07 -41.82 -38.36
N SER A 1120 -46.93 -41.36 -38.90
CA SER A 1120 -46.71 -40.00 -39.40
C SER A 1120 -47.54 -39.64 -40.65
N GLY A 1121 -47.84 -38.34 -40.86
CA GLY A 1121 -48.50 -37.81 -42.05
C GLY A 1121 -48.51 -36.28 -42.05
N ALA A 1122 -47.85 -35.65 -43.02
CA ALA A 1122 -47.47 -34.23 -42.98
C ALA A 1122 -48.50 -33.22 -43.55
N ALA A 1123 -48.19 -31.94 -43.31
CA ALA A 1123 -48.62 -30.72 -44.01
C ALA A 1123 -49.96 -30.05 -43.62
N SER A 1124 -49.91 -28.71 -43.55
CA SER A 1124 -51.01 -27.77 -43.24
C SER A 1124 -51.92 -27.52 -44.46
N PRO A 1125 -53.15 -27.02 -44.25
CA PRO A 1125 -53.32 -25.55 -44.27
C PRO A 1125 -54.37 -24.95 -43.31
N SER A 1126 -54.25 -23.64 -43.07
CA SER A 1126 -55.31 -22.65 -42.72
C SER A 1126 -56.44 -23.04 -41.73
N THR A 1127 -56.40 -22.45 -40.52
CA THR A 1127 -57.53 -22.43 -39.56
C THR A 1127 -58.49 -21.23 -39.81
N PRO A 1128 -59.82 -21.42 -39.69
CA PRO A 1128 -60.83 -20.35 -39.84
C PRO A 1128 -61.14 -19.59 -38.53
N SER A 1129 -61.91 -18.50 -38.64
CA SER A 1129 -62.29 -17.60 -37.54
C SER A 1129 -63.59 -18.00 -36.81
N THR A 1130 -63.59 -17.86 -35.47
CA THR A 1130 -64.71 -18.13 -34.55
C THR A 1130 -65.54 -16.85 -34.28
N PRO A 1131 -66.89 -16.92 -34.09
CA PRO A 1131 -67.75 -15.74 -33.96
C PRO A 1131 -67.58 -14.94 -32.65
N ARG A 1132 -68.06 -13.68 -32.66
CA ARG A 1132 -67.87 -12.66 -31.63
C ARG A 1132 -69.21 -12.29 -30.97
N GLY A 1133 -69.30 -12.37 -29.63
CA GLY A 1133 -70.46 -11.96 -28.84
C GLY A 1133 -70.63 -10.44 -28.75
N GLN A 1134 -71.80 -9.97 -28.26
CA GLN A 1134 -72.11 -8.54 -28.16
C GLN A 1134 -71.71 -7.99 -26.78
N LYS A 1135 -70.96 -6.88 -26.75
CA LYS A 1135 -70.49 -6.23 -25.51
C LYS A 1135 -71.64 -5.58 -24.76
N LEU A 1136 -71.79 -5.94 -23.48
CA LEU A 1136 -72.77 -5.40 -22.55
C LEU A 1136 -72.21 -4.14 -21.86
N PRO A 1137 -73.02 -3.07 -21.69
CA PRO A 1137 -72.57 -1.86 -21.02
C PRO A 1137 -72.48 -2.05 -19.50
N VAL A 1138 -71.30 -1.79 -18.93
CA VAL A 1138 -71.06 -1.72 -17.48
C VAL A 1138 -71.32 -0.27 -17.03
N GLN A 1139 -72.11 -0.06 -15.98
CA GLN A 1139 -72.41 1.28 -15.45
C GLN A 1139 -71.31 1.80 -14.51
N SER A 1140 -70.75 0.93 -13.69
CA SER A 1140 -69.67 1.25 -12.77
C SER A 1140 -68.83 0.01 -12.46
N VAL A 1141 -67.55 0.26 -12.17
CA VAL A 1141 -66.63 -0.73 -11.62
C VAL A 1141 -66.00 -0.16 -10.36
N THR A 1142 -65.91 -0.98 -9.32
CA THR A 1142 -65.18 -0.68 -8.07
C THR A 1142 -64.27 -1.85 -7.74
N SER A 1143 -63.31 -1.62 -6.84
CA SER A 1143 -62.60 -2.71 -6.20
C SER A 1143 -63.55 -3.50 -5.29
N PHE A 1144 -63.17 -4.74 -4.98
CA PHE A 1144 -63.98 -5.66 -4.20
C PHE A 1144 -63.10 -6.46 -3.22
N ASP A 1145 -63.08 -5.98 -1.98
CA ASP A 1145 -62.48 -6.66 -0.83
C ASP A 1145 -63.46 -6.72 0.35
N PRO A 1146 -64.25 -7.79 0.47
CA PRO A 1146 -65.17 -8.01 1.60
C PRO A 1146 -64.49 -8.56 2.86
N GLN A 1147 -63.14 -8.66 2.91
CA GLN A 1147 -62.41 -9.28 4.02
C GLN A 1147 -61.27 -8.44 4.60
N GLY A 1148 -60.85 -7.36 3.93
CA GLY A 1148 -60.01 -6.29 4.46
C GLY A 1148 -60.81 -5.02 4.76
N ASP A 1149 -60.34 -3.89 4.23
CA ASP A 1149 -60.89 -2.54 4.48
C ASP A 1149 -61.92 -2.07 3.43
N GLY A 1150 -62.05 -2.81 2.32
CA GLY A 1150 -62.92 -2.45 1.20
C GLY A 1150 -62.25 -1.59 0.11
N ASP A 1151 -60.95 -1.31 0.22
CA ASP A 1151 -60.21 -0.49 -0.76
C ASP A 1151 -58.99 -1.19 -1.37
N GLU A 1152 -59.27 -2.08 -2.34
CA GLU A 1152 -58.25 -2.71 -3.17
C GLU A 1152 -57.93 -1.79 -4.38
N ARG A 1153 -57.57 -0.52 -4.08
CA ARG A 1153 -57.28 0.58 -5.03
C ARG A 1153 -58.45 0.95 -5.93
N ASN A 1154 -59.54 1.44 -5.33
CA ASN A 1154 -60.73 1.91 -6.04
C ASN A 1154 -60.43 3.01 -7.08
N GLU A 1155 -59.40 3.85 -6.86
CA GLU A 1155 -58.99 4.93 -7.76
C GLU A 1155 -58.49 4.42 -9.12
N LEU A 1156 -57.95 3.19 -9.17
CA LEU A 1156 -57.48 2.55 -10.41
C LEU A 1156 -58.54 1.66 -11.07
N ALA A 1157 -59.68 1.39 -10.40
CA ALA A 1157 -60.64 0.37 -10.84
C ALA A 1157 -61.26 0.68 -12.22
N ARG A 1158 -61.38 1.97 -12.58
CA ARG A 1158 -61.93 2.41 -13.87
C ARG A 1158 -61.08 2.06 -15.08
N ASN A 1159 -59.78 1.79 -14.88
CA ASN A 1159 -58.84 1.53 -15.96
C ASN A 1159 -59.21 0.27 -16.74
N VAL A 1160 -59.95 -0.69 -16.15
CA VAL A 1160 -60.32 -1.94 -16.83
C VAL A 1160 -61.44 -1.83 -17.87
N LEU A 1161 -61.92 -0.61 -18.12
CA LEU A 1161 -63.00 -0.29 -19.06
C LEU A 1161 -62.64 0.88 -19.98
N ASP A 1162 -61.38 1.35 -19.98
CA ASP A 1162 -60.96 2.53 -20.76
C ASP A 1162 -60.57 2.22 -22.22
N GLY A 1163 -60.44 0.93 -22.55
CA GLY A 1163 -60.15 0.42 -23.89
C GLY A 1163 -58.67 0.37 -24.24
N ASN A 1164 -57.77 0.67 -23.30
CA ASN A 1164 -56.33 0.72 -23.54
C ASN A 1164 -55.57 -0.31 -22.68
N VAL A 1165 -54.93 -1.28 -23.35
CA VAL A 1165 -54.25 -2.40 -22.67
C VAL A 1165 -52.97 -2.01 -21.90
N ASP A 1166 -52.45 -0.80 -22.11
CA ASP A 1166 -51.32 -0.26 -21.35
C ASP A 1166 -51.75 0.34 -20.00
N THR A 1167 -53.01 0.78 -19.86
CA THR A 1167 -53.62 1.14 -18.57
C THR A 1167 -54.06 -0.12 -17.84
N VAL A 1168 -53.95 -0.13 -16.51
CA VAL A 1168 -54.29 -1.30 -15.68
C VAL A 1168 -54.90 -0.88 -14.35
N TRP A 1169 -55.84 -1.70 -13.85
CA TRP A 1169 -56.06 -1.80 -12.41
C TRP A 1169 -54.98 -2.69 -11.79
N MET A 1170 -54.61 -2.38 -10.55
CA MET A 1170 -53.69 -3.18 -9.73
C MET A 1170 -54.31 -3.41 -8.37
N SER A 1171 -54.18 -4.62 -7.83
CA SER A 1171 -54.43 -4.84 -6.40
C SER A 1171 -53.37 -4.14 -5.54
N GLN A 1172 -53.57 -4.13 -4.21
CA GLN A 1172 -52.46 -3.93 -3.28
C GLN A 1172 -51.40 -5.05 -3.42
N VAL A 1173 -50.23 -4.86 -2.80
CA VAL A 1173 -49.11 -5.80 -2.88
C VAL A 1173 -49.10 -6.71 -1.65
N TYR A 1174 -49.16 -8.02 -1.87
CA TYR A 1174 -49.21 -9.05 -0.83
C TYR A 1174 -47.92 -9.85 -0.79
N GLY A 1175 -47.48 -10.24 0.42
CA GLY A 1175 -46.27 -11.04 0.61
C GLY A 1175 -46.35 -12.49 0.09
N ARG A 1176 -47.53 -12.95 -0.37
CA ARG A 1176 -47.76 -14.29 -0.96
C ARG A 1176 -48.91 -14.27 -1.97
N ALA A 1177 -48.88 -15.19 -2.93
CA ALA A 1177 -49.94 -15.37 -3.94
C ALA A 1177 -51.32 -15.69 -3.34
N ASP A 1178 -51.34 -16.30 -2.16
CA ASP A 1178 -52.51 -16.79 -1.41
C ASP A 1178 -52.97 -15.81 -0.31
N TYR A 1179 -52.70 -14.50 -0.49
CA TYR A 1179 -53.03 -13.44 0.46
C TYR A 1179 -52.53 -13.72 1.90
N GLN A 1180 -51.22 -13.96 2.01
CA GLN A 1180 -50.50 -14.20 3.27
C GLN A 1180 -50.92 -15.49 4.01
N GLY A 1181 -51.09 -16.61 3.30
CA GLY A 1181 -51.41 -17.90 3.92
C GLY A 1181 -52.89 -18.11 4.20
N GLY A 1182 -53.79 -17.62 3.33
CA GLY A 1182 -55.22 -17.89 3.41
C GLY A 1182 -56.00 -17.13 4.49
N ARG A 1183 -55.40 -16.11 5.13
CA ARG A 1183 -56.10 -15.20 6.07
C ARG A 1183 -57.18 -14.35 5.37
N LYS A 1184 -57.02 -14.12 4.07
CA LYS A 1184 -57.99 -13.51 3.15
C LYS A 1184 -58.16 -14.47 1.97
N LYS A 1185 -59.39 -14.70 1.50
CA LYS A 1185 -59.74 -15.73 0.50
C LYS A 1185 -59.67 -15.23 -0.95
N GLY A 1186 -59.32 -13.98 -1.15
CA GLY A 1186 -59.25 -13.31 -2.44
C GLY A 1186 -59.51 -11.80 -2.34
N ALA A 1187 -59.42 -11.13 -3.47
CA ALA A 1187 -59.90 -9.78 -3.72
C ALA A 1187 -60.13 -9.59 -5.23
N GLY A 1188 -60.67 -8.46 -5.66
CA GLY A 1188 -60.69 -8.15 -7.09
C GLY A 1188 -61.55 -6.95 -7.44
N LEU A 1189 -62.43 -7.13 -8.42
CA LEU A 1189 -63.26 -6.07 -9.00
C LEU A 1189 -64.73 -6.49 -9.04
N LEU A 1190 -65.63 -5.55 -8.79
CA LEU A 1190 -67.06 -5.70 -8.93
C LEU A 1190 -67.56 -4.73 -10.01
N LEU A 1191 -68.22 -5.27 -11.03
CA LEU A 1191 -68.78 -4.56 -12.17
C LEU A 1191 -70.30 -4.58 -12.07
N ASP A 1192 -70.95 -3.42 -12.03
CA ASP A 1192 -72.41 -3.28 -12.00
C ASP A 1192 -72.96 -3.03 -13.41
N LEU A 1193 -73.85 -3.91 -13.89
CA LEU A 1193 -74.57 -3.76 -15.16
C LEU A 1193 -75.83 -2.87 -15.03
N GLY A 1194 -76.08 -2.31 -13.84
CA GLY A 1194 -77.21 -1.45 -13.49
C GLY A 1194 -78.53 -2.18 -13.28
N LYS A 1195 -78.72 -3.32 -13.95
CA LYS A 1195 -79.90 -4.20 -13.87
C LYS A 1195 -79.50 -5.66 -14.09
N PRO A 1196 -80.27 -6.64 -13.57
CA PRO A 1196 -80.06 -8.05 -13.89
C PRO A 1196 -80.07 -8.28 -15.39
N THR A 1197 -78.96 -8.82 -15.91
CA THR A 1197 -78.70 -8.99 -17.34
C THR A 1197 -78.10 -10.38 -17.57
N GLN A 1198 -78.42 -11.01 -18.70
CA GLN A 1198 -77.89 -12.33 -19.05
C GLN A 1198 -76.47 -12.21 -19.60
N VAL A 1199 -75.52 -12.95 -19.01
CA VAL A 1199 -74.10 -12.97 -19.36
C VAL A 1199 -73.74 -14.36 -19.90
N GLY A 1200 -73.23 -14.42 -21.13
CA GLY A 1200 -72.76 -15.65 -21.78
C GLY A 1200 -71.25 -15.85 -21.70
N SER A 1201 -70.46 -14.77 -21.67
CA SER A 1201 -69.02 -14.84 -21.41
C SER A 1201 -68.44 -13.53 -20.85
N VAL A 1202 -67.27 -13.62 -20.21
CA VAL A 1202 -66.51 -12.48 -19.71
C VAL A 1202 -65.07 -12.60 -20.22
N LYS A 1203 -64.63 -11.63 -21.02
CA LYS A 1203 -63.25 -11.50 -21.45
C LYS A 1203 -62.47 -10.69 -20.41
N ILE A 1204 -61.25 -11.12 -20.12
CA ILE A 1204 -60.30 -10.50 -19.19
C ILE A 1204 -58.94 -10.43 -19.88
N HIS A 1205 -58.23 -9.30 -19.76
CA HIS A 1205 -56.84 -9.16 -20.20
C HIS A 1205 -55.92 -9.00 -18.97
N THR A 1206 -55.16 -10.04 -18.62
CA THR A 1206 -54.18 -9.99 -17.51
C THR A 1206 -52.76 -9.78 -18.02
N VAL A 1207 -51.92 -9.08 -17.25
CA VAL A 1207 -50.64 -8.56 -17.76
C VAL A 1207 -49.44 -9.08 -16.98
N ASN A 1208 -48.36 -9.41 -17.71
CA ASN A 1208 -47.05 -9.91 -17.24
C ASN A 1208 -47.06 -11.38 -16.79
N ASN A 1209 -47.71 -11.71 -15.68
CA ASN A 1209 -47.46 -12.96 -14.95
C ASN A 1209 -48.76 -13.73 -14.62
N PRO A 1210 -48.72 -15.08 -14.52
CA PRO A 1210 -49.91 -15.92 -14.43
C PRO A 1210 -50.65 -15.78 -13.09
N SER A 1211 -51.98 -15.76 -13.18
CA SER A 1211 -52.92 -15.56 -12.07
C SER A 1211 -54.11 -16.54 -12.12
N THR A 1212 -54.79 -16.74 -10.99
CA THR A 1212 -56.10 -17.44 -10.96
C THR A 1212 -57.22 -16.47 -10.58
N ILE A 1213 -58.22 -16.36 -11.46
CA ILE A 1213 -59.38 -15.47 -11.32
C ILE A 1213 -60.67 -16.27 -11.57
N GLN A 1214 -61.53 -16.31 -10.57
CA GLN A 1214 -62.88 -16.86 -10.65
C GLN A 1214 -63.87 -15.75 -10.99
N VAL A 1215 -64.79 -16.02 -11.92
CA VAL A 1215 -65.84 -15.08 -12.32
C VAL A 1215 -67.16 -15.51 -11.70
N PHE A 1216 -67.86 -14.58 -11.06
CA PHE A 1216 -69.20 -14.80 -10.51
C PHE A 1216 -70.19 -13.83 -11.15
N VAL A 1217 -71.41 -14.30 -11.45
CA VAL A 1217 -72.53 -13.47 -11.95
C VAL A 1217 -73.66 -13.60 -10.93
N THR A 1218 -74.12 -12.47 -10.36
CA THR A 1218 -74.98 -12.48 -9.17
C THR A 1218 -75.74 -11.18 -8.97
N ASP A 1219 -76.79 -11.19 -8.14
CA ASP A 1219 -77.50 -9.99 -7.68
C ASP A 1219 -77.05 -9.53 -6.27
N ARG A 1220 -76.13 -10.25 -5.61
CA ARG A 1220 -75.53 -9.86 -4.32
C ARG A 1220 -74.18 -9.20 -4.55
N LYS A 1221 -73.93 -8.03 -3.97
CA LYS A 1221 -72.69 -7.26 -4.18
C LYS A 1221 -71.66 -7.37 -3.04
N ASP A 1222 -72.03 -8.04 -1.94
CA ASP A 1222 -71.38 -7.87 -0.64
C ASP A 1222 -70.48 -9.07 -0.25
N SER A 1223 -70.69 -10.25 -0.87
CA SER A 1223 -69.85 -11.44 -0.65
C SER A 1223 -70.07 -12.51 -1.74
N VAL A 1224 -68.98 -13.20 -2.10
CA VAL A 1224 -68.99 -14.38 -2.99
C VAL A 1224 -69.27 -15.71 -2.28
N GLU A 1225 -69.31 -15.74 -0.94
CA GLU A 1225 -69.49 -17.00 -0.21
C GLU A 1225 -70.86 -17.66 -0.48
N GLY A 1226 -70.83 -18.96 -0.79
CA GLY A 1226 -72.00 -19.73 -1.19
C GLY A 1226 -72.47 -19.53 -2.64
N LEU A 1227 -71.78 -18.71 -3.45
CA LEU A 1227 -72.03 -18.65 -4.90
C LEU A 1227 -71.29 -19.77 -5.64
N GLN A 1228 -71.80 -20.15 -6.80
CA GLN A 1228 -71.10 -21.01 -7.76
C GLN A 1228 -70.38 -20.13 -8.80
N PRO A 1229 -69.11 -20.40 -9.15
CA PRO A 1229 -68.41 -19.63 -10.17
C PRO A 1229 -69.04 -19.88 -11.55
N PHE A 1230 -69.24 -18.80 -12.30
CA PHE A 1230 -69.66 -18.82 -13.70
C PHE A 1230 -68.59 -19.46 -14.60
N GLY A 1231 -67.33 -19.25 -14.25
CA GLY A 1231 -66.16 -19.92 -14.80
C GLY A 1231 -64.88 -19.43 -14.14
N GLU A 1232 -63.74 -20.02 -14.52
CA GLU A 1232 -62.44 -19.73 -13.91
C GLU A 1232 -61.34 -19.64 -14.96
N MET A 1233 -60.38 -18.75 -14.72
CA MET A 1233 -59.07 -18.71 -15.33
C MET A 1233 -58.05 -19.16 -14.30
N THR A 1234 -57.17 -20.10 -14.63
CA THR A 1234 -56.14 -20.63 -13.72
C THR A 1234 -54.77 -20.55 -14.39
N ASP A 1235 -53.85 -19.82 -13.77
CA ASP A 1235 -52.46 -19.65 -14.21
C ASP A 1235 -52.29 -19.25 -15.70
N LYS A 1236 -53.02 -18.21 -16.15
CA LYS A 1236 -52.92 -17.65 -17.52
C LYS A 1236 -52.57 -16.16 -17.55
N VAL A 1237 -52.06 -15.72 -18.69
CA VAL A 1237 -51.63 -14.35 -19.02
C VAL A 1237 -52.18 -13.96 -20.39
N GLY A 1238 -52.48 -12.68 -20.61
CA GLY A 1238 -52.99 -12.13 -21.87
C GLY A 1238 -54.51 -12.14 -21.96
N GLU A 1239 -55.06 -12.15 -23.18
CA GLU A 1239 -56.52 -12.19 -23.38
C GLU A 1239 -57.07 -13.60 -23.11
N TYR A 1240 -58.03 -13.71 -22.19
CA TYR A 1240 -58.77 -14.93 -21.94
C TYR A 1240 -60.27 -14.66 -21.84
N THR A 1241 -61.08 -15.53 -22.44
CA THR A 1241 -62.54 -15.45 -22.38
C THR A 1241 -63.09 -16.58 -21.51
N VAL A 1242 -63.63 -16.21 -20.36
CA VAL A 1242 -64.32 -17.10 -19.42
C VAL A 1242 -65.76 -17.27 -19.89
N THR A 1243 -66.09 -18.46 -20.42
CA THR A 1243 -67.42 -18.79 -20.95
C THR A 1243 -68.12 -19.78 -20.04
N GLY A 1244 -69.30 -19.42 -19.54
CA GLY A 1244 -70.13 -20.30 -18.73
C GLY A 1244 -70.79 -21.40 -19.57
N LYS A 1245 -71.05 -22.58 -18.98
CA LYS A 1245 -71.70 -23.71 -19.67
C LYS A 1245 -73.15 -23.42 -20.09
N THR A 1246 -73.79 -22.44 -19.45
CA THR A 1246 -75.11 -21.89 -19.75
C THR A 1246 -75.10 -20.41 -19.36
N PRO A 1247 -75.67 -19.48 -20.15
CA PRO A 1247 -75.68 -18.06 -19.80
C PRO A 1247 -76.47 -17.79 -18.52
N VAL A 1248 -75.88 -17.05 -17.58
CA VAL A 1248 -76.43 -16.77 -16.24
C VAL A 1248 -76.91 -15.32 -16.17
N THR A 1249 -78.06 -15.08 -15.53
CA THR A 1249 -78.58 -13.73 -15.31
C THR A 1249 -78.19 -13.22 -13.93
N GLY A 1250 -77.67 -11.99 -13.87
CA GLY A 1250 -77.39 -11.27 -12.63
C GLY A 1250 -77.03 -9.81 -12.91
N ARG A 1251 -77.10 -8.95 -11.90
CA ARG A 1251 -76.77 -7.52 -12.02
C ARG A 1251 -75.28 -7.24 -11.95
N TYR A 1252 -74.56 -7.97 -11.11
CA TYR A 1252 -73.14 -7.77 -10.85
C TYR A 1252 -72.30 -8.90 -11.43
N VAL A 1253 -71.16 -8.54 -12.01
CA VAL A 1253 -70.09 -9.46 -12.38
C VAL A 1253 -68.93 -9.20 -11.44
N ILE A 1254 -68.51 -10.22 -10.68
CA ILE A 1254 -67.40 -10.13 -9.74
C ILE A 1254 -66.23 -10.94 -10.31
N LEU A 1255 -65.09 -10.27 -10.46
CA LEU A 1255 -63.80 -10.90 -10.72
C LEU A 1255 -63.13 -11.13 -9.37
N TRP A 1256 -63.01 -12.39 -8.97
CA TRP A 1256 -62.44 -12.81 -7.68
C TRP A 1256 -61.07 -13.48 -7.91
N VAL A 1257 -60.01 -12.75 -7.63
CA VAL A 1257 -58.64 -13.26 -7.75
C VAL A 1257 -58.36 -14.13 -6.52
N THR A 1258 -58.12 -15.43 -6.75
CA THR A 1258 -57.84 -16.42 -5.69
C THR A 1258 -56.35 -16.72 -5.56
N LYS A 1259 -55.58 -16.49 -6.64
CA LYS A 1259 -54.12 -16.60 -6.68
C LYS A 1259 -53.58 -15.41 -7.45
N LEU A 1260 -52.98 -14.46 -6.74
CA LEU A 1260 -52.39 -13.25 -7.31
C LEU A 1260 -51.20 -13.58 -8.21
N ALA A 1261 -51.09 -12.88 -9.34
CA ALA A 1261 -49.86 -12.89 -10.13
C ALA A 1261 -48.63 -12.47 -9.30
N ALA A 1262 -47.47 -13.06 -9.59
CA ALA A 1262 -46.20 -12.57 -9.06
C ALA A 1262 -45.90 -11.17 -9.62
N GLY A 1263 -45.57 -10.21 -8.76
CA GLY A 1263 -45.15 -8.87 -9.18
C GLY A 1263 -43.63 -8.76 -9.27
N ASN A 1264 -43.14 -8.03 -10.29
CA ASN A 1264 -41.73 -7.88 -10.66
C ASN A 1264 -40.82 -7.18 -9.60
N LEU A 1265 -41.29 -7.01 -8.36
CA LEU A 1265 -40.62 -6.32 -7.25
C LEU A 1265 -40.91 -7.00 -5.90
N GLY A 1266 -40.78 -8.34 -5.84
CA GLY A 1266 -40.76 -9.08 -4.57
C GLY A 1266 -42.11 -9.20 -3.83
N GLY A 1267 -43.24 -9.04 -4.52
CA GLY A 1267 -44.57 -9.18 -3.91
C GLY A 1267 -45.65 -9.49 -4.95
N PHE A 1268 -46.67 -10.23 -4.55
CA PHE A 1268 -47.75 -10.70 -5.42
C PHE A 1268 -48.86 -9.65 -5.50
N ARG A 1269 -49.32 -9.37 -6.72
CA ARG A 1269 -50.42 -8.43 -7.00
C ARG A 1269 -51.03 -8.74 -8.36
N GLU A 1270 -52.33 -8.52 -8.50
CA GLU A 1270 -52.98 -8.69 -9.78
C GLU A 1270 -52.79 -7.47 -10.69
N ARG A 1271 -52.80 -7.70 -12.01
CA ARG A 1271 -52.77 -6.64 -13.03
C ARG A 1271 -53.78 -6.96 -14.13
N ILE A 1272 -54.95 -6.34 -14.05
CA ILE A 1272 -56.00 -6.47 -15.07
C ILE A 1272 -55.99 -5.19 -15.92
N ALA A 1273 -55.83 -5.33 -17.22
CA ALA A 1273 -55.83 -4.22 -18.17
C ALA A 1273 -57.24 -3.88 -18.67
N GLU A 1274 -58.00 -4.89 -19.08
CA GLU A 1274 -59.30 -4.70 -19.74
C GLU A 1274 -60.27 -5.85 -19.38
N VAL A 1275 -61.55 -5.54 -19.31
CA VAL A 1275 -62.64 -6.49 -19.03
C VAL A 1275 -63.83 -6.20 -19.95
N GLU A 1276 -64.26 -7.21 -20.72
CA GLU A 1276 -65.48 -7.13 -21.54
C GLU A 1276 -66.51 -8.16 -21.09
N VAL A 1277 -67.68 -7.71 -20.62
CA VAL A 1277 -68.82 -8.58 -20.35
C VAL A 1277 -69.61 -8.74 -21.66
N LEU A 1278 -69.92 -9.98 -22.05
CA LEU A 1278 -70.57 -10.34 -23.31
C LEU A 1278 -71.86 -11.14 -23.05
N SER A 1279 -72.91 -10.84 -23.83
CA SER A 1279 -74.20 -11.56 -23.81
C SER A 1279 -74.12 -12.95 -24.43
#